data_AF-A0A954IEN4-F1
#
_entry.id   AF-A0A954IEN4-F1
#
_cell.length_a   1.000
_cell.length_b   1.000
_cell.length_c   1.000
_cell.angle_alpha   90.00
_cell.angle_beta   90.00
_cell.angle_gamma   90.00
#
_symmetry.space_group_name_H-M   'P 1'
#
loop_
_entity.id
_entity.type
_entity.pdbx_description
1 polymer ?
#
loop_
_entity_poly.entity_id
_entity_poly.type
_entity_poly.pdbx_seq_one_letter_code
_entity_poly.pdbx_strand_id
1 'polypeptide(L)'
;MKRLNWMVLAVVVFSVPGRAQDLERQLRSTASDVLEARVRLRGDARRGAIVFHKSAAGCVKCHTTGDAPSPLGPNLSTIGRETTVAHIVESLLDPSKKIREGYETVSVLLNNGSVQTGMIVRQDDQQLVLRDAANLLQEVTIAKTDIDEISRSQTSMMPIGLVASIPDVHQFYDLVRYVSEVATGGPSRAAELQPTAAELVVKDDTIGLDHAGILRSLNEEDFKAGRQIYMGHCVNCHGADGNTPRLPSARAFGVQPLRFGADPFRMFMTVSRGAGLMAPLSHLSPKERYQVIHFVREGLMKDRNPDYVQVEDAWLDRLPKGTNRGDQIDMKPRDYGPVLASQLGQDVNNGLTFRLPMNTTVCYDLHRMRIAAAWQGGFLDLSETHHYRQRGERMPQIDGQPLPGLAEWQWAFGGSFELPDDAKPARGPVRSDWLRYHGHYLHRDRAILSYGIEGRNLLETIALAPGETQTALIHTLQVEPGRNELLVSAGRMKSQKNVAGVLVTDTFDVTSFKNAGHQGMAFVSGQPFDRDVPMPNANRPRHVIEGATAQKLDLGTPGRTVVVRFKAFEGTLIASTPAEGVWKPNGKSLFIRGGRLVYDIGWVGAMTSRSSVADDQWHVAVLTVSDNQTRLYIDGKPEAERDEFRRDPVNSFVMKIGATATNFGGDLRGDVEWIRIYDQLMTDDQVAALAASVTPPEEDALLSWQPDPTGFETPAPQVAPPNGPDWGMLSVAAVLDDADGCRWQTDAAGRLILKIPASDRQRTIRVVRCTLKRAADVSEFRDLVRRIEGGAAMDLKSMTRGGPLRWPEVPELPGRTGSSVNGYALDTIPIPFENPWNAWMRTSALDFFPDGRCVVTTHGGDVWIVSGIDRDLNKVTWKRFTAGLFEPFGVRVVDNQIYVTCRDGIKRLHDFNGDDEADFIEAFWVDDDVSSSFHAYNFDLQTDAAGNFYFAKAGQYTQHHRPGTIMRVPPEGGYADVIAWGLRTPNGMGRLPGDRFTVSDNQGPWMPAGKISLIRPGSFLGNMPINKEQDEWLRARHGGELPTTFDEPIVWTPQELDNSCGGQVWVDDARFGPLSGRMFHSSFGKGWLYTMSLQEVNGLMQGALVTLPHQWDAGVMRLRVNPADGQLYGTGLSGWQGPRDGLDGCLQRLRYTGDTVQAIDRIQVVPDGLEVTLTFDVAPDSVSQPNGVSAEMWNYQWASRYGSDQYSVKNPEERHHDVLHIEEVKMLDQRRLRLVIPDLSVCDQMQLDMMLRDADGQLFTEQAFLTIHQIPSN
;
A
#
# COMPACT_ATOMS: atom_id res chain seq x y z
N MET A 1 28.85 30.04 -57.04
CA MET A 1 28.87 30.93 -55.85
C MET A 1 27.76 30.48 -54.89
N LYS A 2 27.97 30.64 -53.56
CA LYS A 2 27.02 30.60 -52.42
C LYS A 2 25.67 29.85 -52.61
N ARG A 3 25.20 28.97 -51.73
CA ARG A 3 25.67 28.26 -50.51
C ARG A 3 24.41 27.47 -50.09
N LEU A 4 24.44 26.14 -50.06
CA LEU A 4 23.30 25.33 -49.60
C LEU A 4 23.82 24.42 -48.48
N ASN A 5 23.42 24.68 -47.24
CA ASN A 5 23.84 23.89 -46.09
C ASN A 5 22.88 22.73 -45.87
N TRP A 6 23.42 21.52 -45.68
CA TRP A 6 22.70 20.40 -45.11
C TRP A 6 22.69 20.53 -43.58
N MET A 7 21.52 20.40 -42.96
CA MET A 7 21.41 20.10 -41.53
C MET A 7 21.03 18.63 -41.38
N VAL A 8 21.92 17.84 -40.81
CA VAL A 8 21.61 16.48 -40.34
C VAL A 8 20.87 16.62 -39.01
N LEU A 9 19.56 16.36 -39.00
CA LEU A 9 18.83 16.17 -37.76
C LEU A 9 19.19 14.78 -37.21
N ALA A 10 20.04 14.75 -36.19
CA ALA A 10 20.22 13.55 -35.38
C ALA A 10 18.95 13.33 -34.54
N VAL A 11 18.17 12.30 -34.88
CA VAL A 11 17.05 11.87 -34.04
C VAL A 11 17.64 11.22 -32.78
N VAL A 12 17.70 11.98 -31.69
CA VAL A 12 18.00 11.44 -30.36
C VAL A 12 16.80 10.63 -29.91
N VAL A 13 16.80 9.35 -30.25
CA VAL A 13 15.90 8.37 -29.65
C VAL A 13 16.31 8.21 -28.19
N PHE A 14 15.46 8.65 -27.26
CA PHE A 14 15.59 8.27 -25.85
C PHE A 14 15.26 6.78 -25.70
N SER A 15 16.22 5.92 -26.00
CA SER A 15 16.18 4.53 -25.56
C SER A 15 16.46 4.50 -24.06
N VAL A 16 15.43 4.24 -23.26
CA VAL A 16 15.61 3.80 -21.87
C VAL A 16 16.46 2.51 -21.91
N PRO A 17 17.67 2.48 -21.34
CA PRO A 17 18.47 1.26 -21.33
C PRO A 17 17.75 0.16 -20.54
N GLY A 18 17.79 -1.08 -21.02
CA GLY A 18 17.20 -2.20 -20.30
C GLY A 18 18.06 -2.55 -19.08
N ARG A 19 17.51 -2.38 -17.86
CA ARG A 19 18.19 -2.61 -16.56
C ARG A 19 19.11 -3.84 -16.48
N ALA A 20 18.78 -4.93 -17.16
CA ALA A 20 19.61 -6.15 -17.18
C ALA A 20 20.99 -5.95 -17.86
N GLN A 21 21.13 -4.99 -18.78
CA GLN A 21 22.40 -4.61 -19.40
C GLN A 21 23.26 -3.69 -18.52
N ASP A 22 22.72 -3.15 -17.43
CA ASP A 22 23.44 -2.27 -16.52
C ASP A 22 24.13 -3.04 -15.38
N LEU A 23 23.48 -4.08 -14.83
CA LEU A 23 24.09 -4.91 -13.76
C LEU A 23 25.38 -5.60 -14.22
N GLU A 24 25.36 -6.26 -15.39
CA GLU A 24 26.56 -6.94 -15.90
C GLU A 24 27.69 -5.94 -16.20
N ARG A 25 27.33 -4.74 -16.72
CA ARG A 25 28.29 -3.65 -16.99
C ARG A 25 28.92 -3.13 -15.69
N GLN A 26 28.10 -2.91 -14.65
CA GLN A 26 28.52 -2.47 -13.32
C GLN A 26 29.46 -3.47 -12.65
N LEU A 27 29.15 -4.77 -12.72
CA LEU A 27 30.01 -5.82 -12.18
C LEU A 27 31.34 -5.88 -12.94
N ARG A 28 31.34 -5.78 -14.27
CA ARG A 28 32.55 -5.75 -15.11
C ARG A 28 33.42 -4.52 -14.89
N SER A 29 32.85 -3.39 -14.45
CA SER A 29 33.62 -2.17 -14.12
C SER A 29 34.09 -2.11 -12.66
N THR A 30 33.72 -3.09 -11.82
CA THR A 30 34.15 -3.15 -10.41
C THR A 30 35.39 -4.03 -10.27
N ALA A 31 36.40 -3.57 -9.51
CA ALA A 31 37.60 -4.34 -9.24
C ALA A 31 37.30 -5.65 -8.50
N SER A 32 38.07 -6.71 -8.76
CA SER A 32 37.73 -8.06 -8.28
C SER A 32 37.84 -8.21 -6.76
N ASP A 33 38.75 -7.49 -6.12
CA ASP A 33 38.92 -7.47 -4.66
C ASP A 33 37.83 -6.63 -3.97
N VAL A 34 37.37 -5.55 -4.60
CA VAL A 34 36.17 -4.81 -4.18
C VAL A 34 34.91 -5.69 -4.28
N LEU A 35 34.77 -6.48 -5.35
CA LEU A 35 33.67 -7.46 -5.46
C LEU A 35 33.77 -8.54 -4.38
N GLU A 36 34.97 -9.04 -4.08
CA GLU A 36 35.17 -10.02 -3.01
C GLU A 36 34.82 -9.45 -1.62
N ALA A 37 35.22 -8.20 -1.33
CA ALA A 37 34.80 -7.52 -0.10
C ALA A 37 33.28 -7.30 -0.03
N ARG A 38 32.63 -6.93 -1.15
CA ARG A 38 31.17 -6.76 -1.21
C ARG A 38 30.43 -8.10 -1.07
N VAL A 39 30.90 -9.19 -1.67
CA VAL A 39 30.36 -10.55 -1.44
C VAL A 39 30.54 -10.98 0.02
N ARG A 40 31.69 -10.69 0.64
CA ARG A 40 31.96 -10.97 2.06
C ARG A 40 31.01 -10.26 3.00
N LEU A 41 30.72 -8.99 2.73
CA LEU A 41 29.94 -8.12 3.63
C LEU A 41 28.43 -8.15 3.33
N ARG A 42 28.04 -8.10 2.05
CA ARG A 42 26.63 -7.89 1.63
C ARG A 42 25.93 -9.18 1.18
N GLY A 43 26.67 -10.28 0.97
CA GLY A 43 26.12 -11.55 0.49
C GLY A 43 25.71 -12.51 1.63
N ASP A 44 24.55 -13.13 1.49
CA ASP A 44 24.00 -14.17 2.37
C ASP A 44 23.93 -15.52 1.64
N ALA A 45 24.53 -16.55 2.24
CA ALA A 45 24.61 -17.88 1.64
C ALA A 45 23.27 -18.64 1.61
N ARG A 46 22.32 -18.36 2.52
CA ARG A 46 21.00 -19.01 2.54
C ARG A 46 20.06 -18.39 1.50
N ARG A 47 20.05 -17.06 1.37
CA ARG A 47 19.39 -16.39 0.22
C ARG A 47 20.03 -16.83 -1.09
N GLY A 48 21.35 -16.94 -1.13
CA GLY A 48 22.10 -17.44 -2.29
C GLY A 48 21.75 -18.86 -2.69
N ALA A 49 21.45 -19.73 -1.72
CA ALA A 49 20.94 -21.07 -1.97
C ALA A 49 19.55 -21.02 -2.63
N ILE A 50 18.65 -20.14 -2.18
CA ILE A 50 17.34 -19.94 -2.83
C ILE A 50 17.54 -19.45 -4.28
N VAL A 51 18.44 -18.48 -4.52
CA VAL A 51 18.79 -18.03 -5.88
C VAL A 51 19.33 -19.19 -6.71
N PHE A 52 20.26 -19.99 -6.20
CA PHE A 52 20.84 -21.15 -6.89
C PHE A 52 19.78 -22.21 -7.27
N HIS A 53 18.81 -22.46 -6.39
CA HIS A 53 17.78 -23.48 -6.59
C HIS A 53 16.54 -22.99 -7.37
N LYS A 54 16.20 -21.69 -7.33
CA LYS A 54 14.98 -21.13 -7.97
C LYS A 54 15.21 -20.22 -9.17
N SER A 55 16.39 -19.60 -9.31
CA SER A 55 16.58 -18.56 -10.34
C SER A 55 16.42 -19.09 -11.76
N ALA A 56 16.07 -18.18 -12.67
CA ALA A 56 15.97 -18.48 -14.09
C ALA A 56 17.32 -18.89 -14.73
N ALA A 57 18.45 -18.59 -14.06
CA ALA A 57 19.78 -19.10 -14.41
C ALA A 57 19.86 -20.64 -14.35
N GLY A 58 19.00 -21.28 -13.55
CA GLY A 58 18.85 -22.73 -13.51
C GLY A 58 20.10 -23.48 -13.01
N CYS A 59 20.90 -22.86 -12.13
CA CYS A 59 22.20 -23.38 -11.69
C CYS A 59 22.14 -24.83 -11.21
N VAL A 60 21.12 -25.18 -10.41
CA VAL A 60 20.86 -26.56 -9.93
C VAL A 60 20.61 -27.60 -11.03
N LYS A 61 20.25 -27.20 -12.26
CA LYS A 61 20.11 -28.12 -13.40
C LYS A 61 21.45 -28.58 -13.96
N CYS A 62 22.50 -27.78 -13.77
CA CYS A 62 23.84 -28.01 -14.32
C CYS A 62 24.88 -28.35 -13.23
N HIS A 63 24.60 -28.03 -11.97
CA HIS A 63 25.53 -28.22 -10.86
C HIS A 63 24.87 -28.99 -9.71
N THR A 64 25.60 -29.97 -9.16
CA THR A 64 25.22 -30.65 -7.92
C THR A 64 26.05 -30.14 -6.74
N THR A 65 25.50 -30.31 -5.53
CA THR A 65 26.10 -29.90 -4.25
C THR A 65 26.22 -31.08 -3.26
N GLY A 66 25.83 -32.29 -3.69
CA GLY A 66 25.98 -33.56 -2.98
C GLY A 66 26.43 -34.67 -3.93
N ASP A 67 26.40 -35.93 -3.50
CA ASP A 67 27.08 -37.05 -4.18
C ASP A 67 26.51 -37.47 -5.56
N ALA A 68 25.39 -36.88 -5.99
CA ALA A 68 24.82 -37.16 -7.31
C ALA A 68 25.73 -36.58 -8.42
N PRO A 69 26.10 -37.36 -9.45
CA PRO A 69 26.87 -36.86 -10.58
C PRO A 69 26.01 -35.93 -11.44
N SER A 70 26.48 -34.69 -11.65
CA SER A 70 25.88 -33.79 -12.64
C SER A 70 26.28 -34.21 -14.06
N PRO A 71 25.37 -34.19 -15.04
CA PRO A 71 25.71 -34.48 -16.42
C PRO A 71 26.43 -33.33 -17.15
N LEU A 72 26.40 -32.10 -16.62
CA LEU A 72 26.76 -30.87 -17.36
C LEU A 72 27.86 -29.99 -16.75
N GLY A 73 28.03 -29.99 -15.43
CA GLY A 73 28.89 -29.03 -14.74
C GLY A 73 29.49 -29.62 -13.45
N PRO A 74 30.58 -29.02 -12.93
CA PRO A 74 31.26 -29.55 -11.75
C PRO A 74 30.35 -29.58 -10.52
N ASN A 75 30.50 -30.62 -9.70
CA ASN A 75 29.96 -30.68 -8.35
C ASN A 75 30.63 -29.59 -7.51
N LEU A 76 29.85 -28.62 -7.07
CA LEU A 76 30.36 -27.43 -6.39
C LEU A 76 30.86 -27.72 -4.98
N SER A 77 30.41 -28.80 -4.34
CA SER A 77 30.87 -29.19 -2.99
C SER A 77 32.22 -29.92 -2.99
N THR A 78 32.70 -30.35 -4.17
CA THR A 78 33.99 -31.05 -4.32
C THR A 78 34.92 -30.35 -5.32
N ILE A 79 34.58 -29.15 -5.77
CA ILE A 79 35.27 -28.43 -6.85
C ILE A 79 36.72 -28.02 -6.50
N GLY A 80 37.00 -27.84 -5.20
CA GLY A 80 38.32 -27.58 -4.61
C GLY A 80 38.54 -26.15 -4.11
N ARG A 81 39.60 -25.96 -3.31
CA ARG A 81 40.00 -24.66 -2.74
C ARG A 81 40.47 -23.61 -3.77
N GLU A 82 40.65 -24.00 -5.03
CA GLU A 82 41.02 -23.09 -6.12
C GLU A 82 39.84 -22.21 -6.59
N THR A 83 38.62 -22.52 -6.17
CA THR A 83 37.41 -21.74 -6.50
C THR A 83 37.26 -20.53 -5.56
N THR A 84 38.08 -19.50 -5.81
CA THR A 84 38.00 -18.20 -5.13
C THR A 84 36.76 -17.40 -5.55
N VAL A 85 36.39 -16.37 -4.78
CA VAL A 85 35.29 -15.46 -5.13
C VAL A 85 35.53 -14.81 -6.50
N ALA A 86 36.76 -14.34 -6.76
CA ALA A 86 37.18 -13.83 -8.06
C ALA A 86 36.93 -14.84 -9.21
N HIS A 87 37.27 -16.13 -9.01
CA HIS A 87 37.04 -17.16 -10.02
C HIS A 87 35.54 -17.46 -10.25
N ILE A 88 34.71 -17.43 -9.21
CA ILE A 88 33.25 -17.60 -9.32
C ILE A 88 32.65 -16.44 -10.12
N VAL A 89 33.02 -15.19 -9.79
CA VAL A 89 32.57 -13.98 -10.48
C VAL A 89 32.99 -14.01 -11.95
N GLU A 90 34.25 -14.34 -12.25
CA GLU A 90 34.74 -14.52 -13.62
C GLU A 90 33.97 -15.60 -14.38
N SER A 91 33.67 -16.74 -13.74
CA SER A 91 32.92 -17.83 -14.38
C SER A 91 31.47 -17.46 -14.67
N LEU A 92 30.85 -16.59 -13.86
CA LEU A 92 29.47 -16.11 -14.06
C LEU A 92 29.37 -15.02 -15.14
N LEU A 93 30.39 -14.18 -15.28
CA LEU A 93 30.45 -13.11 -16.28
C LEU A 93 30.96 -13.63 -17.64
N ASP A 94 32.05 -14.40 -17.64
CA ASP A 94 32.77 -14.85 -18.84
C ASP A 94 32.99 -16.38 -18.86
N PRO A 95 31.92 -17.20 -18.89
CA PRO A 95 32.01 -18.66 -18.75
C PRO A 95 32.85 -19.38 -19.82
N SER A 96 33.08 -18.76 -20.98
CA SER A 96 33.93 -19.28 -22.06
C SER A 96 35.41 -18.88 -21.93
N LYS A 97 35.78 -17.99 -21.01
CA LYS A 97 37.17 -17.49 -20.87
C LYS A 97 38.14 -18.57 -20.40
N LYS A 98 37.67 -19.50 -19.56
CA LYS A 98 38.43 -20.66 -19.07
C LYS A 98 37.49 -21.83 -18.79
N ILE A 99 37.38 -22.76 -19.73
CA ILE A 99 36.61 -24.00 -19.57
C ILE A 99 37.46 -25.01 -18.77
N ARG A 100 36.88 -25.67 -17.77
CA ARG A 100 37.57 -26.69 -16.96
C ARG A 100 37.75 -27.98 -17.78
N GLU A 101 38.92 -28.59 -17.69
CA GLU A 101 39.23 -29.88 -18.30
C GLU A 101 38.16 -30.94 -17.91
N GLY A 102 37.69 -31.68 -18.92
CA GLY A 102 36.58 -32.64 -18.77
C GLY A 102 35.17 -32.05 -18.93
N TYR A 103 35.01 -30.73 -19.03
CA TYR A 103 33.74 -30.04 -19.33
C TYR A 103 33.73 -29.36 -20.70
N GLU A 104 34.74 -29.63 -21.52
CA GLU A 104 34.85 -29.16 -22.90
C GLU A 104 33.87 -29.90 -23.81
N THR A 105 33.10 -29.16 -24.60
CA THR A 105 32.30 -29.72 -25.69
C THR A 105 33.17 -29.92 -26.92
N VAL A 106 33.08 -31.10 -27.54
CA VAL A 106 33.73 -31.41 -28.81
C VAL A 106 32.71 -31.68 -29.91
N SER A 107 33.06 -31.24 -31.11
CA SER A 107 32.41 -31.62 -32.36
C SER A 107 33.30 -32.64 -33.05
N VAL A 108 32.80 -33.86 -33.21
CA VAL A 108 33.50 -34.99 -33.81
C VAL A 108 32.93 -35.22 -35.20
N LEU A 109 33.73 -34.94 -36.23
CA LEU A 109 33.41 -35.31 -37.61
C LEU A 109 33.77 -36.77 -37.80
N LEU A 110 32.80 -37.56 -38.26
CA LEU A 110 32.98 -38.97 -38.57
C LEU A 110 33.30 -39.16 -40.06
N ASN A 111 34.01 -40.25 -40.39
CA ASN A 111 34.38 -40.65 -41.76
C ASN A 111 33.18 -40.82 -42.72
N ASN A 112 31.96 -40.89 -42.20
CA ASN A 112 30.71 -40.93 -42.97
C ASN A 112 30.10 -39.54 -43.26
N GLY A 113 30.77 -38.45 -42.85
CA GLY A 113 30.33 -37.07 -43.02
C GLY A 113 29.34 -36.54 -41.96
N SER A 114 28.96 -37.35 -40.97
CA SER A 114 28.12 -36.89 -39.85
C SER A 114 28.95 -36.26 -38.72
N VAL A 115 28.37 -35.28 -38.03
CA VAL A 115 29.01 -34.59 -36.89
C VAL A 115 28.26 -34.93 -35.61
N GLN A 116 28.95 -35.55 -34.64
CA GLN A 116 28.43 -35.75 -33.29
C GLN A 116 28.96 -34.65 -32.37
N THR A 117 28.09 -33.98 -31.61
CA THR A 117 28.48 -32.94 -30.65
C THR A 117 28.17 -33.39 -29.23
N GLY A 118 29.16 -33.31 -28.33
CA GLY A 118 28.99 -33.75 -26.95
C GLY A 118 30.19 -33.47 -26.04
N MET A 119 30.02 -33.73 -24.75
CA MET A 119 31.10 -33.64 -23.75
C MET A 119 31.85 -34.98 -23.66
N ILE A 120 33.17 -34.95 -23.53
CA ILE A 120 33.97 -36.18 -23.37
C ILE A 120 33.74 -36.78 -21.99
N VAL A 121 33.15 -37.99 -21.93
CA VAL A 121 32.98 -38.76 -20.68
C VAL A 121 34.24 -39.58 -20.39
N ARG A 122 34.76 -40.27 -21.42
CA ARG A 122 36.04 -41.00 -21.38
C ARG A 122 36.59 -41.14 -22.79
N GLN A 123 37.92 -41.18 -22.90
CA GLN A 123 38.63 -41.45 -24.14
C GLN A 123 39.75 -42.44 -23.85
N ASP A 124 39.89 -43.45 -24.69
CA ASP A 124 41.02 -44.39 -24.69
C ASP A 124 41.63 -44.52 -26.10
N ASP A 125 42.50 -45.51 -26.31
CA ASP A 125 43.16 -45.73 -27.60
C ASP A 125 42.24 -46.32 -28.67
N GLN A 126 41.08 -46.89 -28.28
CA GLN A 126 40.14 -47.53 -29.21
C GLN A 126 38.86 -46.73 -29.41
N GLN A 127 38.38 -46.00 -28.39
CA GLN A 127 37.09 -45.30 -28.43
C GLN A 127 37.10 -43.92 -27.78
N LEU A 128 36.16 -43.09 -28.22
CA LEU A 128 35.76 -41.84 -27.62
C LEU A 128 34.29 -41.98 -27.18
N VAL A 129 34.00 -41.75 -25.90
CA VAL A 129 32.62 -41.72 -25.39
C VAL A 129 32.22 -40.28 -25.15
N LEU A 130 31.20 -39.83 -25.88
CA LEU A 130 30.58 -38.53 -25.71
C LEU A 130 29.28 -38.66 -24.92
N ARG A 131 28.95 -37.64 -24.12
CA ARG A 131 27.58 -37.39 -23.64
C ARG A 131 26.91 -36.45 -24.61
N ASP A 132 25.79 -36.88 -25.18
CA ASP A 132 25.15 -36.16 -26.30
C ASP A 132 24.61 -34.78 -25.87
N ALA A 133 24.96 -33.73 -26.63
CA ALA A 133 24.58 -32.36 -26.28
C ALA A 133 23.07 -32.07 -26.41
N ALA A 134 22.31 -32.91 -27.14
CA ALA A 134 20.86 -32.81 -27.28
C ALA A 134 20.10 -33.75 -26.32
N ASN A 135 20.73 -34.84 -25.85
CA ASN A 135 20.20 -35.75 -24.83
C ASN A 135 21.27 -36.14 -23.78
N LEU A 136 21.33 -35.37 -22.71
CA LEU A 136 22.39 -35.42 -21.69
C LEU A 136 22.40 -36.70 -20.82
N LEU A 137 21.41 -37.58 -20.97
CA LEU A 137 21.39 -38.91 -20.33
C LEU A 137 21.89 -40.01 -21.28
N GLN A 138 22.23 -39.68 -22.53
CA GLN A 138 22.64 -40.62 -23.55
C GLN A 138 24.15 -40.50 -23.80
N GLU A 139 24.84 -41.63 -23.66
CA GLU A 139 26.25 -41.75 -24.03
C GLU A 139 26.36 -42.37 -25.43
N VAL A 140 27.21 -41.77 -26.26
CA VAL A 140 27.48 -42.17 -27.64
C VAL A 140 28.95 -42.60 -27.71
N THR A 141 29.17 -43.89 -27.89
CA THR A 141 30.51 -44.46 -28.10
C THR A 141 30.85 -44.41 -29.59
N ILE A 142 31.99 -43.81 -29.91
CA ILE A 142 32.54 -43.64 -31.25
C ILE A 142 33.87 -44.37 -31.29
N ALA A 143 34.07 -45.31 -32.23
CA ALA A 143 35.37 -45.93 -32.42
C ALA A 143 36.35 -44.91 -33.02
N LYS A 144 37.60 -44.86 -32.54
CA LYS A 144 38.60 -43.91 -33.06
C LYS A 144 38.91 -44.09 -34.54
N THR A 145 38.68 -45.28 -35.10
CA THR A 145 38.79 -45.58 -36.53
C THR A 145 37.76 -44.85 -37.39
N ASP A 146 36.67 -44.38 -36.79
CA ASP A 146 35.53 -43.79 -37.50
C ASP A 146 35.55 -42.26 -37.42
N ILE A 147 36.55 -41.68 -36.74
CA ILE A 147 36.75 -40.25 -36.54
C ILE A 147 37.70 -39.69 -37.62
N ASP A 148 37.26 -38.61 -38.27
CA ASP A 148 38.06 -37.82 -39.21
C ASP A 148 38.73 -36.64 -38.47
N GLU A 149 37.91 -35.81 -37.80
CA GLU A 149 38.37 -34.63 -37.05
C GLU A 149 37.68 -34.52 -35.67
N ILE A 150 38.41 -34.05 -34.65
CA ILE A 150 37.86 -33.61 -33.36
C ILE A 150 38.16 -32.13 -33.17
N SER A 151 37.11 -31.30 -33.24
CA SER A 151 37.21 -29.86 -32.98
C SER A 151 36.74 -29.54 -31.56
N ARG A 152 37.58 -28.88 -30.76
CA ARG A 152 37.25 -28.45 -29.39
C ARG A 152 36.55 -27.09 -29.44
N SER A 153 35.36 -27.01 -28.82
CA SER A 153 34.61 -25.76 -28.68
C SER A 153 35.36 -24.78 -27.77
N GLN A 154 35.55 -23.54 -28.24
CA GLN A 154 35.97 -22.40 -27.41
C GLN A 154 34.78 -21.79 -26.62
N THR A 155 33.57 -22.33 -26.80
CA THR A 155 32.34 -21.86 -26.16
C THR A 155 31.90 -22.86 -25.09
N SER A 156 31.65 -22.37 -23.88
CA SER A 156 31.17 -23.16 -22.74
C SER A 156 29.71 -23.60 -22.88
N MET A 157 29.34 -24.70 -22.24
CA MET A 157 27.94 -25.12 -22.06
C MET A 157 27.21 -24.28 -20.99
N MET A 158 27.96 -23.59 -20.13
CA MET A 158 27.43 -22.57 -19.21
C MET A 158 27.07 -21.31 -20.03
N PRO A 159 25.79 -20.88 -20.08
CA PRO A 159 25.37 -19.79 -20.96
C PRO A 159 26.06 -18.45 -20.68
N ILE A 160 26.32 -17.67 -21.73
CA ILE A 160 26.66 -16.24 -21.60
C ILE A 160 25.43 -15.46 -21.14
N GLY A 161 25.64 -14.43 -20.31
CA GLY A 161 24.58 -13.53 -19.85
C GLY A 161 23.71 -14.09 -18.72
N LEU A 162 24.18 -15.09 -17.97
CA LEU A 162 23.47 -15.63 -16.80
C LEU A 162 23.13 -14.53 -15.77
N VAL A 163 24.01 -13.55 -15.60
CA VAL A 163 23.80 -12.39 -14.71
C VAL A 163 22.57 -11.57 -15.12
N ALA A 164 22.20 -11.52 -16.40
CA ALA A 164 20.97 -10.84 -16.86
C ALA A 164 19.67 -11.53 -16.41
N SER A 165 19.76 -12.76 -15.88
CA SER A 165 18.64 -13.48 -15.25
C SER A 165 18.60 -13.35 -13.72
N ILE A 166 19.61 -12.69 -13.13
CA ILE A 166 19.66 -12.36 -11.71
C ILE A 166 18.99 -10.99 -11.51
N PRO A 167 18.00 -10.86 -10.63
CA PRO A 167 17.20 -9.64 -10.46
C PRO A 167 17.98 -8.34 -10.21
N ASP A 168 19.06 -8.41 -9.41
CA ASP A 168 19.86 -7.27 -8.94
C ASP A 168 21.22 -7.73 -8.38
N VAL A 169 22.03 -6.77 -7.95
CA VAL A 169 23.40 -7.00 -7.45
C VAL A 169 23.44 -7.75 -6.10
N HIS A 170 22.39 -7.67 -5.28
CA HIS A 170 22.36 -8.33 -3.97
C HIS A 170 22.13 -9.83 -4.14
N GLN A 171 21.18 -10.22 -5.00
CA GLN A 171 21.00 -11.64 -5.35
C GLN A 171 22.25 -12.23 -6.04
N PHE A 172 23.05 -11.41 -6.74
CA PHE A 172 24.37 -11.81 -7.25
C PHE A 172 25.37 -12.04 -6.11
N TYR A 173 25.49 -11.12 -5.15
CA TYR A 173 26.38 -11.29 -3.99
C TYR A 173 25.99 -12.49 -3.12
N ASP A 174 24.69 -12.68 -2.88
CA ASP A 174 24.12 -13.84 -2.20
C ASP A 174 24.50 -15.16 -2.93
N LEU A 175 24.27 -15.24 -4.25
CA LEU A 175 24.60 -16.42 -5.05
C LEU A 175 26.10 -16.75 -5.00
N VAL A 176 26.97 -15.75 -5.17
CA VAL A 176 28.42 -15.93 -5.14
C VAL A 176 28.87 -16.35 -3.73
N ARG A 177 28.27 -15.78 -2.68
CA ARG A 177 28.50 -16.17 -1.28
C ARG A 177 28.14 -17.64 -1.05
N TYR A 178 26.97 -18.08 -1.51
CA TYR A 178 26.54 -19.48 -1.43
C TYR A 178 27.52 -20.43 -2.13
N VAL A 179 27.87 -20.16 -3.39
CA VAL A 179 28.78 -21.02 -4.16
C VAL A 179 30.17 -21.07 -3.51
N SER A 180 30.65 -19.95 -2.97
CA SER A 180 31.94 -19.88 -2.26
C SER A 180 31.92 -20.70 -0.96
N GLU A 181 30.87 -20.60 -0.15
CA GLU A 181 30.74 -21.38 1.09
C GLU A 181 30.54 -22.89 0.83
N VAL A 182 29.83 -23.27 -0.23
CA VAL A 182 29.71 -24.67 -0.64
C VAL A 182 31.05 -25.22 -1.14
N ALA A 183 31.80 -24.45 -1.94
CA ALA A 183 33.10 -24.87 -2.46
C ALA A 183 34.18 -25.01 -1.37
N THR A 184 34.09 -24.21 -0.31
CA THR A 184 35.06 -24.20 0.80
C THR A 184 34.67 -25.12 1.96
N GLY A 185 33.39 -25.19 2.30
CA GLY A 185 32.84 -26.01 3.40
C GLY A 185 32.37 -27.41 2.98
N GLY A 186 32.31 -27.70 1.67
CA GLY A 186 32.04 -29.02 1.13
C GLY A 186 30.61 -29.54 1.39
N PRO A 187 30.39 -30.87 1.28
CA PRO A 187 29.06 -31.48 1.37
C PRO A 187 28.31 -31.17 2.68
N SER A 188 29.03 -31.01 3.79
CA SER A 188 28.42 -30.64 5.09
C SER A 188 27.84 -29.22 5.07
N ARG A 189 28.55 -28.23 4.50
CA ARG A 189 28.02 -26.86 4.39
C ARG A 189 26.91 -26.77 3.35
N ALA A 190 27.00 -27.55 2.27
CA ALA A 190 25.90 -27.69 1.31
C ALA A 190 24.61 -28.21 1.96
N ALA A 191 24.71 -29.26 2.78
CA ALA A 191 23.55 -29.82 3.50
C ALA A 191 22.95 -28.82 4.52
N GLU A 192 23.78 -28.01 5.18
CA GLU A 192 23.32 -27.00 6.15
C GLU A 192 22.63 -25.79 5.48
N LEU A 193 23.07 -25.43 4.27
CA LEU A 193 22.52 -24.32 3.47
C LEU A 193 21.37 -24.75 2.54
N GLN A 194 21.10 -26.05 2.41
CA GLN A 194 20.04 -26.59 1.58
C GLN A 194 18.68 -25.97 1.96
N PRO A 195 18.00 -25.25 1.05
CA PRO A 195 16.70 -24.65 1.36
C PRO A 195 15.67 -25.73 1.69
N THR A 196 14.78 -25.44 2.64
CA THR A 196 13.75 -26.40 3.07
C THR A 196 12.77 -26.71 1.93
N ALA A 197 12.07 -27.83 2.04
CA ALA A 197 11.01 -28.17 1.07
C ALA A 197 9.97 -27.05 0.94
N ALA A 198 9.56 -26.43 2.06
CA ALA A 198 8.62 -25.29 2.04
C ALA A 198 9.22 -24.05 1.33
N GLU A 199 10.49 -23.72 1.59
CA GLU A 199 11.18 -22.64 0.88
C GLU A 199 11.37 -22.95 -0.61
N LEU A 200 11.37 -24.22 -1.03
CA LEU A 200 11.44 -24.66 -2.43
C LEU A 200 10.07 -24.89 -3.10
N VAL A 201 8.97 -24.99 -2.34
CA VAL A 201 7.62 -25.14 -2.88
C VAL A 201 7.27 -23.90 -3.71
N VAL A 202 7.25 -24.10 -5.02
CA VAL A 202 6.52 -23.23 -5.93
C VAL A 202 5.06 -23.64 -5.80
N LYS A 203 4.21 -22.74 -5.28
CA LYS A 203 2.75 -22.94 -5.27
C LYS A 203 2.32 -23.12 -6.73
N ASP A 204 1.81 -24.30 -7.08
CA ASP A 204 1.41 -24.60 -8.45
C ASP A 204 0.09 -23.91 -8.78
N ASP A 205 0.21 -22.63 -9.11
CA ASP A 205 -0.86 -21.72 -9.50
C ASP A 205 -1.48 -22.05 -10.88
N THR A 206 -1.07 -23.15 -11.52
CA THR A 206 -1.76 -23.70 -12.69
C THR A 206 -3.02 -24.49 -12.33
N ILE A 207 -3.20 -24.88 -11.06
CA ILE A 207 -4.33 -25.70 -10.60
C ILE A 207 -5.55 -24.81 -10.29
N GLY A 208 -6.72 -25.17 -10.83
CA GLY A 208 -7.99 -24.49 -10.54
C GLY A 208 -8.28 -23.24 -11.39
N LEU A 209 -7.48 -22.99 -12.43
CA LEU A 209 -7.67 -21.87 -13.36
C LEU A 209 -8.77 -22.09 -14.39
N ASP A 210 -9.53 -21.05 -14.70
CA ASP A 210 -10.39 -20.98 -15.89
C ASP A 210 -9.55 -20.64 -17.14
N HIS A 211 -8.74 -21.60 -17.60
CA HIS A 211 -7.86 -21.43 -18.77
C HIS A 211 -8.63 -20.97 -20.02
N ALA A 212 -9.83 -21.52 -20.23
CA ALA A 212 -10.68 -21.17 -21.36
C ALA A 212 -11.18 -19.72 -21.24
N GLY A 213 -11.59 -19.31 -20.05
CA GLY A 213 -12.00 -17.95 -19.74
C GLY A 213 -10.89 -16.91 -19.87
N ILE A 214 -9.67 -17.24 -19.43
CA ILE A 214 -8.49 -16.38 -19.62
C ILE A 214 -8.22 -16.20 -21.11
N LEU A 215 -8.11 -17.30 -21.86
CA LEU A 215 -7.82 -17.26 -23.30
C LEU A 215 -8.90 -16.52 -24.12
N ARG A 216 -10.18 -16.62 -23.73
CA ARG A 216 -11.29 -15.84 -24.32
C ARG A 216 -11.25 -14.34 -23.97
N SER A 217 -10.48 -13.92 -22.97
CA SER A 217 -10.39 -12.52 -22.52
C SER A 217 -9.20 -11.74 -23.08
N LEU A 218 -8.21 -12.44 -23.65
CA LEU A 218 -6.99 -11.83 -24.20
C LEU A 218 -7.31 -10.93 -25.40
N ASN A 219 -6.79 -9.72 -25.38
CA ASN A 219 -7.01 -8.70 -26.42
C ASN A 219 -5.70 -7.97 -26.80
N GLU A 220 -5.79 -6.87 -27.56
CA GLU A 220 -4.62 -6.13 -28.05
C GLU A 220 -3.78 -5.49 -26.93
N GLU A 221 -4.37 -5.15 -25.78
CA GLU A 221 -3.62 -4.70 -24.59
C GLU A 221 -2.83 -5.85 -23.98
N ASP A 222 -3.44 -7.04 -23.86
CA ASP A 222 -2.76 -8.27 -23.43
C ASP A 222 -1.63 -8.67 -24.39
N PHE A 223 -1.78 -8.44 -25.69
CA PHE A 223 -0.72 -8.61 -26.68
C PHE A 223 0.44 -7.62 -26.48
N LYS A 224 0.13 -6.34 -26.20
CA LYS A 224 1.15 -5.30 -25.89
C LYS A 224 1.88 -5.58 -24.59
N ALA A 225 1.17 -5.97 -23.53
CA ALA A 225 1.74 -6.43 -22.26
C ALA A 225 2.62 -7.67 -22.48
N GLY A 226 2.11 -8.67 -23.21
CA GLY A 226 2.85 -9.86 -23.60
C GLY A 226 4.14 -9.57 -24.36
N ARG A 227 4.12 -8.56 -25.25
CA ARG A 227 5.33 -8.07 -25.95
C ARG A 227 6.33 -7.44 -25.01
N GLN A 228 5.88 -6.63 -24.05
CA GLN A 228 6.77 -6.03 -23.04
C GLN A 228 7.41 -7.11 -22.17
N ILE A 229 6.63 -8.10 -21.70
CA ILE A 229 7.13 -9.25 -20.93
C ILE A 229 8.12 -10.07 -21.78
N TYR A 230 7.83 -10.36 -23.04
CA TYR A 230 8.75 -11.08 -23.93
C TYR A 230 10.09 -10.36 -24.10
N MET A 231 10.05 -9.04 -24.32
CA MET A 231 11.25 -8.22 -24.49
C MET A 231 12.02 -8.00 -23.18
N GLY A 232 11.35 -8.09 -22.03
CA GLY A 232 12.00 -8.05 -20.71
C GLY A 232 12.65 -9.38 -20.29
N HIS A 233 12.03 -10.52 -20.62
CA HIS A 233 12.39 -11.82 -20.02
C HIS A 233 12.82 -12.91 -21.03
N CYS A 234 12.25 -12.97 -22.23
CA CYS A 234 12.42 -14.10 -23.14
C CYS A 234 13.44 -13.85 -24.27
N VAL A 235 13.60 -12.59 -24.69
CA VAL A 235 14.43 -12.16 -25.83
C VAL A 235 15.90 -12.59 -25.71
N ASN A 236 16.43 -12.67 -24.50
CA ASN A 236 17.83 -13.02 -24.23
C ASN A 236 18.18 -14.45 -24.63
N CYS A 237 17.20 -15.36 -24.65
CA CYS A 237 17.38 -16.75 -25.08
C CYS A 237 16.87 -16.97 -26.51
N HIS A 238 15.68 -16.45 -26.84
CA HIS A 238 14.94 -16.78 -28.06
C HIS A 238 15.10 -15.77 -29.21
N GLY A 239 15.77 -14.64 -28.98
CA GLY A 239 15.90 -13.57 -29.98
C GLY A 239 14.65 -12.68 -30.07
N ALA A 240 14.80 -11.52 -30.70
CA ALA A 240 13.75 -10.50 -30.80
C ALA A 240 12.82 -10.67 -32.01
N ASP A 241 13.28 -11.40 -33.02
CA ASP A 241 12.62 -11.61 -34.31
C ASP A 241 11.83 -12.94 -34.39
N GLY A 242 11.98 -13.80 -33.39
CA GLY A 242 11.47 -15.17 -33.36
C GLY A 242 12.24 -16.16 -34.23
N ASN A 243 13.23 -15.72 -35.01
CA ASN A 243 13.94 -16.55 -36.00
C ASN A 243 15.38 -16.83 -35.60
N THR A 244 16.01 -15.92 -34.86
CA THR A 244 17.44 -15.93 -34.55
C THR A 244 17.65 -16.11 -33.03
N PRO A 245 17.52 -17.36 -32.50
CA PRO A 245 17.72 -17.62 -31.08
C PRO A 245 19.17 -17.34 -30.68
N ARG A 246 19.36 -16.80 -29.48
CA ARG A 246 20.68 -16.47 -28.93
C ARG A 246 21.36 -17.64 -28.24
N LEU A 247 20.60 -18.66 -27.85
CA LEU A 247 21.12 -19.93 -27.32
C LEU A 247 20.89 -21.06 -28.35
N PRO A 248 21.89 -21.90 -28.66
CA PRO A 248 21.72 -23.05 -29.56
C PRO A 248 20.65 -24.06 -29.12
N SER A 249 20.35 -24.11 -27.82
CA SER A 249 19.32 -24.95 -27.21
C SER A 249 17.91 -24.31 -27.22
N ALA A 250 17.80 -23.00 -27.47
CA ALA A 250 16.52 -22.31 -27.56
C ALA A 250 15.88 -22.48 -28.94
N ARG A 251 14.55 -22.36 -29.00
CA ARG A 251 13.79 -22.52 -30.25
C ARG A 251 13.50 -21.18 -30.93
N ALA A 252 13.70 -21.19 -32.24
CA ALA A 252 13.26 -20.14 -33.15
C ALA A 252 11.74 -20.25 -33.36
N PHE A 253 10.96 -19.50 -32.60
CA PHE A 253 9.49 -19.49 -32.65
C PHE A 253 8.88 -19.28 -34.05
N GLY A 254 9.56 -18.60 -34.98
CA GLY A 254 9.03 -18.39 -36.33
C GLY A 254 9.28 -19.53 -37.31
N VAL A 255 10.25 -20.42 -37.07
CA VAL A 255 10.72 -21.39 -38.09
C VAL A 255 11.04 -22.81 -37.59
N GLN A 256 11.10 -23.05 -36.28
CA GLN A 256 11.38 -24.37 -35.72
C GLN A 256 10.16 -24.97 -34.99
N PRO A 257 9.96 -26.30 -35.06
CA PRO A 257 8.86 -26.95 -34.37
C PRO A 257 9.06 -26.98 -32.84
N LEU A 258 7.96 -26.88 -32.09
CA LEU A 258 7.98 -26.75 -30.63
C LEU A 258 7.90 -28.12 -29.93
N ARG A 259 9.04 -28.55 -29.38
CA ARG A 259 9.26 -29.86 -28.71
C ARG A 259 8.21 -30.23 -27.64
N PHE A 260 7.60 -29.27 -26.97
CA PHE A 260 6.69 -29.51 -25.83
C PHE A 260 5.21 -29.24 -26.14
N GLY A 261 4.91 -28.84 -27.39
CA GLY A 261 3.57 -28.46 -27.86
C GLY A 261 3.49 -26.96 -28.19
N ALA A 262 2.67 -26.63 -29.19
CA ALA A 262 2.51 -25.28 -29.75
C ALA A 262 1.13 -24.64 -29.48
N ASP A 263 0.18 -25.39 -28.90
CA ASP A 263 -1.08 -24.83 -28.43
C ASP A 263 -0.87 -23.96 -27.17
N PRO A 264 -1.76 -22.97 -26.90
CA PRO A 264 -1.55 -22.01 -25.83
C PRO A 264 -1.46 -22.66 -24.44
N PHE A 265 -2.14 -23.80 -24.22
CA PHE A 265 -2.16 -24.47 -22.92
C PHE A 265 -0.86 -25.24 -22.67
N ARG A 266 -0.33 -25.97 -23.65
CA ARG A 266 0.98 -26.64 -23.52
C ARG A 266 2.14 -25.65 -23.45
N MET A 267 2.05 -24.54 -24.18
CA MET A 267 2.96 -23.40 -23.98
C MET A 267 2.84 -22.84 -22.55
N PHE A 268 1.63 -22.71 -22.01
CA PHE A 268 1.41 -22.24 -20.64
C PHE A 268 2.01 -23.18 -19.60
N MET A 269 1.83 -24.50 -19.74
CA MET A 269 2.48 -25.47 -18.86
C MET A 269 4.02 -25.42 -18.98
N THR A 270 4.54 -25.22 -20.19
CA THR A 270 6.00 -25.07 -20.44
C THR A 270 6.56 -23.81 -19.78
N VAL A 271 5.87 -22.68 -19.86
CA VAL A 271 6.26 -21.42 -19.20
C VAL A 271 6.11 -21.53 -17.68
N SER A 272 5.06 -22.20 -17.19
CA SER A 272 4.73 -22.25 -15.76
C SER A 272 5.59 -23.25 -14.97
N ARG A 273 5.95 -24.39 -15.57
CA ARG A 273 6.73 -25.47 -14.92
C ARG A 273 8.16 -25.60 -15.46
N GLY A 274 8.51 -24.90 -16.54
CA GLY A 274 9.77 -25.07 -17.27
C GLY A 274 9.78 -26.35 -18.12
N ALA A 275 10.71 -26.44 -19.07
CA ALA A 275 10.93 -27.66 -19.85
C ALA A 275 12.37 -27.75 -20.36
N GLY A 276 13.04 -28.89 -20.13
CA GLY A 276 14.47 -29.04 -20.42
C GLY A 276 15.30 -27.97 -19.71
N LEU A 277 16.13 -27.25 -20.47
CA LEU A 277 16.94 -26.16 -19.91
C LEU A 277 16.13 -24.91 -19.55
N MET A 278 14.96 -24.67 -20.15
CA MET A 278 14.10 -23.52 -19.83
C MET A 278 13.58 -23.60 -18.38
N ALA A 279 13.80 -22.55 -17.59
CA ALA A 279 13.29 -22.40 -16.23
C ALA A 279 11.81 -21.95 -16.21
N PRO A 280 11.04 -22.27 -15.15
CA PRO A 280 9.69 -21.74 -14.98
C PRO A 280 9.69 -20.22 -14.75
N LEU A 281 8.80 -19.47 -15.40
CA LEU A 281 8.56 -18.05 -15.14
C LEU A 281 7.55 -17.87 -14.01
N SER A 282 7.85 -18.44 -12.85
CA SER A 282 6.96 -18.46 -11.66
C SER A 282 6.78 -17.10 -10.98
N HIS A 283 7.55 -16.08 -11.37
CA HIS A 283 7.38 -14.69 -10.95
C HIS A 283 6.29 -13.93 -11.73
N LEU A 284 5.71 -14.54 -12.76
CA LEU A 284 4.59 -13.99 -13.54
C LEU A 284 3.29 -14.67 -13.11
N SER A 285 2.22 -13.89 -12.95
CA SER A 285 0.88 -14.42 -12.68
C SER A 285 0.39 -15.38 -13.79
N PRO A 286 -0.65 -16.19 -13.55
CA PRO A 286 -1.28 -16.98 -14.60
C PRO A 286 -1.70 -16.14 -15.82
N LYS A 287 -2.23 -14.93 -15.60
CA LYS A 287 -2.64 -14.03 -16.68
C LYS A 287 -1.44 -13.51 -17.49
N GLU A 288 -0.38 -13.05 -16.83
CA GLU A 288 0.84 -12.55 -17.50
C GLU A 288 1.56 -13.64 -18.31
N ARG A 289 1.58 -14.89 -17.82
CA ARG A 289 2.09 -16.03 -18.59
C ARG A 289 1.25 -16.29 -19.85
N TYR A 290 -0.07 -16.12 -19.78
CA TYR A 290 -0.91 -16.16 -20.98
C TYR A 290 -0.70 -14.97 -21.93
N GLN A 291 -0.46 -13.76 -21.41
CA GLN A 291 -0.14 -12.57 -22.21
C GLN A 291 1.14 -12.77 -23.04
N VAL A 292 2.25 -13.21 -22.43
CA VAL A 292 3.51 -13.44 -23.18
C VAL A 292 3.36 -14.54 -24.24
N ILE A 293 2.55 -15.57 -23.97
CA ILE A 293 2.24 -16.65 -24.92
C ILE A 293 1.37 -16.15 -26.07
N HIS A 294 0.42 -15.25 -25.80
CA HIS A 294 -0.38 -14.57 -26.81
C HIS A 294 0.52 -13.77 -27.76
N PHE A 295 1.48 -12.99 -27.24
CA PHE A 295 2.45 -12.28 -28.07
C PHE A 295 3.32 -13.22 -28.92
N VAL A 296 3.89 -14.27 -28.32
CA VAL A 296 4.72 -15.24 -29.08
C VAL A 296 3.92 -15.86 -30.22
N ARG A 297 2.70 -16.30 -29.94
CA ARG A 297 1.84 -16.96 -30.94
C ARG A 297 1.39 -16.01 -32.04
N GLU A 298 0.75 -14.90 -31.69
CA GLU A 298 0.18 -14.00 -32.69
C GLU A 298 1.24 -13.14 -33.40
N GLY A 299 2.36 -12.82 -32.73
CA GLY A 299 3.38 -11.88 -33.21
C GLY A 299 4.66 -12.52 -33.77
N LEU A 300 5.02 -13.74 -33.37
CA LEU A 300 6.23 -14.43 -33.84
C LEU A 300 5.93 -15.72 -34.62
N MET A 301 4.86 -16.46 -34.28
CA MET A 301 4.53 -17.75 -34.91
C MET A 301 3.54 -17.63 -36.08
N LYS A 302 2.45 -16.87 -35.93
CA LYS A 302 1.25 -16.91 -36.78
C LYS A 302 1.49 -16.94 -38.29
N ASP A 303 2.33 -16.05 -38.79
CA ASP A 303 2.57 -15.89 -40.23
C ASP A 303 3.71 -16.77 -40.77
N ARG A 304 4.37 -17.57 -39.92
CA ARG A 304 5.71 -18.14 -40.21
C ARG A 304 5.90 -19.60 -39.79
N ASN A 305 5.35 -20.01 -38.64
CA ASN A 305 5.60 -21.33 -38.07
C ASN A 305 4.47 -22.31 -38.43
N PRO A 306 4.77 -23.47 -39.06
CA PRO A 306 3.76 -24.48 -39.40
C PRO A 306 3.09 -25.13 -38.18
N ASP A 307 3.67 -25.05 -36.98
CA ASP A 307 3.07 -25.55 -35.74
C ASP A 307 2.03 -24.57 -35.14
N TYR A 308 1.73 -23.43 -35.76
CA TYR A 308 0.73 -22.49 -35.24
C TYR A 308 -0.68 -23.11 -35.22
N VAL A 309 -1.19 -23.37 -34.01
CA VAL A 309 -2.55 -23.88 -33.77
C VAL A 309 -3.51 -22.72 -33.56
N GLN A 310 -4.55 -22.57 -34.39
CA GLN A 310 -5.63 -21.60 -34.15
C GLN A 310 -6.50 -22.04 -32.96
N VAL A 311 -6.93 -21.08 -32.12
CA VAL A 311 -7.78 -21.34 -30.96
C VAL A 311 -9.25 -21.29 -31.38
N GLU A 312 -9.96 -22.39 -31.16
CA GLU A 312 -11.39 -22.56 -31.44
C GLU A 312 -12.16 -22.95 -30.17
N ASP A 313 -13.46 -22.65 -30.09
CA ASP A 313 -14.28 -22.98 -28.91
C ASP A 313 -14.27 -24.48 -28.57
N ALA A 314 -14.33 -25.36 -29.58
CA ALA A 314 -14.24 -26.80 -29.38
C ALA A 314 -12.87 -27.28 -28.83
N TRP A 315 -11.81 -26.46 -28.91
CA TRP A 315 -10.54 -26.70 -28.22
C TRP A 315 -10.56 -26.10 -26.80
N LEU A 316 -11.07 -24.88 -26.64
CA LEU A 316 -11.24 -24.23 -25.32
C LEU A 316 -12.10 -25.07 -24.37
N ASP A 317 -13.15 -25.71 -24.87
CA ASP A 317 -14.04 -26.53 -24.07
C ASP A 317 -13.41 -27.83 -23.56
N ARG A 318 -12.29 -28.28 -24.18
CA ARG A 318 -11.49 -29.45 -23.74
C ARG A 318 -10.41 -29.10 -22.70
N LEU A 319 -10.20 -27.83 -22.38
CA LEU A 319 -9.24 -27.41 -21.36
C LEU A 319 -9.70 -27.79 -19.94
N PRO A 320 -8.76 -27.96 -18.98
CA PRO A 320 -9.09 -28.14 -17.58
C PRO A 320 -10.05 -27.05 -17.10
N LYS A 321 -11.05 -27.44 -16.29
CA LYS A 321 -12.03 -26.51 -15.72
C LYS A 321 -11.52 -25.98 -14.39
N GLY A 322 -11.80 -24.70 -14.16
CA GLY A 322 -11.50 -23.99 -12.94
C GLY A 322 -12.35 -22.73 -12.85
N THR A 323 -12.23 -22.01 -11.75
CA THR A 323 -13.01 -20.79 -11.46
C THR A 323 -12.13 -19.55 -11.35
N ASN A 324 -10.83 -19.71 -11.03
CA ASN A 324 -9.93 -18.59 -10.86
C ASN A 324 -9.47 -18.06 -12.22
N ARG A 325 -9.64 -16.76 -12.47
CA ARG A 325 -9.23 -16.08 -13.72
C ARG A 325 -7.76 -15.63 -13.73
N GLY A 326 -6.98 -16.03 -12.72
CA GLY A 326 -5.56 -15.69 -12.56
C GLY A 326 -5.33 -14.31 -11.93
N ASP A 327 -6.40 -13.61 -11.56
CA ASP A 327 -6.46 -12.27 -10.99
C ASP A 327 -7.17 -12.23 -9.61
N GLN A 328 -7.84 -13.32 -9.21
CA GLN A 328 -8.59 -13.40 -7.95
C GLN A 328 -7.73 -13.99 -6.82
N ILE A 329 -7.60 -13.21 -5.74
CA ILE A 329 -7.10 -13.66 -4.44
C ILE A 329 -8.25 -14.37 -3.70
N ASP A 330 -8.02 -15.58 -3.23
CA ASP A 330 -8.98 -16.32 -2.39
C ASP A 330 -9.08 -15.65 -1.00
N MET A 331 -10.07 -14.79 -0.83
CA MET A 331 -10.29 -13.99 0.38
C MET A 331 -10.90 -14.83 1.50
N LYS A 332 -10.04 -15.52 2.27
CA LYS A 332 -10.44 -16.08 3.57
C LYS A 332 -10.94 -14.98 4.51
N PRO A 333 -12.07 -15.14 5.20
CA PRO A 333 -12.54 -14.15 6.18
C PRO A 333 -11.51 -13.95 7.30
N ARG A 334 -11.09 -12.70 7.51
CA ARG A 334 -10.25 -12.30 8.65
C ARG A 334 -11.10 -11.96 9.87
N ASP A 335 -10.60 -12.35 11.05
CA ASP A 335 -11.12 -11.88 12.33
C ASP A 335 -10.47 -10.56 12.76
N TYR A 336 -11.31 -9.64 13.22
CA TYR A 336 -10.92 -8.31 13.72
C TYR A 336 -11.35 -8.10 15.19
N GLY A 337 -11.91 -9.11 15.84
CA GLY A 337 -12.68 -8.94 17.07
C GLY A 337 -14.14 -8.50 16.80
N PRO A 338 -14.87 -8.07 17.85
CA PRO A 338 -16.29 -7.71 17.75
C PRO A 338 -16.54 -6.34 17.07
N VAL A 339 -15.50 -5.50 16.99
CA VAL A 339 -15.54 -4.17 16.38
C VAL A 339 -14.32 -3.93 15.50
N LEU A 340 -14.46 -3.13 14.45
CA LEU A 340 -13.36 -2.58 13.67
C LEU A 340 -13.45 -1.05 13.65
N ALA A 341 -12.38 -0.38 14.07
CA ALA A 341 -12.22 1.06 13.95
C ALA A 341 -11.65 1.42 12.56
N SER A 342 -12.38 2.24 11.81
CA SER A 342 -11.99 2.69 10.47
C SER A 342 -12.79 3.92 10.04
N GLN A 343 -12.41 4.55 8.93
CA GLN A 343 -13.32 5.38 8.16
C GLN A 343 -14.44 4.52 7.54
N LEU A 344 -15.59 5.14 7.24
CA LEU A 344 -16.67 4.55 6.43
C LEU A 344 -16.97 5.50 5.27
N GLY A 345 -16.65 5.08 4.04
CA GLY A 345 -16.68 5.96 2.88
C GLY A 345 -15.76 7.19 3.05
N GLN A 346 -16.23 8.35 2.61
CA GLN A 346 -15.58 9.65 2.83
C GLN A 346 -16.31 10.52 3.87
N ASP A 347 -17.48 10.07 4.33
CA ASP A 347 -18.42 10.86 5.15
C ASP A 347 -18.24 10.65 6.67
N VAL A 348 -17.57 9.56 7.07
CA VAL A 348 -17.27 9.21 8.46
C VAL A 348 -15.79 8.92 8.59
N ASN A 349 -15.06 9.85 9.18
CA ASN A 349 -13.59 9.74 9.27
C ASN A 349 -13.13 8.92 10.49
N ASN A 350 -13.96 8.81 11.52
CA ASN A 350 -13.70 8.02 12.72
C ASN A 350 -14.94 7.19 13.09
N GLY A 351 -15.04 6.00 12.49
CA GLY A 351 -16.11 5.04 12.68
C GLY A 351 -15.68 3.85 13.55
N LEU A 352 -16.58 3.36 14.40
CA LEU A 352 -16.43 2.07 15.08
C LEU A 352 -17.56 1.13 14.63
N THR A 353 -17.21 0.10 13.89
CA THR A 353 -18.17 -0.79 13.22
C THR A 353 -18.33 -2.11 13.98
N PHE A 354 -19.52 -2.31 14.54
CA PHE A 354 -19.92 -3.46 15.35
C PHE A 354 -20.49 -4.57 14.48
N ARG A 355 -20.00 -5.80 14.67
CA ARG A 355 -20.60 -7.00 14.10
C ARG A 355 -21.66 -7.55 15.05
N LEU A 356 -22.90 -7.69 14.58
CA LEU A 356 -24.02 -8.25 15.35
C LEU A 356 -24.48 -9.60 14.73
N PRO A 357 -25.26 -10.41 15.45
CA PRO A 357 -25.85 -11.64 14.93
C PRO A 357 -26.72 -11.43 13.67
N MET A 358 -27.06 -12.52 13.00
CA MET A 358 -27.90 -12.52 11.78
C MET A 358 -27.35 -11.64 10.64
N ASN A 359 -26.01 -11.54 10.56
CA ASN A 359 -25.28 -10.75 9.56
C ASN A 359 -25.73 -9.27 9.53
N THR A 360 -25.96 -8.71 10.72
CA THR A 360 -26.34 -7.31 10.95
C THR A 360 -25.12 -6.53 11.40
N THR A 361 -24.95 -5.31 10.91
CA THR A 361 -23.77 -4.48 11.20
C THR A 361 -24.21 -3.05 11.51
N VAL A 362 -23.53 -2.40 12.48
CA VAL A 362 -23.82 -1.02 12.90
C VAL A 362 -22.51 -0.26 13.05
N CYS A 363 -22.39 0.90 12.40
CA CYS A 363 -21.24 1.79 12.53
C CYS A 363 -21.60 3.04 13.35
N TYR A 364 -20.83 3.32 14.39
CA TYR A 364 -20.89 4.56 15.16
C TYR A 364 -19.88 5.58 14.65
N ASP A 365 -20.33 6.80 14.37
CA ASP A 365 -19.46 7.99 14.21
C ASP A 365 -19.04 8.44 15.62
N LEU A 366 -17.81 8.10 16.01
CA LEU A 366 -17.28 8.34 17.36
C LEU A 366 -17.10 9.82 17.67
N HIS A 367 -16.90 10.65 16.65
CA HIS A 367 -16.74 12.10 16.80
C HIS A 367 -18.05 12.79 17.19
N ARG A 368 -19.21 12.16 16.95
CA ARG A 368 -20.57 12.70 17.19
C ARG A 368 -21.38 11.83 18.17
N MET A 369 -20.87 10.65 18.52
CA MET A 369 -21.56 9.58 19.25
C MET A 369 -22.97 9.30 18.69
N ARG A 370 -23.02 9.00 17.39
CA ARG A 370 -24.26 8.68 16.67
C ARG A 370 -24.06 7.43 15.82
N ILE A 371 -25.13 6.71 15.51
CA ILE A 371 -25.06 5.70 14.44
C ILE A 371 -24.90 6.46 13.12
N ALA A 372 -23.88 6.10 12.35
CA ALA A 372 -23.68 6.58 11.00
C ALA A 372 -24.51 5.75 10.00
N ALA A 373 -24.47 4.42 10.15
CA ALA A 373 -25.23 3.47 9.35
C ALA A 373 -25.53 2.18 10.13
N ALA A 374 -26.63 1.53 9.77
CA ALA A 374 -26.99 0.18 10.19
C ALA A 374 -27.47 -0.59 8.96
N TRP A 375 -27.02 -1.83 8.77
CA TRP A 375 -27.30 -2.63 7.57
C TRP A 375 -27.32 -4.12 7.88
N GLN A 376 -27.83 -4.90 6.92
CA GLN A 376 -27.88 -6.36 6.99
C GLN A 376 -27.44 -6.97 5.66
N GLY A 377 -26.68 -8.07 5.71
CA GLY A 377 -26.20 -8.78 4.52
C GLY A 377 -24.68 -8.94 4.44
N GLY A 378 -23.92 -8.22 5.26
CA GLY A 378 -22.47 -8.31 5.34
C GLY A 378 -21.89 -7.44 6.45
N PHE A 379 -20.56 -7.38 6.52
CA PHE A 379 -19.83 -6.47 7.40
C PHE A 379 -19.41 -5.23 6.60
N LEU A 380 -18.12 -5.05 6.34
CA LEU A 380 -17.60 -4.00 5.47
C LEU A 380 -17.02 -4.65 4.20
N ASP A 381 -17.19 -3.99 3.05
CA ASP A 381 -16.38 -4.33 1.88
C ASP A 381 -14.97 -3.81 2.12
N LEU A 382 -14.08 -4.77 2.39
CA LEU A 382 -12.66 -4.56 2.63
C LEU A 382 -11.79 -5.05 1.46
N SER A 383 -12.39 -5.55 0.37
CA SER A 383 -11.69 -6.23 -0.73
C SER A 383 -10.69 -5.35 -1.49
N GLU A 384 -10.88 -4.03 -1.43
CA GLU A 384 -10.06 -2.99 -2.03
C GLU A 384 -9.24 -2.19 -1.00
N THR A 385 -9.22 -2.63 0.26
CA THR A 385 -8.57 -1.95 1.39
C THR A 385 -7.27 -2.64 1.81
N HIS A 386 -6.49 -1.96 2.66
CA HIS A 386 -5.25 -2.50 3.21
C HIS A 386 -5.43 -3.84 3.95
N HIS A 387 -6.65 -4.22 4.34
CA HIS A 387 -6.90 -5.49 5.03
C HIS A 387 -6.75 -6.72 4.10
N TYR A 388 -6.85 -6.56 2.78
CA TYR A 388 -6.78 -7.66 1.79
C TYR A 388 -5.90 -7.36 0.56
N ARG A 389 -5.45 -6.11 0.35
CA ARG A 389 -4.49 -5.74 -0.71
C ARG A 389 -3.27 -5.03 -0.16
N GLN A 390 -2.09 -5.31 -0.72
CA GLN A 390 -0.84 -4.63 -0.34
C GLN A 390 -0.94 -3.12 -0.64
N ARG A 391 -1.56 -2.75 -1.76
CA ARG A 391 -1.99 -1.39 -2.12
C ARG A 391 -3.52 -1.26 -2.16
N GLY A 392 -4.17 -1.55 -1.05
CA GLY A 392 -5.60 -1.32 -0.91
C GLY A 392 -5.92 0.11 -0.53
N GLU A 393 -5.90 1.00 -1.53
CA GLU A 393 -6.01 2.46 -1.34
C GLU A 393 -7.47 2.96 -1.21
N ARG A 394 -8.48 2.07 -1.27
CA ARG A 394 -9.89 2.45 -1.04
C ARG A 394 -10.24 2.46 0.44
N MET A 395 -11.27 3.24 0.76
CA MET A 395 -11.92 3.26 2.08
C MET A 395 -12.88 2.07 2.23
N PRO A 396 -13.06 1.51 3.44
CA PRO A 396 -14.14 0.57 3.73
C PRO A 396 -15.51 1.10 3.30
N GLN A 397 -16.30 0.25 2.64
CA GLN A 397 -17.68 0.55 2.24
C GLN A 397 -18.66 -0.38 2.97
N ILE A 398 -19.95 -0.07 2.91
CA ILE A 398 -20.99 -0.98 3.39
C ILE A 398 -21.09 -2.19 2.47
N ASP A 399 -20.96 -3.39 3.05
CA ASP A 399 -21.33 -4.65 2.41
C ASP A 399 -22.69 -5.09 2.97
N GLY A 400 -23.75 -4.87 2.19
CA GLY A 400 -25.13 -5.25 2.56
C GLY A 400 -26.17 -4.18 2.24
N GLN A 401 -27.41 -4.41 2.71
CA GLN A 401 -28.56 -3.54 2.51
C GLN A 401 -28.80 -2.66 3.75
N PRO A 402 -28.80 -1.32 3.63
CA PRO A 402 -29.12 -0.42 4.74
C PRO A 402 -30.48 -0.72 5.36
N LEU A 403 -30.57 -0.60 6.69
CA LEU A 403 -31.80 -0.75 7.47
C LEU A 403 -32.45 0.63 7.65
N PRO A 404 -33.56 0.94 6.94
CA PRO A 404 -34.09 2.30 6.88
C PRO A 404 -34.47 2.85 8.26
N GLY A 405 -34.18 4.13 8.52
CA GLY A 405 -34.49 4.81 9.79
C GLY A 405 -33.65 4.39 11.01
N LEU A 406 -32.93 3.26 10.97
CA LEU A 406 -32.08 2.82 12.08
C LEU A 406 -30.76 3.59 12.20
N ALA A 407 -30.33 4.30 11.15
CA ALA A 407 -29.18 5.21 11.18
C ALA A 407 -29.41 6.55 11.93
N GLU A 408 -30.58 6.76 12.54
CA GLU A 408 -30.98 8.03 13.16
C GLU A 408 -30.83 8.07 14.69
N TRP A 409 -30.00 7.19 15.27
CA TRP A 409 -29.58 7.28 16.68
C TRP A 409 -28.52 8.38 16.85
N GLN A 410 -28.84 9.42 17.61
CA GLN A 410 -27.97 10.59 17.81
C GLN A 410 -28.32 11.32 19.10
N TRP A 411 -27.32 11.77 19.86
CA TRP A 411 -27.49 12.67 21.00
C TRP A 411 -27.69 14.14 20.55
N ALA A 412 -28.47 14.90 21.31
CA ALA A 412 -28.46 16.37 21.21
C ALA A 412 -27.33 16.95 22.05
N PHE A 413 -26.84 18.13 21.66
CA PHE A 413 -25.90 18.93 22.43
C PHE A 413 -26.39 20.38 22.49
N GLY A 414 -26.33 21.01 23.66
CA GLY A 414 -26.94 22.31 23.91
C GLY A 414 -28.46 22.33 23.70
N GLY A 415 -29.12 21.15 23.82
CA GLY A 415 -30.53 20.97 23.48
C GLY A 415 -30.86 20.89 21.98
N SER A 416 -29.86 20.88 21.09
CA SER A 416 -30.04 20.80 19.63
C SER A 416 -29.44 19.54 19.01
N PHE A 417 -30.10 18.99 17.99
CA PHE A 417 -29.53 17.96 17.12
C PHE A 417 -28.83 18.54 15.88
N GLU A 418 -29.12 19.81 15.55
CA GLU A 418 -28.41 20.58 14.53
C GLU A 418 -27.30 21.37 15.24
N LEU A 419 -26.05 21.09 14.90
CA LEU A 419 -24.88 21.71 15.54
C LEU A 419 -24.33 22.83 14.65
N PRO A 420 -23.90 23.97 15.22
CA PRO A 420 -23.20 24.99 14.45
C PRO A 420 -21.82 24.45 14.00
N ASP A 421 -21.28 25.03 12.93
CA ASP A 421 -20.07 24.50 12.26
C ASP A 421 -18.84 24.51 13.16
N ASP A 422 -18.72 25.50 14.05
CA ASP A 422 -17.63 25.61 15.04
C ASP A 422 -17.67 24.49 16.10
N ALA A 423 -18.85 23.97 16.41
CA ALA A 423 -19.03 22.85 17.33
C ALA A 423 -18.95 21.48 16.63
N LYS A 424 -18.86 21.43 15.30
CA LYS A 424 -18.86 20.21 14.48
C LYS A 424 -17.77 20.29 13.39
N PRO A 425 -16.49 20.41 13.76
CA PRO A 425 -15.39 20.50 12.79
C PRO A 425 -15.36 19.26 11.92
N ALA A 426 -15.32 19.42 10.59
CA ALA A 426 -15.61 18.35 9.62
C ALA A 426 -14.88 17.02 9.88
N ARG A 427 -13.64 17.08 10.39
CA ARG A 427 -12.71 15.94 10.55
C ARG A 427 -12.33 15.61 12.01
N GLY A 428 -12.80 16.39 12.99
CA GLY A 428 -12.50 16.22 14.42
C GLY A 428 -13.75 15.93 15.27
N PRO A 429 -13.62 15.67 16.58
CA PRO A 429 -14.74 15.46 17.49
C PRO A 429 -15.57 16.75 17.67
N VAL A 430 -16.80 16.63 18.18
CA VAL A 430 -17.50 17.82 18.70
C VAL A 430 -16.81 18.30 19.97
N ARG A 431 -17.14 19.51 20.45
CA ARG A 431 -16.50 20.10 21.64
C ARG A 431 -16.51 19.15 22.85
N SER A 432 -15.41 19.13 23.59
CA SER A 432 -15.18 18.19 24.71
C SER A 432 -16.07 18.43 25.93
N ASP A 433 -16.68 19.61 26.06
CA ASP A 433 -17.71 19.89 27.07
C ASP A 433 -19.09 19.30 26.71
N TRP A 434 -19.30 18.95 25.44
CA TRP A 434 -20.53 18.36 24.92
C TRP A 434 -20.42 16.83 24.79
N LEU A 435 -19.34 16.33 24.18
CA LEU A 435 -19.03 14.91 24.05
C LEU A 435 -17.60 14.64 24.47
N ARG A 436 -17.40 13.67 25.37
CA ARG A 436 -16.09 13.06 25.61
C ARG A 436 -16.18 11.56 25.42
N TYR A 437 -15.60 11.04 24.34
CA TYR A 437 -15.43 9.60 24.17
C TYR A 437 -14.26 9.14 25.03
N HIS A 438 -14.49 8.16 25.92
CA HIS A 438 -13.46 7.63 26.82
C HIS A 438 -12.80 6.37 26.25
N GLY A 439 -13.49 5.63 25.38
CA GLY A 439 -13.03 4.36 24.83
C GLY A 439 -14.15 3.32 24.79
N HIS A 440 -13.77 2.05 24.62
CA HIS A 440 -14.71 0.93 24.68
C HIS A 440 -14.12 -0.30 25.36
N TYR A 441 -14.95 -0.99 26.13
CA TYR A 441 -14.62 -2.27 26.74
C TYR A 441 -14.97 -3.40 25.79
N LEU A 442 -14.22 -4.50 25.85
CA LEU A 442 -14.47 -5.73 25.11
C LEU A 442 -14.80 -6.86 26.09
N HIS A 443 -15.89 -7.58 25.86
CA HIS A 443 -16.29 -8.72 26.70
C HIS A 443 -16.95 -9.79 25.83
N ARG A 444 -16.24 -10.90 25.58
CA ARG A 444 -16.60 -11.92 24.58
C ARG A 444 -16.80 -11.29 23.18
N ASP A 445 -17.94 -11.54 22.56
CA ASP A 445 -18.39 -11.05 21.26
C ASP A 445 -18.99 -9.63 21.29
N ARG A 446 -18.84 -8.89 22.41
CA ARG A 446 -19.50 -7.60 22.63
C ARG A 446 -18.50 -6.49 22.92
N ALA A 447 -18.84 -5.29 22.46
CA ALA A 447 -18.21 -4.06 22.88
C ALA A 447 -19.18 -3.19 23.69
N ILE A 448 -18.67 -2.48 24.69
CA ILE A 448 -19.39 -1.54 25.53
C ILE A 448 -18.71 -0.18 25.41
N LEU A 449 -19.37 0.77 24.76
CA LEU A 449 -18.92 2.15 24.61
C LEU A 449 -18.91 2.85 25.98
N SER A 450 -17.89 3.67 26.22
CA SER A 450 -17.76 4.53 27.40
C SER A 450 -17.59 5.97 26.94
N TYR A 451 -18.52 6.85 27.32
CA TYR A 451 -18.47 8.27 26.94
C TYR A 451 -19.24 9.15 27.92
N GLY A 452 -19.03 10.47 27.84
CA GLY A 452 -19.83 11.48 28.53
C GLY A 452 -20.57 12.38 27.56
N ILE A 453 -21.85 12.67 27.85
CA ILE A 453 -22.68 13.66 27.16
C ILE A 453 -23.00 14.78 28.16
N GLU A 454 -22.64 16.02 27.83
CA GLU A 454 -22.86 17.22 28.66
C GLU A 454 -22.41 17.03 30.13
N GLY A 455 -21.25 16.38 30.32
CA GLY A 455 -20.65 16.09 31.63
C GLY A 455 -21.26 14.88 32.38
N ARG A 456 -22.28 14.22 31.83
CA ARG A 456 -22.89 13.01 32.41
C ARG A 456 -22.31 11.76 31.72
N ASN A 457 -21.71 10.85 32.49
CA ASN A 457 -21.10 9.63 31.96
C ASN A 457 -22.12 8.52 31.65
N LEU A 458 -21.85 7.74 30.62
CA LEU A 458 -22.66 6.61 30.16
C LEU A 458 -21.78 5.41 29.81
N LEU A 459 -22.31 4.21 30.07
CA LEU A 459 -21.94 2.99 29.36
C LEU A 459 -23.07 2.62 28.39
N GLU A 460 -22.73 2.28 27.15
CA GLU A 460 -23.69 1.84 26.13
C GLU A 460 -23.23 0.54 25.47
N THR A 461 -24.14 -0.40 25.26
CA THR A 461 -23.93 -1.51 24.31
C THR A 461 -25.16 -1.71 23.44
N ILE A 462 -24.95 -2.21 22.23
CA ILE A 462 -25.99 -2.47 21.25
C ILE A 462 -26.11 -3.96 20.97
N ALA A 463 -27.35 -4.45 20.87
CA ALA A 463 -27.66 -5.84 20.54
C ALA A 463 -28.83 -5.93 19.55
N LEU A 464 -28.93 -7.06 18.86
CA LEU A 464 -30.12 -7.41 18.08
C LEU A 464 -31.19 -8.01 19.01
N ALA A 465 -32.46 -7.63 18.79
CA ALA A 465 -33.59 -8.17 19.55
C ALA A 465 -34.01 -9.58 19.07
N PRO A 466 -34.59 -10.43 19.95
CA PRO A 466 -35.00 -11.78 19.57
C PRO A 466 -36.32 -11.81 18.77
N GLY A 467 -36.21 -12.04 17.46
CA GLY A 467 -37.34 -12.30 16.55
C GLY A 467 -36.89 -12.57 15.10
N GLU A 468 -37.70 -13.33 14.35
CA GLU A 468 -37.36 -13.73 12.97
C GLU A 468 -37.89 -12.76 11.89
N THR A 469 -38.93 -11.96 12.19
CA THR A 469 -39.66 -11.16 11.18
C THR A 469 -39.20 -9.72 11.05
N GLN A 470 -38.51 -9.15 12.05
CA GLN A 470 -38.18 -7.73 12.11
C GLN A 470 -36.81 -7.48 12.76
N THR A 471 -35.92 -6.77 12.05
CA THR A 471 -34.61 -6.37 12.56
C THR A 471 -34.74 -5.19 13.52
N ALA A 472 -34.75 -5.46 14.82
CA ALA A 472 -34.86 -4.45 15.87
C ALA A 472 -33.58 -4.38 16.72
N LEU A 473 -33.14 -3.16 17.04
CA LEU A 473 -31.93 -2.88 17.82
C LEU A 473 -32.31 -2.58 19.29
N ILE A 474 -31.51 -3.06 20.22
CA ILE A 474 -31.61 -2.77 21.66
C ILE A 474 -30.36 -2.02 22.08
N HIS A 475 -30.52 -0.75 22.43
CA HIS A 475 -29.50 0.02 23.13
C HIS A 475 -29.68 -0.21 24.64
N THR A 476 -28.68 -0.75 25.33
CA THR A 476 -28.66 -0.80 26.79
C THR A 476 -27.76 0.31 27.30
N LEU A 477 -28.31 1.22 28.10
CA LEU A 477 -27.64 2.39 28.64
C LEU A 477 -27.54 2.27 30.16
N GLN A 478 -26.34 2.40 30.73
CA GLN A 478 -26.16 2.75 32.14
C GLN A 478 -25.74 4.22 32.22
N VAL A 479 -26.66 5.06 32.69
CA VAL A 479 -26.50 6.51 32.77
C VAL A 479 -26.18 6.90 34.21
N GLU A 480 -25.00 7.45 34.47
CA GLU A 480 -24.57 7.89 35.81
C GLU A 480 -25.44 9.07 36.32
N PRO A 481 -25.35 9.46 37.61
CA PRO A 481 -26.00 10.66 38.12
C PRO A 481 -25.64 11.93 37.33
N GLY A 482 -26.57 12.86 37.22
CA GLY A 482 -26.38 14.12 36.49
C GLY A 482 -27.52 15.11 36.70
N ARG A 483 -27.19 16.40 36.67
CA ARG A 483 -28.15 17.50 36.93
C ARG A 483 -28.90 17.98 35.68
N ASN A 484 -28.40 17.64 34.49
CA ASN A 484 -28.98 18.01 33.21
C ASN A 484 -29.86 16.86 32.67
N GLU A 485 -30.88 17.24 31.90
CA GLU A 485 -31.70 16.30 31.14
C GLU A 485 -31.00 15.99 29.81
N LEU A 486 -30.95 14.73 29.40
CA LEU A 486 -30.35 14.34 28.12
C LEU A 486 -31.45 14.09 27.07
N LEU A 487 -31.16 14.42 25.81
CA LEU A 487 -32.05 14.15 24.67
C LEU A 487 -31.34 13.24 23.67
N VAL A 488 -32.01 12.15 23.28
CA VAL A 488 -31.53 11.24 22.23
C VAL A 488 -32.62 11.02 21.17
N SER A 489 -32.25 11.13 19.90
CA SER A 489 -33.07 10.72 18.77
C SER A 489 -33.06 9.20 18.70
N ALA A 490 -34.22 8.57 18.84
CA ALA A 490 -34.39 7.12 18.65
C ALA A 490 -34.83 6.74 17.22
N GLY A 491 -35.04 7.73 16.35
CA GLY A 491 -35.50 7.51 14.98
C GLY A 491 -35.95 8.81 14.31
N ARG A 492 -36.05 8.82 12.98
CA ARG A 492 -36.52 9.98 12.22
C ARG A 492 -37.20 9.54 10.92
N MET A 493 -38.29 10.21 10.56
CA MET A 493 -39.00 10.02 9.29
C MET A 493 -39.21 11.36 8.57
N LYS A 494 -39.15 11.36 7.23
CA LYS A 494 -39.49 12.50 6.37
C LYS A 494 -41.00 12.76 6.44
N SER A 495 -41.36 14.02 6.67
CA SER A 495 -42.72 14.42 7.05
C SER A 495 -43.76 14.30 5.93
N GLN A 496 -44.77 13.46 6.11
CA GLN A 496 -45.97 13.39 5.27
C GLN A 496 -47.22 13.27 6.17
N LYS A 497 -47.84 14.40 6.54
CA LYS A 497 -49.05 14.48 7.39
C LYS A 497 -48.96 13.63 8.67
N ASN A 498 -47.80 13.69 9.33
CA ASN A 498 -47.33 12.75 10.35
C ASN A 498 -48.38 12.31 11.37
N VAL A 499 -48.57 11.00 11.50
CA VAL A 499 -49.10 10.42 12.73
C VAL A 499 -47.91 10.08 13.63
N ALA A 500 -47.87 10.66 14.81
CA ALA A 500 -46.86 10.40 15.81
C ALA A 500 -47.52 10.50 17.20
N GLY A 501 -47.18 9.56 18.08
CA GLY A 501 -47.78 9.51 19.40
C GLY A 501 -47.20 8.41 20.28
N VAL A 502 -47.78 8.30 21.48
CA VAL A 502 -47.50 7.22 22.44
C VAL A 502 -48.59 6.17 22.28
N LEU A 503 -48.18 4.93 22.08
CA LEU A 503 -49.05 3.76 22.01
C LEU A 503 -49.33 3.29 23.44
N VAL A 504 -50.60 3.26 23.81
CA VAL A 504 -51.01 2.75 25.14
C VAL A 504 -50.68 1.25 25.20
N THR A 505 -50.12 0.80 26.33
CA THR A 505 -49.56 -0.57 26.45
C THR A 505 -50.60 -1.69 26.30
N ASP A 506 -51.87 -1.39 26.51
CA ASP A 506 -52.97 -2.38 26.62
C ASP A 506 -54.09 -2.22 25.58
N THR A 507 -54.13 -1.11 24.84
CA THR A 507 -55.09 -0.86 23.75
C THR A 507 -54.37 -0.33 22.52
N PHE A 508 -54.97 -0.46 21.33
CA PHE A 508 -54.39 0.07 20.08
C PHE A 508 -54.52 1.61 19.95
N ASP A 509 -54.80 2.30 21.07
CA ASP A 509 -55.07 3.73 21.10
C ASP A 509 -53.77 4.53 21.01
N VAL A 510 -53.73 5.44 20.03
CA VAL A 510 -52.65 6.42 19.89
C VAL A 510 -53.01 7.66 20.70
N THR A 511 -52.24 7.95 21.74
CA THR A 511 -52.34 9.19 22.48
C THR A 511 -51.35 10.22 21.95
N SER A 512 -51.76 11.49 21.89
CA SER A 512 -50.83 12.57 21.52
C SER A 512 -49.79 12.77 22.62
N PHE A 513 -48.57 13.17 22.25
CA PHE A 513 -47.48 13.44 23.21
C PHE A 513 -47.81 14.49 24.28
N LYS A 514 -48.89 15.27 24.10
CA LYS A 514 -49.36 16.27 25.10
C LYS A 514 -50.25 15.67 26.20
N ASN A 515 -50.84 14.50 25.98
CA ASN A 515 -51.89 13.93 26.85
C ASN A 515 -51.48 12.59 27.51
N ALA A 516 -50.35 12.00 27.13
CA ALA A 516 -49.91 10.71 27.65
C ALA A 516 -49.23 10.84 29.03
N GLY A 517 -49.63 10.01 29.99
CA GLY A 517 -48.83 9.74 31.18
C GLY A 517 -47.57 8.97 30.76
N HIS A 518 -46.43 9.67 30.67
CA HIS A 518 -45.29 9.20 29.89
C HIS A 518 -44.52 8.03 30.53
N GLN A 519 -44.88 6.79 30.17
CA GLN A 519 -43.98 5.62 30.11
C GLN A 519 -44.43 4.74 28.92
N GLY A 520 -43.52 4.02 28.26
CA GLY A 520 -43.85 3.03 27.23
C GLY A 520 -43.37 3.34 25.80
N MET A 521 -44.16 2.88 24.82
CA MET A 521 -43.80 2.79 23.40
C MET A 521 -44.29 3.99 22.59
N ALA A 522 -43.46 4.53 21.70
CA ALA A 522 -43.77 5.68 20.86
C ALA A 522 -43.32 5.49 19.41
N PHE A 523 -43.89 6.28 18.51
CA PHE A 523 -43.58 6.21 17.09
C PHE A 523 -43.66 7.54 16.36
N VAL A 524 -43.00 7.61 15.20
CA VAL A 524 -43.21 8.62 14.16
C VAL A 524 -43.40 7.92 12.82
N SER A 525 -44.44 8.30 12.07
CA SER A 525 -44.73 7.77 10.74
C SER A 525 -44.21 8.66 9.61
N GLY A 526 -43.93 8.09 8.44
CA GLY A 526 -43.55 8.81 7.24
C GLY A 526 -42.71 7.97 6.26
N GLN A 527 -41.89 8.64 5.46
CA GLN A 527 -40.91 8.00 4.59
C GLN A 527 -39.54 7.95 5.29
N PRO A 528 -38.71 6.91 5.08
CA PRO A 528 -37.40 6.83 5.70
C PRO A 528 -36.51 8.03 5.38
N PHE A 529 -35.75 8.47 6.38
CA PHE A 529 -34.66 9.41 6.16
C PHE A 529 -33.46 8.67 5.58
N ASP A 530 -33.53 8.37 4.28
CA ASP A 530 -32.36 7.95 3.53
C ASP A 530 -31.35 9.11 3.57
N ARG A 531 -30.31 8.96 4.39
CA ARG A 531 -29.04 9.66 4.19
C ARG A 531 -28.42 9.09 2.92
N ASP A 532 -27.62 9.88 2.21
CA ASP A 532 -26.74 9.37 1.15
C ASP A 532 -25.65 8.52 1.79
N VAL A 533 -26.01 7.28 2.10
CA VAL A 533 -25.07 6.25 2.55
C VAL A 533 -24.19 5.92 1.35
N PRO A 534 -22.84 5.91 1.49
CA PRO A 534 -21.94 5.50 0.42
C PRO A 534 -22.10 4.00 0.14
N MET A 535 -23.05 3.71 -0.73
CA MET A 535 -23.21 2.44 -1.41
C MET A 535 -22.20 2.38 -2.57
N PRO A 536 -21.71 1.19 -2.97
CA PRO A 536 -20.94 1.04 -4.21
C PRO A 536 -21.71 1.69 -5.35
N ASN A 537 -21.09 2.70 -6.01
CA ASN A 537 -21.73 3.64 -6.94
C ASN A 537 -22.92 3.03 -7.67
N ALA A 538 -24.12 3.45 -7.27
CA ALA A 538 -25.31 3.06 -8.00
C ALA A 538 -25.19 3.52 -9.46
N ASN A 539 -25.88 2.82 -10.34
CA ASN A 539 -25.92 3.09 -11.77
C ASN A 539 -27.38 3.35 -12.08
N ARG A 540 -27.86 4.55 -11.71
CA ARG A 540 -29.27 4.97 -11.75
C ARG A 540 -29.48 6.01 -12.85
N PRO A 541 -29.46 5.61 -14.14
CA PRO A 541 -29.78 6.53 -15.21
C PRO A 541 -31.19 7.08 -15.06
N ARG A 542 -31.34 8.39 -15.20
CA ARG A 542 -32.64 9.08 -15.28
C ARG A 542 -33.38 8.72 -16.58
N HIS A 543 -32.65 8.35 -17.61
CA HIS A 543 -33.19 7.83 -18.87
C HIS A 543 -32.18 6.90 -19.56
N VAL A 544 -32.66 5.87 -20.23
CA VAL A 544 -31.85 4.92 -21.02
C VAL A 544 -32.48 4.77 -22.41
N ILE A 545 -31.65 4.85 -23.44
CA ILE A 545 -32.02 4.58 -24.83
C ILE A 545 -31.13 3.43 -25.33
N GLU A 546 -31.73 2.42 -25.95
CA GLU A 546 -31.06 1.17 -26.33
C GLU A 546 -31.13 0.90 -27.85
N GLY A 547 -30.45 -0.16 -28.30
CA GLY A 547 -30.53 -0.67 -29.66
C GLY A 547 -30.05 0.30 -30.74
N ALA A 548 -30.67 0.21 -31.93
CA ALA A 548 -30.28 1.03 -33.09
C ALA A 548 -30.42 2.54 -32.85
N THR A 549 -31.36 2.96 -31.98
CA THR A 549 -31.53 4.37 -31.60
C THR A 549 -30.33 4.85 -30.78
N ALA A 550 -29.83 4.05 -29.83
CA ALA A 550 -28.63 4.37 -29.06
C ALA A 550 -27.39 4.52 -29.95
N GLN A 551 -27.24 3.61 -30.93
CA GLN A 551 -26.15 3.65 -31.91
C GLN A 551 -26.21 4.93 -32.76
N LYS A 552 -27.39 5.33 -33.24
CA LYS A 552 -27.59 6.59 -33.98
C LYS A 552 -27.24 7.83 -33.14
N LEU A 553 -27.51 7.79 -31.84
CA LEU A 553 -27.31 8.90 -30.92
C LEU A 553 -25.91 8.97 -30.28
N ASP A 554 -25.04 7.97 -30.49
CA ASP A 554 -23.73 7.86 -29.83
C ASP A 554 -22.89 9.15 -29.93
N LEU A 555 -22.31 9.54 -28.79
CA LEU A 555 -21.63 10.83 -28.61
C LEU A 555 -20.33 10.98 -29.44
N GLY A 556 -19.75 9.87 -29.93
CA GLY A 556 -18.52 9.86 -30.73
C GLY A 556 -18.75 9.90 -32.25
N THR A 557 -20.01 9.94 -32.69
CA THR A 557 -20.38 10.04 -34.11
C THR A 557 -19.86 11.36 -34.71
N PRO A 558 -19.19 11.38 -35.88
CA PRO A 558 -18.76 12.63 -36.51
C PRO A 558 -19.95 13.43 -37.06
N GLY A 559 -19.81 14.76 -37.09
CA GLY A 559 -20.87 15.67 -37.53
C GLY A 559 -21.87 16.07 -36.42
N ARG A 560 -21.55 15.75 -35.17
CA ARG A 560 -22.49 15.74 -34.04
C ARG A 560 -22.33 16.96 -33.14
N THR A 561 -23.44 17.56 -32.72
CA THR A 561 -23.49 18.55 -31.63
C THR A 561 -24.40 18.06 -30.52
N VAL A 562 -23.90 18.07 -29.28
CA VAL A 562 -24.64 17.72 -28.05
C VAL A 562 -24.70 18.96 -27.18
N VAL A 563 -25.91 19.40 -26.82
CA VAL A 563 -26.16 20.56 -25.96
C VAL A 563 -26.87 20.08 -24.70
N VAL A 564 -26.39 20.47 -23.52
CA VAL A 564 -26.97 20.09 -22.23
C VAL A 564 -27.11 21.33 -21.36
N ARG A 565 -28.32 21.60 -20.86
CA ARG A 565 -28.56 22.65 -19.87
C ARG A 565 -28.71 22.03 -18.49
N PHE A 566 -27.85 22.39 -17.55
CA PHE A 566 -27.68 21.71 -16.27
C PHE A 566 -27.28 22.66 -15.14
N LYS A 567 -27.52 22.20 -13.91
CA LYS A 567 -27.08 22.81 -12.65
C LYS A 567 -26.65 21.67 -11.74
N ALA A 568 -25.36 21.34 -11.69
CA ALA A 568 -24.89 20.14 -11.01
C ALA A 568 -23.45 20.26 -10.50
N PHE A 569 -23.15 19.51 -9.43
CA PHE A 569 -21.86 19.59 -8.74
C PHE A 569 -20.93 18.42 -9.11
N GLU A 570 -21.50 17.26 -9.44
CA GLU A 570 -20.77 16.03 -9.75
C GLU A 570 -21.65 15.03 -10.53
N GLY A 571 -21.03 14.07 -11.23
CA GLY A 571 -21.73 12.94 -11.86
C GLY A 571 -22.00 13.09 -13.36
N THR A 572 -22.49 12.02 -14.00
CA THR A 572 -22.70 11.97 -15.46
C THR A 572 -23.94 12.74 -15.94
N LEU A 573 -23.76 13.69 -16.85
CA LEU A 573 -24.84 14.33 -17.59
C LEU A 573 -25.40 13.35 -18.64
N ILE A 574 -24.54 12.86 -19.54
CA ILE A 574 -24.90 11.92 -20.61
C ILE A 574 -23.72 11.00 -20.98
N ALA A 575 -24.01 9.75 -21.35
CA ALA A 575 -22.99 8.78 -21.78
C ALA A 575 -23.50 7.80 -22.85
N SER A 576 -22.58 7.31 -23.68
CA SER A 576 -22.69 6.10 -24.51
C SER A 576 -21.81 5.01 -23.89
N THR A 577 -22.43 4.01 -23.27
CA THR A 577 -21.81 3.18 -22.22
C THR A 577 -22.45 1.79 -22.16
N PRO A 578 -21.83 0.76 -21.56
CA PRO A 578 -22.50 -0.50 -21.28
C PRO A 578 -23.82 -0.33 -20.49
N ALA A 579 -24.83 -1.14 -20.81
CA ALA A 579 -26.09 -1.17 -20.06
C ALA A 579 -25.85 -1.42 -18.56
N GLU A 580 -25.02 -2.41 -18.24
CA GLU A 580 -24.66 -2.79 -16.88
C GLU A 580 -23.16 -3.06 -16.73
N GLY A 581 -22.68 -3.06 -15.48
CA GLY A 581 -21.30 -3.34 -15.12
C GLY A 581 -20.34 -2.15 -15.27
N VAL A 582 -19.05 -2.50 -15.36
CA VAL A 582 -17.93 -1.56 -15.38
C VAL A 582 -17.77 -0.81 -16.70
N TRP A 583 -17.07 0.32 -16.65
CA TRP A 583 -16.62 1.08 -17.81
C TRP A 583 -15.87 0.19 -18.81
N LYS A 584 -16.01 0.48 -20.11
CA LYS A 584 -15.37 -0.29 -21.17
C LYS A 584 -14.71 0.62 -22.21
N PRO A 585 -13.69 0.13 -22.95
CA PRO A 585 -13.06 0.87 -24.04
C PRO A 585 -14.07 1.47 -25.02
N ASN A 586 -13.77 2.67 -25.53
CA ASN A 586 -14.62 3.46 -26.41
C ASN A 586 -15.97 3.91 -25.83
N GLY A 587 -16.21 3.73 -24.51
CA GLY A 587 -17.33 4.39 -23.85
C GLY A 587 -17.13 5.90 -23.89
N LYS A 588 -18.18 6.69 -24.13
CA LYS A 588 -18.10 8.16 -24.11
C LYS A 588 -18.96 8.70 -22.99
N SER A 589 -18.45 9.61 -22.17
CA SER A 589 -19.25 10.20 -21.08
C SER A 589 -18.91 11.67 -20.91
N LEU A 590 -19.95 12.51 -20.89
CA LEU A 590 -19.91 13.90 -20.47
C LEU A 590 -20.42 13.98 -19.03
N PHE A 591 -19.55 14.34 -18.10
CA PHE A 591 -19.80 14.31 -16.65
C PHE A 591 -19.08 15.45 -15.93
N ILE A 592 -19.42 15.66 -14.65
CA ILE A 592 -18.76 16.65 -13.79
C ILE A 592 -17.91 15.91 -12.76
N ARG A 593 -16.64 16.32 -12.60
CA ARG A 593 -15.71 15.75 -11.61
C ARG A 593 -14.79 16.85 -11.07
N GLY A 594 -14.65 16.93 -9.75
CA GLY A 594 -13.90 18.03 -9.11
C GLY A 594 -14.45 19.42 -9.48
N GLY A 595 -15.77 19.53 -9.67
CA GLY A 595 -16.47 20.74 -10.10
C GLY A 595 -16.27 21.17 -11.55
N ARG A 596 -15.52 20.41 -12.37
CA ARG A 596 -15.26 20.73 -13.78
C ARG A 596 -15.98 19.78 -14.72
N LEU A 597 -16.35 20.28 -15.90
CA LEU A 597 -16.97 19.50 -16.95
C LEU A 597 -15.91 18.67 -17.69
N VAL A 598 -16.16 17.38 -17.85
CA VAL A 598 -15.23 16.40 -18.42
C VAL A 598 -15.92 15.58 -19.50
N TYR A 599 -15.31 15.49 -20.66
CA TYR A 599 -15.66 14.52 -21.70
C TYR A 599 -14.57 13.45 -21.79
N ASP A 600 -14.87 12.23 -21.35
CA ASP A 600 -13.95 11.08 -21.43
C ASP A 600 -14.38 10.13 -22.55
N ILE A 601 -13.38 9.61 -23.26
CA ILE A 601 -13.52 8.45 -24.12
C ILE A 601 -12.67 7.33 -23.51
N GLY A 602 -13.33 6.27 -23.06
CA GLY A 602 -12.71 5.21 -22.27
C GLY A 602 -11.50 4.59 -22.97
N TRP A 603 -10.38 4.51 -22.25
CA TRP A 603 -9.07 4.05 -22.71
C TRP A 603 -8.41 4.94 -23.80
N VAL A 604 -8.99 6.11 -24.11
CA VAL A 604 -8.41 7.17 -24.97
C VAL A 604 -8.12 8.45 -24.16
N GLY A 605 -8.70 8.58 -22.98
CA GLY A 605 -8.50 9.68 -22.03
C GLY A 605 -9.61 10.72 -22.10
N ALA A 606 -9.38 11.90 -21.51
CA ALA A 606 -10.40 12.93 -21.34
C ALA A 606 -10.02 14.32 -21.88
N MET A 607 -11.03 15.16 -22.03
CA MET A 607 -10.95 16.62 -22.09
C MET A 607 -11.65 17.19 -20.85
N THR A 608 -11.08 18.21 -20.22
CA THR A 608 -11.62 18.86 -19.00
C THR A 608 -11.72 20.37 -19.25
N SER A 609 -12.81 21.00 -18.82
CA SER A 609 -12.97 22.46 -18.87
C SER A 609 -11.90 23.20 -18.06
N ARG A 610 -11.64 24.46 -18.43
CA ARG A 610 -10.81 25.37 -17.62
C ARG A 610 -11.62 25.93 -16.46
N SER A 611 -12.86 26.32 -16.75
CA SER A 611 -13.85 26.83 -15.79
C SER A 611 -14.47 25.73 -14.94
N SER A 612 -14.87 26.07 -13.72
CA SER A 612 -15.73 25.26 -12.84
C SER A 612 -17.20 25.52 -13.19
N VAL A 613 -18.06 24.51 -12.99
CA VAL A 613 -19.52 24.55 -13.23
C VAL A 613 -20.33 24.13 -11.99
N ALA A 614 -19.65 23.96 -10.86
CA ALA A 614 -20.22 23.51 -9.59
C ALA A 614 -20.44 24.70 -8.64
N ASP A 615 -21.15 25.74 -9.10
CA ASP A 615 -21.36 27.02 -8.41
C ASP A 615 -22.84 27.29 -8.05
N ASP A 616 -23.69 26.27 -8.16
CA ASP A 616 -25.16 26.31 -8.00
C ASP A 616 -25.91 27.14 -9.07
N GLN A 617 -25.30 27.47 -10.21
CA GLN A 617 -25.95 28.17 -11.33
C GLN A 617 -26.35 27.23 -12.48
N TRP A 618 -27.18 27.75 -13.39
CA TRP A 618 -27.57 27.05 -14.62
C TRP A 618 -26.57 27.34 -15.74
N HIS A 619 -25.90 26.30 -16.22
CA HIS A 619 -24.97 26.35 -17.34
C HIS A 619 -25.51 25.63 -18.57
N VAL A 620 -24.99 26.01 -19.75
CA VAL A 620 -25.18 25.30 -21.02
C VAL A 620 -23.83 24.74 -21.47
N ALA A 621 -23.68 23.42 -21.40
CA ALA A 621 -22.57 22.70 -22.02
C ALA A 621 -22.86 22.45 -23.49
N VAL A 622 -21.86 22.65 -24.36
CA VAL A 622 -21.90 22.19 -25.76
C VAL A 622 -20.67 21.33 -26.04
N LEU A 623 -20.90 20.16 -26.63
CA LEU A 623 -19.87 19.27 -27.15
C LEU A 623 -20.08 19.12 -28.67
N THR A 624 -19.09 19.50 -29.46
CA THR A 624 -19.09 19.26 -30.92
C THR A 624 -18.06 18.20 -31.27
N VAL A 625 -18.42 17.26 -32.13
CA VAL A 625 -17.57 16.13 -32.58
C VAL A 625 -17.58 16.08 -34.10
N SER A 626 -16.47 16.52 -34.71
CA SER A 626 -16.20 16.42 -36.14
C SER A 626 -15.26 15.23 -36.41
N ASP A 627 -15.02 14.89 -37.68
CA ASP A 627 -14.09 13.79 -38.01
C ASP A 627 -12.67 13.98 -37.45
N ASN A 628 -12.19 15.23 -37.42
CA ASN A 628 -10.80 15.55 -37.08
C ASN A 628 -10.62 16.23 -35.72
N GLN A 629 -11.70 16.71 -35.09
CA GLN A 629 -11.60 17.55 -33.87
C GLN A 629 -12.86 17.46 -33.00
N THR A 630 -12.66 17.37 -31.69
CA THR A 630 -13.72 17.46 -30.67
C THR A 630 -13.50 18.74 -29.84
N ARG A 631 -14.58 19.50 -29.60
CA ARG A 631 -14.56 20.74 -28.79
C ARG A 631 -15.63 20.74 -27.71
N LEU A 632 -15.31 21.36 -26.58
CA LEU A 632 -16.16 21.51 -25.41
C LEU A 632 -16.30 23.00 -25.07
N TYR A 633 -17.52 23.45 -24.82
CA TYR A 633 -17.88 24.83 -24.50
C TYR A 633 -18.76 24.88 -23.25
N ILE A 634 -18.67 25.96 -22.49
CA ILE A 634 -19.60 26.31 -21.39
C ILE A 634 -20.11 27.72 -21.67
N ASP A 635 -21.43 27.92 -21.61
CA ASP A 635 -22.11 29.21 -21.77
C ASP A 635 -21.60 29.99 -22.99
N GLY A 636 -21.55 29.29 -24.13
CA GLY A 636 -21.11 29.81 -25.42
C GLY A 636 -19.61 30.09 -25.57
N LYS A 637 -18.77 29.80 -24.56
CA LYS A 637 -17.31 30.03 -24.59
C LYS A 637 -16.54 28.72 -24.79
N PRO A 638 -15.49 28.68 -25.64
CA PRO A 638 -14.67 27.50 -25.85
C PRO A 638 -13.80 27.22 -24.62
N GLU A 639 -13.93 26.02 -24.07
CA GLU A 639 -13.31 25.61 -22.81
C GLU A 639 -12.17 24.63 -23.02
N ALA A 640 -12.37 23.61 -23.86
CA ALA A 640 -11.33 22.66 -24.26
C ALA A 640 -11.52 22.21 -25.71
N GLU A 641 -10.44 21.89 -26.41
CA GLU A 641 -10.45 21.26 -27.73
C GLU A 641 -9.36 20.18 -27.82
N ARG A 642 -9.55 19.19 -28.68
CA ARG A 642 -8.58 18.13 -28.92
C ARG A 642 -8.76 17.52 -30.31
N ASP A 643 -7.67 17.47 -31.07
CA ASP A 643 -7.62 16.87 -32.40
C ASP A 643 -7.68 15.34 -32.32
N GLU A 644 -8.26 14.71 -33.35
CA GLU A 644 -8.46 13.26 -33.52
C GLU A 644 -9.16 12.54 -32.35
N PHE A 645 -9.81 13.30 -31.45
CA PHE A 645 -10.38 12.79 -30.20
C PHE A 645 -11.84 12.35 -30.32
N ARG A 646 -12.07 11.32 -31.12
CA ARG A 646 -13.35 10.60 -31.22
C ARG A 646 -13.14 9.09 -31.34
N ARG A 647 -14.20 8.31 -31.12
CA ARG A 647 -14.25 6.86 -31.40
C ARG A 647 -15.63 6.51 -31.94
N ASP A 648 -15.67 5.58 -32.89
CA ASP A 648 -16.91 5.16 -33.52
C ASP A 648 -17.91 4.54 -32.52
N PRO A 649 -19.22 4.50 -32.84
CA PRO A 649 -20.24 3.90 -31.97
C PRO A 649 -19.96 2.43 -31.66
N VAL A 650 -20.24 1.99 -30.43
CA VAL A 650 -20.09 0.59 -30.02
C VAL A 650 -21.47 -0.06 -30.00
N ASN A 651 -21.69 -1.07 -30.85
CA ASN A 651 -23.02 -1.64 -31.10
C ASN A 651 -23.75 -2.18 -29.85
N SER A 652 -23.03 -2.56 -28.80
CA SER A 652 -23.57 -3.10 -27.54
C SER A 652 -23.74 -2.06 -26.43
N PHE A 653 -23.44 -0.78 -26.69
CA PHE A 653 -23.62 0.29 -25.72
C PHE A 653 -25.01 0.92 -25.84
N VAL A 654 -25.51 1.37 -24.69
CA VAL A 654 -26.74 2.14 -24.55
C VAL A 654 -26.38 3.60 -24.32
N MET A 655 -27.30 4.50 -24.63
CA MET A 655 -27.21 5.89 -24.19
C MET A 655 -27.88 6.02 -22.83
N LYS A 656 -27.19 6.66 -21.87
CA LYS A 656 -27.71 6.97 -20.53
C LYS A 656 -27.66 8.47 -20.29
N ILE A 657 -28.67 8.95 -19.60
CA ILE A 657 -28.72 10.32 -19.05
C ILE A 657 -28.72 10.19 -17.52
N GLY A 658 -27.87 10.96 -16.84
CA GLY A 658 -27.79 10.97 -15.38
C GLY A 658 -26.91 9.87 -14.74
N ALA A 659 -26.31 8.97 -15.51
CA ALA A 659 -25.41 7.90 -15.02
C ALA A 659 -24.52 7.37 -16.17
N THR A 660 -23.47 6.60 -15.88
CA THR A 660 -22.70 5.89 -16.93
C THR A 660 -22.44 4.40 -16.64
N ALA A 661 -21.45 4.04 -15.82
CA ALA A 661 -21.08 2.66 -15.51
C ALA A 661 -20.75 2.54 -14.01
N THR A 662 -20.89 1.34 -13.42
CA THR A 662 -20.87 1.16 -11.96
C THR A 662 -19.55 1.56 -11.26
N ASN A 663 -18.48 1.78 -12.01
CA ASN A 663 -17.17 2.19 -11.49
C ASN A 663 -16.61 3.48 -12.11
N PHE A 664 -17.41 4.23 -12.87
CA PHE A 664 -16.93 5.41 -13.61
C PHE A 664 -18.02 6.49 -13.73
N GLY A 665 -17.61 7.76 -13.83
CA GLY A 665 -18.48 8.93 -14.05
C GLY A 665 -19.38 9.33 -12.87
N GLY A 666 -20.02 8.35 -12.20
CA GLY A 666 -20.95 8.55 -11.09
C GLY A 666 -22.37 8.91 -11.53
N ASP A 667 -23.35 8.63 -10.68
CA ASP A 667 -24.72 9.13 -10.82
C ASP A 667 -24.76 10.67 -10.65
N LEU A 668 -25.65 11.33 -11.39
CA LEU A 668 -25.78 12.79 -11.44
C LEU A 668 -26.27 13.40 -10.13
N ARG A 669 -25.41 14.24 -9.52
CA ARG A 669 -25.69 15.08 -8.35
C ARG A 669 -25.99 16.53 -8.77
N GLY A 670 -27.26 16.76 -9.10
CA GLY A 670 -27.81 18.04 -9.56
C GLY A 670 -28.95 17.84 -10.55
N ASP A 671 -29.26 18.85 -11.34
CA ASP A 671 -30.37 18.85 -12.29
C ASP A 671 -29.91 19.09 -13.74
N VAL A 672 -30.69 18.56 -14.67
CA VAL A 672 -30.57 18.79 -16.11
C VAL A 672 -31.95 19.23 -16.59
N GLU A 673 -32.05 20.42 -17.16
CA GLU A 673 -33.32 20.98 -17.65
C GLU A 673 -33.69 20.34 -18.99
N TRP A 674 -32.70 20.14 -19.86
CA TRP A 674 -32.86 19.43 -21.13
C TRP A 674 -31.50 19.03 -21.75
N ILE A 675 -31.55 18.05 -22.64
CA ILE A 675 -30.45 17.56 -23.49
C ILE A 675 -30.93 17.51 -24.92
N ARG A 676 -30.11 18.01 -25.85
CA ARG A 676 -30.41 18.02 -27.27
C ARG A 676 -29.21 17.54 -28.08
N ILE A 677 -29.49 16.76 -29.12
CA ILE A 677 -28.47 16.16 -29.98
C ILE A 677 -28.83 16.47 -31.44
N TYR A 678 -27.89 16.99 -32.21
CA TYR A 678 -28.07 17.40 -33.60
C TYR A 678 -27.08 16.66 -34.52
N ASP A 679 -27.52 16.32 -35.73
CA ASP A 679 -26.69 15.69 -36.79
C ASP A 679 -25.97 16.73 -37.67
N GLN A 680 -25.66 17.89 -37.07
CA GLN A 680 -24.91 18.98 -37.68
C GLN A 680 -23.98 19.62 -36.65
N LEU A 681 -22.84 20.12 -37.12
CA LEU A 681 -21.90 20.90 -36.33
C LEU A 681 -22.41 22.35 -36.23
N MET A 682 -22.60 22.84 -35.01
CA MET A 682 -22.85 24.27 -34.78
C MET A 682 -21.53 25.06 -34.97
N THR A 683 -21.60 26.22 -35.60
CA THR A 683 -20.46 27.15 -35.70
C THR A 683 -20.18 27.82 -34.36
N ASP A 684 -18.97 28.36 -34.18
CA ASP A 684 -18.60 29.08 -32.95
C ASP A 684 -19.57 30.26 -32.67
N ASP A 685 -20.08 30.95 -33.70
CA ASP A 685 -21.11 31.99 -33.55
C ASP A 685 -22.47 31.44 -33.08
N GLN A 686 -22.89 30.28 -33.59
CA GLN A 686 -24.12 29.61 -33.16
C GLN A 686 -24.01 29.11 -31.71
N VAL A 687 -22.85 28.60 -31.31
CA VAL A 687 -22.58 28.20 -29.92
C VAL A 687 -22.53 29.40 -28.99
N ALA A 688 -21.90 30.51 -29.41
CA ALA A 688 -21.86 31.77 -28.65
C ALA A 688 -23.27 32.34 -28.37
N ALA A 689 -24.22 32.18 -29.31
CA ALA A 689 -25.60 32.63 -29.12
C ALA A 689 -26.35 31.87 -27.99
N LEU A 690 -25.94 30.63 -27.67
CA LEU A 690 -26.55 29.83 -26.59
C LEU A 690 -26.21 30.36 -25.18
N ALA A 691 -25.22 31.24 -25.05
CA ALA A 691 -24.87 31.91 -23.79
C ALA A 691 -26.02 32.77 -23.23
N ALA A 692 -26.95 33.21 -24.08
CA ALA A 692 -28.02 34.15 -23.71
C ALA A 692 -29.24 33.50 -23.03
N SER A 693 -29.11 32.27 -22.51
CA SER A 693 -30.23 31.42 -22.05
C SER A 693 -31.31 31.18 -23.12
N VAL A 694 -30.93 31.24 -24.40
CA VAL A 694 -31.80 30.88 -25.53
C VAL A 694 -31.81 29.36 -25.67
N THR A 695 -32.96 28.74 -25.37
CA THR A 695 -33.21 27.35 -25.73
C THR A 695 -33.16 27.21 -27.27
N PRO A 696 -32.38 26.29 -27.84
CA PRO A 696 -32.31 26.11 -29.29
C PRO A 696 -33.64 25.52 -29.85
N PRO A 697 -33.78 25.32 -31.18
CA PRO A 697 -34.96 24.66 -31.76
C PRO A 697 -35.05 23.16 -31.39
N GLU A 698 -36.25 22.61 -31.27
CA GLU A 698 -36.48 21.16 -31.09
C GLU A 698 -36.63 20.42 -32.42
N GLU A 699 -37.20 21.07 -33.43
CA GLU A 699 -37.63 20.47 -34.69
C GLU A 699 -36.47 19.84 -35.50
N ASP A 700 -35.25 20.35 -35.32
CA ASP A 700 -34.03 19.90 -36.01
C ASP A 700 -33.19 18.87 -35.20
N ALA A 701 -33.62 18.49 -34.00
CA ALA A 701 -32.84 17.63 -33.11
C ALA A 701 -33.06 16.12 -33.37
N LEU A 702 -31.99 15.33 -33.43
CA LEU A 702 -32.04 13.86 -33.42
C LEU A 702 -32.59 13.30 -32.11
N LEU A 703 -32.31 14.00 -31.00
CA LEU A 703 -32.90 13.78 -29.70
C LEU A 703 -33.20 15.16 -29.10
N SER A 704 -34.44 15.38 -28.70
CA SER A 704 -34.78 16.36 -27.67
C SER A 704 -35.25 15.58 -26.45
N TRP A 705 -34.53 15.69 -25.35
CA TRP A 705 -34.88 15.09 -24.07
C TRP A 705 -34.98 16.18 -23.02
N GLN A 706 -36.02 16.12 -22.20
CA GLN A 706 -36.15 16.90 -20.97
C GLN A 706 -36.67 15.94 -19.89
N PRO A 707 -36.40 16.18 -18.60
CA PRO A 707 -37.05 15.42 -17.54
C PRO A 707 -38.56 15.50 -17.74
N ASP A 708 -39.25 14.37 -17.60
CA ASP A 708 -40.70 14.39 -17.57
C ASP A 708 -41.16 15.24 -16.37
N PRO A 709 -41.97 16.30 -16.55
CA PRO A 709 -42.51 17.06 -15.41
C PRO A 709 -43.40 16.20 -14.50
N THR A 710 -43.85 15.02 -14.97
CA THR A 710 -44.41 13.94 -14.15
C THR A 710 -43.32 12.96 -13.67
N GLY A 711 -42.25 13.50 -13.09
CA GLY A 711 -41.10 12.74 -12.60
C GLY A 711 -41.50 11.68 -11.57
N PHE A 712 -41.61 10.43 -12.03
CA PHE A 712 -42.00 9.26 -11.24
C PHE A 712 -43.19 9.49 -10.28
N GLU A 713 -44.28 10.10 -10.77
CA GLU A 713 -45.58 9.85 -10.14
C GLU A 713 -45.94 8.37 -10.31
N THR A 714 -45.71 7.59 -9.26
CA THR A 714 -46.31 6.26 -9.11
C THR A 714 -47.83 6.44 -9.18
N PRO A 715 -48.57 5.68 -10.00
CA PRO A 715 -50.00 5.91 -10.17
C PRO A 715 -50.71 5.78 -8.82
N ALA A 716 -51.39 6.86 -8.41
CA ALA A 716 -52.19 6.86 -7.19
C ALA A 716 -53.36 5.87 -7.32
N PRO A 717 -53.47 4.84 -6.46
CA PRO A 717 -54.71 4.07 -6.36
C PRO A 717 -55.82 4.96 -5.79
N GLN A 718 -57.02 4.91 -6.40
CA GLN A 718 -58.19 5.60 -5.86
C GLN A 718 -58.71 4.96 -4.56
N VAL A 719 -59.18 5.80 -3.63
CA VAL A 719 -59.64 5.51 -2.25
C VAL A 719 -61.14 5.18 -2.21
N ALA A 720 -61.73 4.30 -1.37
CA ALA A 720 -61.27 3.15 -0.54
C ALA A 720 -62.55 2.42 -0.01
N PRO A 721 -62.78 2.23 1.32
CA PRO A 721 -62.26 1.21 2.24
C PRO A 721 -63.35 0.17 2.63
N PRO A 722 -63.07 -0.88 3.47
CA PRO A 722 -63.03 -0.75 4.95
C PRO A 722 -61.95 -1.66 5.61
N ASN A 723 -60.90 -1.18 6.31
CA ASN A 723 -60.94 -0.66 7.69
C ASN A 723 -59.58 -0.06 8.20
N GLY A 724 -58.92 0.86 7.46
CA GLY A 724 -57.90 1.85 7.93
C GLY A 724 -56.56 1.40 8.59
N PRO A 725 -55.63 2.33 8.90
CA PRO A 725 -55.30 3.62 8.29
C PRO A 725 -53.92 3.64 7.59
N ASP A 726 -53.70 4.57 6.64
CA ASP A 726 -52.52 4.64 5.78
C ASP A 726 -51.44 5.60 6.32
N TRP A 727 -50.40 5.08 6.99
CA TRP A 727 -49.41 5.88 7.76
C TRP A 727 -47.98 5.93 7.18
N GLY A 728 -47.69 5.17 6.11
CA GLY A 728 -46.32 4.96 5.63
C GLY A 728 -45.51 4.01 6.54
N MET A 729 -44.17 4.11 6.47
CA MET A 729 -43.30 3.39 7.40
C MET A 729 -43.34 4.03 8.79
N LEU A 730 -43.03 3.25 9.82
CA LEU A 730 -43.07 3.70 11.22
C LEU A 730 -41.72 3.49 11.86
N SER A 731 -41.05 4.55 12.29
CA SER A 731 -39.93 4.42 13.22
C SER A 731 -40.51 4.31 14.62
N VAL A 732 -40.35 3.14 15.24
CA VAL A 732 -40.92 2.79 16.54
C VAL A 732 -39.81 2.61 17.56
N ALA A 733 -40.04 3.08 18.78
CA ALA A 733 -39.14 2.85 19.90
C ALA A 733 -39.89 2.69 21.22
N ALA A 734 -39.33 1.90 22.14
CA ALA A 734 -39.83 1.72 23.50
C ALA A 734 -38.68 1.89 24.49
N VAL A 735 -38.98 2.50 25.64
CA VAL A 735 -38.06 2.67 26.76
C VAL A 735 -38.49 1.75 27.90
N LEU A 736 -37.54 0.98 28.45
CA LEU A 736 -37.75 -0.06 29.44
C LEU A 736 -36.82 0.10 30.65
N ASP A 737 -37.07 -0.69 31.69
CA ASP A 737 -36.34 -0.71 32.96
C ASP A 737 -36.51 0.59 33.77
N ASP A 738 -35.45 1.37 34.04
CA ASP A 738 -35.49 2.58 34.86
C ASP A 738 -36.03 3.81 34.11
N ALA A 739 -37.17 3.62 33.45
CA ALA A 739 -37.85 4.59 32.59
C ALA A 739 -38.60 5.70 33.36
N ASP A 740 -38.48 5.77 34.69
CA ASP A 740 -39.24 6.72 35.50
C ASP A 740 -38.86 8.19 35.19
N GLY A 741 -39.87 8.98 34.83
CA GLY A 741 -39.69 10.37 34.38
C GLY A 741 -39.16 10.53 32.95
N CYS A 742 -38.83 9.44 32.23
CA CYS A 742 -38.49 9.52 30.81
C CYS A 742 -39.70 9.93 29.97
N ARG A 743 -39.50 10.78 28.95
CA ARG A 743 -40.60 11.27 28.11
C ARG A 743 -40.27 11.20 26.62
N TRP A 744 -41.24 10.76 25.83
CA TRP A 744 -41.19 10.87 24.37
C TRP A 744 -41.73 12.21 23.89
N GLN A 745 -41.08 12.78 22.88
CA GLN A 745 -41.51 13.97 22.15
C GLN A 745 -41.11 13.86 20.67
N THR A 746 -41.58 14.78 19.83
CA THR A 746 -41.15 14.91 18.44
C THR A 746 -40.75 16.35 18.11
N ASP A 747 -39.91 16.52 17.09
CA ASP A 747 -39.54 17.84 16.55
C ASP A 747 -40.14 18.07 15.15
N ALA A 748 -40.00 19.30 14.63
CA ALA A 748 -40.42 19.66 13.27
C ALA A 748 -39.59 18.96 12.19
N ALA A 749 -38.43 18.38 12.55
CA ALA A 749 -37.55 17.65 11.66
C ALA A 749 -37.96 16.17 11.47
N GLY A 750 -39.01 15.72 12.17
CA GLY A 750 -39.56 14.37 12.11
C GLY A 750 -38.86 13.36 13.02
N ARG A 751 -38.09 13.81 14.03
CA ARG A 751 -37.41 12.93 14.99
C ARG A 751 -38.36 12.41 16.06
N LEU A 752 -38.18 11.16 16.46
CA LEU A 752 -38.70 10.57 17.70
C LEU A 752 -37.64 10.71 18.78
N ILE A 753 -37.88 11.56 19.78
CA ILE A 753 -36.88 11.97 20.77
C ILE A 753 -37.26 11.40 22.14
N LEU A 754 -36.33 10.66 22.74
CA LEU A 754 -36.38 10.28 24.15
C LEU A 754 -35.70 11.35 25.00
N LYS A 755 -36.42 11.86 25.98
CA LYS A 755 -35.90 12.74 27.02
C LYS A 755 -35.64 11.92 28.29
N ILE A 756 -34.38 11.87 28.71
CA ILE A 756 -33.92 11.19 29.93
C ILE A 756 -33.74 12.27 31.02
N PRO A 757 -34.46 12.17 32.15
CA PRO A 757 -34.42 13.21 33.18
C PRO A 757 -33.08 13.27 33.91
N ALA A 758 -32.85 14.40 34.57
CA ALA A 758 -31.82 14.51 35.62
C ALA A 758 -32.06 13.46 36.72
N SER A 759 -30.98 13.04 37.38
CA SER A 759 -31.01 11.94 38.35
C SER A 759 -29.87 12.06 39.35
N ASP A 760 -30.14 11.84 40.63
CA ASP A 760 -29.13 11.72 41.70
C ASP A 760 -28.55 10.29 41.82
N ARG A 761 -29.26 9.29 41.28
CA ARG A 761 -28.84 7.89 41.17
C ARG A 761 -28.52 7.47 39.73
N GLN A 762 -27.66 6.48 39.58
CA GLN A 762 -27.43 5.78 38.30
C GLN A 762 -28.74 5.13 37.83
N ARG A 763 -28.95 5.08 36.51
CA ARG A 763 -30.12 4.47 35.86
C ARG A 763 -29.69 3.47 34.80
N THR A 764 -30.34 2.31 34.77
CA THR A 764 -30.19 1.33 33.67
C THR A 764 -31.44 1.37 32.81
N ILE A 765 -31.30 1.67 31.52
CA ILE A 765 -32.40 1.89 30.58
C ILE A 765 -32.15 1.06 29.33
N ARG A 766 -33.11 0.26 28.88
CA ARG A 766 -33.10 -0.31 27.52
C ARG A 766 -33.99 0.51 26.59
N VAL A 767 -33.45 0.88 25.43
CA VAL A 767 -34.21 1.47 24.32
C VAL A 767 -34.26 0.47 23.17
N VAL A 768 -35.43 -0.11 22.96
CA VAL A 768 -35.72 -1.03 21.85
C VAL A 768 -36.24 -0.21 20.68
N ARG A 769 -35.69 -0.36 19.47
CA ARG A 769 -36.07 0.44 18.29
C ARG A 769 -36.10 -0.39 17.01
N CYS A 770 -37.07 -0.12 16.15
CA CYS A 770 -37.30 -0.81 14.88
C CYS A 770 -37.88 0.14 13.83
N THR A 771 -37.84 -0.26 12.56
CA THR A 771 -38.61 0.38 11.49
C THR A 771 -39.62 -0.62 10.93
N LEU A 772 -40.90 -0.31 11.07
CA LEU A 772 -42.00 -1.15 10.61
C LEU A 772 -42.44 -0.73 9.21
N LYS A 773 -42.83 -1.71 8.39
CA LYS A 773 -43.34 -1.47 7.03
C LYS A 773 -44.84 -1.12 7.03
N ARG A 774 -45.61 -1.60 8.02
CA ARG A 774 -47.07 -1.41 8.11
C ARG A 774 -47.51 -1.11 9.54
N ALA A 775 -48.61 -0.36 9.70
CA ALA A 775 -49.22 -0.11 11.01
C ALA A 775 -49.72 -1.39 11.72
N ALA A 776 -50.07 -2.44 10.98
CA ALA A 776 -50.44 -3.74 11.55
C ALA A 776 -49.30 -4.40 12.34
N ASP A 777 -48.04 -4.15 11.92
CA ASP A 777 -46.82 -4.76 12.46
C ASP A 777 -46.47 -4.20 13.87
N VAL A 778 -47.16 -3.14 14.31
CA VAL A 778 -47.02 -2.54 15.66
C VAL A 778 -47.37 -3.55 16.75
N SER A 779 -48.29 -4.49 16.47
CA SER A 779 -48.65 -5.57 17.40
C SER A 779 -47.47 -6.52 17.66
N GLU A 780 -46.76 -6.93 16.60
CA GLU A 780 -45.55 -7.75 16.68
C GLU A 780 -44.44 -7.03 17.46
N PHE A 781 -44.25 -5.73 17.23
CA PHE A 781 -43.24 -4.93 17.94
C PHE A 781 -43.58 -4.75 19.43
N ARG A 782 -44.86 -4.53 19.79
CA ARG A 782 -45.31 -4.54 21.20
C ARG A 782 -45.01 -5.89 21.86
N ASP A 783 -45.31 -6.98 21.18
CA ASP A 783 -45.12 -8.32 21.73
C ASP A 783 -43.63 -8.68 21.83
N LEU A 784 -42.78 -8.13 20.95
CA LEU A 784 -41.32 -8.14 21.10
C LEU A 784 -40.86 -7.35 22.33
N VAL A 785 -41.36 -6.12 22.53
CA VAL A 785 -41.04 -5.28 23.69
C VAL A 785 -41.40 -6.00 25.00
N ARG A 786 -42.60 -6.60 25.10
CA ARG A 786 -43.03 -7.39 26.28
C ARG A 786 -42.12 -8.60 26.55
N ARG A 787 -41.61 -9.28 25.50
CA ARG A 787 -40.63 -10.38 25.66
C ARG A 787 -39.28 -9.88 26.20
N ILE A 788 -38.85 -8.69 25.78
CA ILE A 788 -37.59 -8.07 26.24
C ILE A 788 -37.73 -7.60 27.68
N GLU A 789 -38.85 -6.95 28.02
CA GLU A 789 -39.18 -6.45 29.36
C GLU A 789 -39.19 -7.56 30.42
N GLY A 790 -39.72 -8.74 30.09
CA GLY A 790 -39.67 -9.92 30.97
C GLY A 790 -38.27 -10.52 31.19
N GLY A 791 -37.25 -10.07 30.44
CA GLY A 791 -35.85 -10.45 30.63
C GLY A 791 -35.08 -9.37 31.38
N ALA A 792 -34.11 -9.76 32.21
CA ALA A 792 -33.24 -8.83 32.92
C ALA A 792 -32.37 -8.00 31.97
N ALA A 793 -32.20 -6.70 32.26
CA ALA A 793 -31.23 -5.85 31.59
C ALA A 793 -29.79 -6.32 31.88
N MET A 794 -28.86 -6.07 30.95
CA MET A 794 -27.44 -6.40 31.14
C MET A 794 -26.80 -5.43 32.15
N ASP A 795 -26.08 -5.96 33.13
CA ASP A 795 -25.21 -5.15 33.98
C ASP A 795 -23.90 -4.85 33.26
N LEU A 796 -23.84 -3.71 32.57
CA LEU A 796 -22.66 -3.32 31.81
C LEU A 796 -21.45 -3.08 32.74
N LYS A 797 -21.68 -2.60 33.96
CA LYS A 797 -20.64 -2.33 34.97
C LYS A 797 -19.94 -3.61 35.41
N SER A 798 -20.61 -4.76 35.46
CA SER A 798 -19.93 -6.04 35.71
C SER A 798 -19.03 -6.46 34.56
N MET A 799 -19.34 -6.05 33.32
CA MET A 799 -18.58 -6.38 32.11
C MET A 799 -17.35 -5.50 31.88
N THR A 800 -17.18 -4.42 32.67
CA THR A 800 -16.00 -3.52 32.61
C THR A 800 -14.76 -4.04 33.35
N ARG A 801 -14.82 -5.24 33.93
CA ARG A 801 -13.73 -5.86 34.73
C ARG A 801 -13.04 -7.01 34.00
N GLY A 802 -13.10 -6.97 32.68
CA GLY A 802 -12.65 -8.00 31.78
C GLY A 802 -13.65 -9.12 31.52
N GLY A 803 -13.30 -9.97 30.55
CA GLY A 803 -14.12 -11.09 30.11
C GLY A 803 -13.31 -12.37 29.92
N PRO A 804 -13.93 -13.45 29.45
CA PRO A 804 -13.19 -14.61 28.99
C PRO A 804 -12.39 -14.26 27.72
N LEU A 805 -11.14 -14.75 27.67
CA LEU A 805 -10.26 -14.78 26.50
C LEU A 805 -11.01 -14.96 25.16
N ARG A 806 -10.73 -14.06 24.20
CA ARG A 806 -11.26 -14.16 22.83
C ARG A 806 -10.26 -14.86 21.90
N TRP A 807 -8.97 -14.80 22.21
CA TRP A 807 -7.89 -15.42 21.43
C TRP A 807 -7.04 -16.35 22.32
N PRO A 808 -7.52 -17.57 22.61
CA PRO A 808 -6.84 -18.52 23.49
C PRO A 808 -5.65 -19.22 22.83
N GLU A 809 -5.57 -19.28 21.49
CA GLU A 809 -4.43 -19.86 20.79
C GLU A 809 -3.18 -18.97 20.94
N VAL A 810 -2.01 -19.62 21.05
CA VAL A 810 -0.72 -18.95 21.12
C VAL A 810 0.22 -19.64 20.11
N PRO A 811 0.32 -19.12 18.87
CA PRO A 811 1.28 -19.63 17.89
C PRO A 811 2.71 -19.72 18.46
N GLU A 812 3.31 -20.89 18.30
CA GLU A 812 4.67 -21.21 18.75
C GLU A 812 5.53 -21.55 17.53
N LEU A 813 6.67 -20.87 17.41
CA LEU A 813 7.53 -20.93 16.24
C LEU A 813 9.01 -20.91 16.66
N PRO A 814 9.87 -21.76 16.06
CA PRO A 814 11.31 -21.65 16.26
C PRO A 814 11.87 -20.47 15.44
N GLY A 815 12.64 -19.61 16.09
CA GLY A 815 13.40 -18.55 15.42
C GLY A 815 14.72 -19.05 14.84
N ARG A 816 15.48 -18.11 14.27
CA ARG A 816 16.74 -18.43 13.57
C ARG A 816 17.82 -17.43 13.95
N THR A 817 18.93 -17.90 14.52
CA THR A 817 20.11 -17.06 14.77
C THR A 817 20.89 -16.80 13.49
N GLY A 818 21.30 -15.56 13.25
CA GLY A 818 22.13 -15.18 12.11
C GLY A 818 23.61 -15.57 12.29
N SER A 819 24.33 -15.68 11.17
CA SER A 819 25.80 -15.74 11.17
C SER A 819 26.41 -14.35 11.41
N SER A 820 27.61 -14.30 11.98
CA SER A 820 28.38 -13.05 12.14
C SER A 820 28.73 -12.46 10.78
N VAL A 821 28.28 -11.22 10.53
CA VAL A 821 28.68 -10.38 9.41
C VAL A 821 29.23 -9.09 10.01
N ASN A 822 30.55 -8.90 9.91
CA ASN A 822 31.26 -7.75 10.46
C ASN A 822 31.01 -7.52 11.98
N GLY A 823 31.01 -8.61 12.77
CA GLY A 823 30.79 -8.58 14.22
C GLY A 823 29.34 -8.49 14.67
N TYR A 824 28.36 -8.48 13.75
CA TYR A 824 26.94 -8.52 14.09
C TYR A 824 26.21 -9.62 13.31
N ALA A 825 25.33 -10.33 14.01
CA ALA A 825 24.40 -11.29 13.42
C ALA A 825 23.00 -10.68 13.34
N LEU A 826 22.29 -10.92 12.23
CA LEU A 826 20.86 -10.59 12.12
C LEU A 826 20.05 -11.87 12.40
N ASP A 827 19.47 -11.97 13.59
CA ASP A 827 18.61 -13.07 13.98
C ASP A 827 17.15 -12.79 13.54
N THR A 828 16.46 -13.79 12.98
CA THR A 828 15.03 -13.68 12.63
C THR A 828 14.16 -14.22 13.76
N ILE A 829 13.30 -13.36 14.31
CA ILE A 829 12.21 -13.74 15.19
C ILE A 829 11.02 -14.09 14.27
N PRO A 830 10.47 -15.31 14.33
CA PRO A 830 9.57 -15.82 13.31
C PRO A 830 8.18 -15.20 13.44
N ILE A 831 7.54 -14.87 12.31
CA ILE A 831 6.19 -14.29 12.27
C ILE A 831 5.15 -15.38 11.91
N PRO A 832 4.01 -15.47 12.63
CA PRO A 832 2.92 -16.38 12.30
C PRO A 832 2.07 -15.87 11.12
N PHE A 833 2.66 -15.84 9.91
CA PHE A 833 1.96 -15.45 8.68
C PHE A 833 0.70 -16.29 8.43
N GLU A 834 0.77 -17.59 8.74
CA GLU A 834 -0.40 -18.44 8.92
C GLU A 834 -0.78 -18.45 10.41
N ASN A 835 -1.99 -17.99 10.74
CA ASN A 835 -2.52 -17.96 12.09
C ASN A 835 -4.03 -18.25 12.11
N PRO A 836 -4.61 -18.72 13.24
CA PRO A 836 -6.02 -19.13 13.33
C PRO A 836 -7.04 -18.07 12.93
N TRP A 837 -6.68 -16.79 13.04
CA TRP A 837 -7.57 -15.64 12.85
C TRP A 837 -7.49 -15.03 11.44
N ASN A 838 -6.64 -15.60 10.58
CA ASN A 838 -6.32 -15.07 9.25
C ASN A 838 -5.91 -13.58 9.32
N ALA A 839 -5.23 -13.19 10.40
CA ALA A 839 -4.72 -11.84 10.61
C ALA A 839 -3.49 -11.63 9.71
N TRP A 840 -3.52 -10.58 8.87
CA TRP A 840 -2.42 -10.33 7.95
C TRP A 840 -1.27 -9.65 8.69
N MET A 841 -0.17 -10.38 8.88
CA MET A 841 0.98 -9.99 9.71
C MET A 841 1.90 -8.94 9.07
N ARG A 842 1.33 -7.85 8.55
CA ARG A 842 2.06 -6.68 8.08
C ARG A 842 2.45 -5.80 9.26
N THR A 843 3.53 -6.18 9.94
CA THR A 843 4.03 -5.57 11.17
C THR A 843 4.44 -4.10 10.96
N SER A 844 4.09 -3.22 11.90
CA SER A 844 4.18 -1.76 11.72
C SER A 844 5.01 -1.03 12.80
N ALA A 845 4.98 -1.48 14.05
CA ALA A 845 5.79 -0.94 15.12
C ALA A 845 6.09 -1.97 16.22
N LEU A 846 7.14 -1.70 17.00
CA LEU A 846 7.50 -2.48 18.18
C LEU A 846 7.87 -1.60 19.38
N ASP A 847 7.75 -2.15 20.60
CA ASP A 847 8.41 -1.70 21.82
C ASP A 847 8.51 -2.82 22.86
N PHE A 848 9.30 -2.64 23.92
CA PHE A 848 9.58 -3.71 24.90
C PHE A 848 9.03 -3.43 26.29
N PHE A 849 8.54 -4.50 26.94
CA PHE A 849 8.40 -4.53 28.39
C PHE A 849 9.79 -4.63 29.07
N PRO A 850 9.93 -4.21 30.35
CA PRO A 850 11.18 -4.33 31.09
C PRO A 850 11.71 -5.78 31.24
N ASP A 851 10.82 -6.78 31.11
CA ASP A 851 11.16 -8.21 31.16
C ASP A 851 11.71 -8.77 29.83
N GLY A 852 11.72 -7.97 28.76
CA GLY A 852 12.18 -8.36 27.43
C GLY A 852 11.10 -8.96 26.51
N ARG A 853 9.84 -9.09 26.96
CA ARG A 853 8.71 -9.34 26.05
C ARG A 853 8.53 -8.17 25.10
N CYS A 854 8.25 -8.45 23.84
CA CYS A 854 8.07 -7.44 22.79
C CYS A 854 6.59 -7.23 22.49
N VAL A 855 6.14 -5.99 22.39
CA VAL A 855 4.84 -5.62 21.82
C VAL A 855 5.05 -5.33 20.34
N VAL A 856 4.23 -5.91 19.47
CA VAL A 856 4.28 -5.69 18.01
C VAL A 856 2.89 -5.32 17.49
N THR A 857 2.79 -4.23 16.73
CA THR A 857 1.55 -3.83 16.05
C THR A 857 1.54 -4.27 14.59
N THR A 858 0.36 -4.44 13.98
CA THR A 858 0.20 -4.62 12.52
C THR A 858 -0.54 -3.44 11.92
N HIS A 859 -0.19 -3.05 10.68
CA HIS A 859 -0.96 -2.04 9.91
C HIS A 859 -2.44 -2.42 9.83
N GLY A 860 -2.76 -3.72 9.84
CA GLY A 860 -4.13 -4.20 9.83
C GLY A 860 -4.96 -3.96 11.11
N GLY A 861 -4.39 -3.43 12.20
CA GLY A 861 -5.12 -3.13 13.43
C GLY A 861 -4.92 -4.09 14.60
N ASP A 862 -3.91 -4.96 14.56
CA ASP A 862 -3.62 -5.92 15.63
C ASP A 862 -2.48 -5.46 16.55
N VAL A 863 -2.49 -5.96 17.78
CA VAL A 863 -1.41 -5.84 18.76
C VAL A 863 -1.09 -7.23 19.32
N TRP A 864 0.19 -7.57 19.37
CA TRP A 864 0.70 -8.87 19.80
C TRP A 864 1.75 -8.72 20.88
N ILE A 865 1.76 -9.64 21.84
CA ILE A 865 2.85 -9.83 22.80
C ILE A 865 3.68 -11.03 22.33
N VAL A 866 4.96 -10.81 22.10
CA VAL A 866 5.93 -11.82 21.65
C VAL A 866 6.87 -12.16 22.80
N SER A 867 6.91 -13.43 23.17
CA SER A 867 7.68 -13.97 24.30
C SER A 867 8.64 -15.07 23.86
N GLY A 868 9.59 -15.44 24.72
CA GLY A 868 10.62 -16.45 24.38
C GLY A 868 11.73 -15.91 23.47
N ILE A 869 11.94 -14.58 23.45
CA ILE A 869 12.99 -13.91 22.69
C ILE A 869 14.33 -13.99 23.45
N ASP A 870 14.86 -15.21 23.58
CA ASP A 870 16.13 -15.47 24.25
C ASP A 870 17.34 -15.43 23.27
N ARG A 871 18.47 -16.03 23.67
CA ARG A 871 19.68 -16.09 22.84
C ARG A 871 19.52 -17.02 21.64
N ASP A 872 18.86 -18.15 21.82
CA ASP A 872 18.85 -19.28 20.89
C ASP A 872 17.58 -19.29 20.03
N LEU A 873 16.52 -18.60 20.47
CA LEU A 873 15.22 -18.46 19.81
C LEU A 873 14.49 -19.79 19.56
N ASN A 874 14.81 -20.83 20.32
CA ASN A 874 14.25 -22.18 20.15
C ASN A 874 12.71 -22.24 20.23
N LYS A 875 12.09 -21.34 21.00
CA LYS A 875 10.65 -21.32 21.29
C LYS A 875 10.14 -19.89 21.43
N VAL A 876 9.80 -19.25 20.31
CA VAL A 876 9.13 -17.94 20.32
C VAL A 876 7.62 -18.15 20.31
N THR A 877 6.89 -17.40 21.14
CA THR A 877 5.43 -17.46 21.24
C THR A 877 4.80 -16.10 20.95
N TRP A 878 3.66 -16.12 20.25
CA TRP A 878 2.89 -14.92 19.90
C TRP A 878 1.50 -14.98 20.52
N LYS A 879 1.20 -14.09 21.47
CA LYS A 879 -0.15 -13.90 22.05
C LYS A 879 -0.80 -12.68 21.42
N ARG A 880 -1.99 -12.83 20.82
CA ARG A 880 -2.77 -11.70 20.31
C ARG A 880 -3.39 -10.96 21.50
N PHE A 881 -3.03 -9.69 21.68
CA PHE A 881 -3.46 -8.86 22.81
C PHE A 881 -4.65 -7.97 22.44
N THR A 882 -4.72 -7.49 21.20
CA THR A 882 -5.81 -6.62 20.71
C THR A 882 -5.97 -6.78 19.20
N ALA A 883 -7.18 -6.49 18.70
CA ALA A 883 -7.50 -6.40 17.28
C ALA A 883 -8.48 -5.25 17.03
N GLY A 884 -8.69 -4.90 15.76
CA GLY A 884 -9.69 -3.90 15.35
C GLY A 884 -9.27 -2.44 15.53
N LEU A 885 -7.99 -2.16 15.82
CA LEU A 885 -7.46 -0.79 15.92
C LEU A 885 -7.32 -0.12 14.54
N PHE A 886 -7.39 1.22 14.52
CA PHE A 886 -7.39 1.99 13.29
C PHE A 886 -5.96 2.30 12.80
N GLU A 887 -5.44 1.44 11.90
CA GLU A 887 -4.17 1.61 11.18
C GLU A 887 -2.98 2.02 12.09
N PRO A 888 -2.55 1.19 13.06
CA PRO A 888 -1.55 1.58 14.04
C PRO A 888 -0.13 1.58 13.46
N PHE A 889 0.61 2.68 13.65
CA PHE A 889 1.98 2.90 13.13
C PHE A 889 2.98 3.40 14.18
N GLY A 890 2.63 3.33 15.46
CA GLY A 890 3.49 3.66 16.59
C GLY A 890 3.05 2.93 17.85
N VAL A 891 4.01 2.53 18.70
CA VAL A 891 3.74 1.91 19.99
C VAL A 891 4.82 2.31 21.00
N ARG A 892 4.40 2.47 22.27
CA ARG A 892 5.27 2.63 23.44
C ARG A 892 4.71 1.82 24.61
N VAL A 893 5.60 1.19 25.37
CA VAL A 893 5.33 0.66 26.70
C VAL A 893 5.88 1.67 27.71
N VAL A 894 5.02 2.16 28.59
CA VAL A 894 5.35 3.10 29.67
C VAL A 894 4.72 2.55 30.94
N ASP A 895 5.50 2.31 32.00
CA ASP A 895 5.02 1.73 33.26
C ASP A 895 4.21 0.42 33.09
N ASN A 896 4.70 -0.48 32.21
CA ASN A 896 4.05 -1.72 31.76
C ASN A 896 2.71 -1.53 31.03
N GLN A 897 2.31 -0.30 30.73
CA GLN A 897 1.09 0.04 30.03
C GLN A 897 1.39 0.28 28.54
N ILE A 898 0.65 -0.39 27.65
CA ILE A 898 0.78 -0.24 26.20
C ILE A 898 0.00 0.99 25.73
N TYR A 899 0.68 1.84 24.95
CA TYR A 899 0.15 2.99 24.22
C TYR A 899 0.37 2.79 22.71
N VAL A 900 -0.66 3.02 21.88
CA VAL A 900 -0.61 2.81 20.44
C VAL A 900 -1.07 4.05 19.69
N THR A 901 -0.25 4.55 18.76
CA THR A 901 -0.65 5.59 17.80
C THR A 901 -1.52 4.96 16.72
N CYS A 902 -2.77 5.37 16.66
CA CYS A 902 -3.74 5.06 15.61
C CYS A 902 -4.04 6.33 14.79
N ARG A 903 -4.68 6.14 13.64
CA ARG A 903 -5.10 7.23 12.75
C ARG A 903 -6.14 8.18 13.38
N ASP A 904 -6.86 7.73 14.38
CA ASP A 904 -7.87 8.48 15.12
C ASP A 904 -7.42 8.95 16.53
N GLY A 905 -6.13 8.78 16.87
CA GLY A 905 -5.54 9.29 18.09
C GLY A 905 -4.57 8.32 18.77
N ILE A 906 -4.38 8.46 20.08
CA ILE A 906 -3.57 7.54 20.88
C ILE A 906 -4.50 6.65 21.71
N LYS A 907 -4.29 5.33 21.64
CA LYS A 907 -5.01 4.34 22.44
C LYS A 907 -4.16 3.88 23.61
N ARG A 908 -4.79 3.69 24.78
CA ARG A 908 -4.18 3.04 25.95
C ARG A 908 -4.94 1.73 26.21
N LEU A 909 -4.23 0.61 26.26
CA LEU A 909 -4.81 -0.74 26.18
C LEU A 909 -4.71 -1.46 27.53
N HIS A 910 -5.83 -1.57 28.24
CA HIS A 910 -5.84 -2.13 29.61
C HIS A 910 -6.26 -3.60 29.59
N ASP A 911 -5.46 -4.45 30.24
CA ASP A 911 -5.87 -5.77 30.72
C ASP A 911 -6.29 -5.60 32.20
N PHE A 912 -7.54 -5.93 32.53
CA PHE A 912 -8.07 -5.77 33.89
C PHE A 912 -8.18 -7.08 34.65
N ASN A 913 -7.97 -8.21 33.99
CA ASN A 913 -8.17 -9.55 34.56
C ASN A 913 -6.87 -10.36 34.66
N GLY A 914 -5.83 -9.98 33.93
CA GLY A 914 -4.49 -10.57 33.91
C GLY A 914 -4.33 -11.75 32.94
N ASP A 915 -5.10 -11.81 31.84
CA ASP A 915 -5.07 -12.91 30.85
C ASP A 915 -4.22 -12.63 29.59
N ASP A 916 -3.43 -11.56 29.60
CA ASP A 916 -2.65 -11.04 28.46
C ASP A 916 -3.59 -10.72 27.26
N GLU A 917 -4.75 -10.12 27.51
CA GLU A 917 -5.67 -9.60 26.49
C GLU A 917 -6.30 -8.24 26.89
N ALA A 918 -6.51 -7.33 25.94
CA ALA A 918 -7.05 -6.00 26.25
C ALA A 918 -8.57 -6.04 26.50
N ASP A 919 -8.96 -5.68 27.71
CA ASP A 919 -10.35 -5.53 28.16
C ASP A 919 -10.93 -4.14 27.89
N PHE A 920 -10.08 -3.10 27.87
CA PHE A 920 -10.50 -1.72 27.59
C PHE A 920 -9.52 -1.01 26.66
N ILE A 921 -10.05 -0.55 25.52
CA ILE A 921 -9.34 0.27 24.54
C ILE A 921 -9.72 1.72 24.83
N GLU A 922 -8.92 2.38 25.66
CA GLU A 922 -9.12 3.78 26.05
C GLU A 922 -8.74 4.72 24.90
N ALA A 923 -9.57 5.73 24.67
CA ALA A 923 -9.25 6.86 23.81
C ALA A 923 -8.45 7.92 24.60
N PHE A 924 -7.21 7.58 24.95
CA PHE A 924 -6.30 8.43 25.74
C PHE A 924 -6.12 9.84 25.13
N TRP A 925 -6.06 9.89 23.80
CA TRP A 925 -6.26 11.12 23.04
C TRP A 925 -7.06 10.81 21.76
N VAL A 926 -7.95 11.74 21.37
CA VAL A 926 -8.77 11.68 20.15
C VAL A 926 -8.28 12.76 19.20
N ASP A 927 -7.97 12.38 17.97
CA ASP A 927 -7.44 13.28 16.95
C ASP A 927 -8.52 14.24 16.43
N ASP A 928 -8.17 15.53 16.33
CA ASP A 928 -9.07 16.60 15.91
C ASP A 928 -9.06 16.88 14.40
N ASP A 929 -8.25 16.13 13.64
CA ASP A 929 -8.13 16.25 12.20
C ASP A 929 -7.84 14.89 11.56
N VAL A 930 -8.81 13.99 11.61
CA VAL A 930 -8.72 12.67 10.97
C VAL A 930 -9.11 12.79 9.49
N SER A 931 -8.16 12.62 8.57
CA SER A 931 -8.45 12.57 7.13
C SER A 931 -8.94 11.19 6.67
N SER A 932 -9.77 11.11 5.62
CA SER A 932 -10.19 9.84 4.99
C SER A 932 -9.26 9.37 3.85
N SER A 933 -8.26 10.17 3.44
CA SER A 933 -7.33 9.87 2.35
C SER A 933 -6.27 8.83 2.75
N PHE A 934 -6.02 7.82 1.91
CA PHE A 934 -5.21 6.64 2.26
C PHE A 934 -3.89 6.93 3.01
N HIS A 935 -3.06 7.85 2.51
CA HIS A 935 -1.74 8.16 3.07
C HIS A 935 -1.72 8.99 4.37
N ALA A 936 -2.87 9.33 4.94
CA ALA A 936 -2.99 10.18 6.12
C ALA A 936 -2.78 9.43 7.45
N TYR A 937 -1.64 8.75 7.60
CA TYR A 937 -1.30 8.02 8.81
C TYR A 937 -0.71 8.91 9.91
N ASN A 938 -0.87 8.48 11.16
CA ASN A 938 -0.17 8.99 12.33
C ASN A 938 1.01 8.05 12.63
N PHE A 939 2.24 8.53 12.45
CA PHE A 939 3.47 7.74 12.39
C PHE A 939 4.32 7.84 13.66
N ASP A 940 4.84 6.68 14.09
CA ASP A 940 5.70 6.48 15.26
C ASP A 940 5.01 6.82 16.60
N LEU A 941 5.71 6.54 17.68
CA LEU A 941 5.38 7.00 19.02
C LEU A 941 6.66 7.03 19.83
N GLN A 942 7.02 8.22 20.32
CA GLN A 942 8.20 8.46 21.15
C GLN A 942 7.78 9.12 22.46
N THR A 943 8.58 9.00 23.51
CA THR A 943 8.33 9.63 24.82
C THR A 943 9.55 10.39 25.30
N ASP A 944 9.36 11.61 25.84
CA ASP A 944 10.42 12.37 26.55
C ASP A 944 10.58 11.91 28.01
N ALA A 945 11.49 12.52 28.77
CA ALA A 945 11.71 12.21 30.18
C ALA A 945 10.60 12.74 31.12
N ALA A 946 9.72 13.62 30.64
CA ALA A 946 8.55 14.11 31.36
C ALA A 946 7.28 13.28 31.09
N GLY A 947 7.36 12.28 30.21
CA GLY A 947 6.24 11.40 29.85
C GLY A 947 5.34 11.95 28.74
N ASN A 948 5.70 13.05 28.07
CA ASN A 948 4.95 13.50 26.89
C ASN A 948 5.21 12.55 25.71
N PHE A 949 4.16 12.26 24.95
CA PHE A 949 4.17 11.46 23.75
C PHE A 949 4.35 12.32 22.49
N TYR A 950 5.15 11.86 21.53
CA TYR A 950 5.40 12.54 20.26
C TYR A 950 5.20 11.60 19.07
N PHE A 951 4.56 12.09 18.01
CA PHE A 951 4.34 11.37 16.75
C PHE A 951 4.23 12.34 15.56
N ALA A 952 4.34 11.83 14.33
CA ALA A 952 4.31 12.63 13.10
C ALA A 952 3.03 12.39 12.27
N LYS A 953 2.41 13.46 11.75
CA LYS A 953 1.30 13.40 10.80
C LYS A 953 1.76 13.79 9.39
N ALA A 954 1.31 13.05 8.38
CA ALA A 954 1.51 13.42 6.97
C ALA A 954 0.80 14.74 6.61
N GLY A 955 1.40 15.52 5.71
CA GLY A 955 0.80 16.73 5.13
C GLY A 955 0.27 16.50 3.71
N GLN A 956 1.03 15.76 2.91
CA GLN A 956 0.72 15.45 1.51
C GLN A 956 -0.27 14.30 1.38
N TYR A 957 -1.11 14.33 0.34
CA TYR A 957 -2.14 13.31 0.08
C TYR A 957 -3.11 13.13 1.25
N THR A 958 -3.35 14.21 2.00
CA THR A 958 -4.29 14.27 3.13
C THR A 958 -5.33 15.36 2.91
N GLN A 959 -6.40 15.31 3.70
CA GLN A 959 -7.36 16.40 3.85
C GLN A 959 -7.08 17.23 5.12
N HIS A 960 -5.91 17.09 5.74
CA HIS A 960 -5.61 17.78 6.99
C HIS A 960 -5.64 19.31 6.81
N HIS A 961 -6.12 20.04 7.82
CA HIS A 961 -6.01 21.51 7.88
C HIS A 961 -4.59 21.98 8.24
N ARG A 962 -3.71 21.05 8.65
CA ARG A 962 -2.32 21.32 9.05
C ARG A 962 -1.35 20.74 8.00
N PRO A 963 -0.31 21.49 7.58
CA PRO A 963 0.62 21.07 6.51
C PRO A 963 1.67 20.06 6.99
N GLY A 964 1.22 18.93 7.55
CA GLY A 964 2.07 17.88 8.14
C GLY A 964 2.76 18.34 9.42
N THR A 965 2.66 17.58 10.51
CA THR A 965 2.97 18.10 11.86
C THR A 965 3.67 17.09 12.76
N ILE A 966 4.54 17.58 13.64
CA ILE A 966 4.94 16.87 14.85
C ILE A 966 3.97 17.26 15.96
N MET A 967 3.27 16.25 16.48
CA MET A 967 2.29 16.39 17.54
C MET A 967 2.94 16.02 18.88
N ARG A 968 2.57 16.71 19.96
CA ARG A 968 2.91 16.36 21.35
C ARG A 968 1.64 16.18 22.17
N VAL A 969 1.47 15.03 22.82
CA VAL A 969 0.38 14.74 23.76
C VAL A 969 0.96 14.61 25.17
N PRO A 970 0.48 15.36 26.18
CA PRO A 970 0.96 15.24 27.57
C PRO A 970 0.71 13.86 28.21
N PRO A 971 1.41 13.52 29.32
CA PRO A 971 1.20 12.25 30.04
C PRO A 971 -0.22 12.07 30.60
N GLU A 972 -0.96 13.15 30.85
CA GLU A 972 -2.39 13.13 31.23
C GLU A 972 -3.34 12.90 30.05
N GLY A 973 -2.86 13.03 28.81
CA GLY A 973 -3.64 12.87 27.58
C GLY A 973 -4.64 14.00 27.29
N GLY A 974 -5.69 13.68 26.54
CA GLY A 974 -6.84 14.57 26.31
C GLY A 974 -6.65 15.72 25.32
N TYR A 975 -5.44 16.24 25.10
CA TYR A 975 -5.15 17.24 24.06
C TYR A 975 -3.77 17.04 23.40
N ALA A 976 -3.51 17.76 22.32
CA ALA A 976 -2.21 17.75 21.63
C ALA A 976 -1.76 19.15 21.19
N ASP A 977 -0.45 19.42 21.31
CA ASP A 977 0.22 20.61 20.77
C ASP A 977 0.88 20.29 19.42
N VAL A 978 1.00 21.27 18.54
CA VAL A 978 1.83 21.20 17.32
C VAL A 978 3.19 21.82 17.63
N ILE A 979 4.26 21.02 17.57
CA ILE A 979 5.62 21.44 17.91
C ILE A 979 6.40 21.93 16.68
N ALA A 980 6.27 21.24 15.55
CA ALA A 980 6.89 21.56 14.27
C ALA A 980 5.94 21.17 13.12
N TRP A 981 6.16 21.71 11.92
CA TRP A 981 5.28 21.48 10.77
C TRP A 981 6.03 21.55 9.44
N GLY A 982 5.33 21.34 8.32
CA GLY A 982 5.95 21.29 6.99
C GLY A 982 6.49 19.90 6.65
N LEU A 983 5.80 18.85 7.08
CA LEU A 983 6.09 17.47 6.68
C LEU A 983 5.25 17.08 5.46
N ARG A 984 5.83 16.29 4.57
CA ARG A 984 5.19 15.75 3.38
C ARG A 984 4.56 14.39 3.68
N THR A 985 5.39 13.36 3.79
CA THR A 985 5.02 11.96 4.02
C THR A 985 6.10 11.34 4.91
N PRO A 986 6.13 11.69 6.21
CA PRO A 986 7.11 11.14 7.14
C PRO A 986 6.88 9.63 7.30
N ASN A 987 7.89 8.90 7.75
CA ASN A 987 7.71 7.49 8.12
C ASN A 987 7.95 7.26 9.61
N GLY A 988 9.08 7.71 10.14
CA GLY A 988 9.46 7.45 11.52
C GLY A 988 10.25 8.59 12.17
N MET A 989 10.42 8.45 13.47
CA MET A 989 11.05 9.42 14.35
C MET A 989 12.15 8.75 15.17
N GLY A 990 12.93 9.57 15.88
CA GLY A 990 13.88 9.11 16.90
C GLY A 990 14.01 10.09 18.05
N ARG A 991 14.60 9.62 19.15
CA ARG A 991 14.99 10.42 20.31
C ARG A 991 16.51 10.35 20.47
N LEU A 992 17.15 11.51 20.45
CA LEU A 992 18.53 11.73 20.82
C LEU A 992 18.66 11.96 22.33
N PRO A 993 19.88 11.87 22.90
CA PRO A 993 20.15 12.30 24.27
C PRO A 993 19.69 13.75 24.52
N GLY A 994 19.13 13.99 25.71
CA GLY A 994 18.62 15.31 26.13
C GLY A 994 17.27 15.71 25.52
N ASP A 995 16.41 14.74 25.20
CA ASP A 995 15.04 14.94 24.69
C ASP A 995 14.93 15.78 23.40
N ARG A 996 15.99 15.72 22.59
CA ARG A 996 15.99 16.22 21.22
C ARG A 996 15.40 15.14 20.31
N PHE A 997 14.43 15.49 19.48
CA PHE A 997 13.76 14.54 18.60
C PHE A 997 14.17 14.71 17.14
N THR A 998 14.13 13.62 16.37
CA THR A 998 14.30 13.63 14.92
C THR A 998 13.06 13.09 14.22
N VAL A 999 12.89 13.47 12.96
CA VAL A 999 11.92 12.88 12.03
C VAL A 999 12.58 12.73 10.67
N SER A 1000 12.24 11.65 9.94
CA SER A 1000 12.61 11.52 8.55
C SER A 1000 11.41 11.61 7.61
N ASP A 1001 11.63 12.24 6.46
CA ASP A 1001 10.61 12.51 5.44
C ASP A 1001 11.07 12.08 4.04
N ASN A 1002 10.11 11.74 3.18
CA ASN A 1002 10.35 11.12 1.87
C ASN A 1002 10.31 12.15 0.73
N GLN A 1003 11.20 12.00 -0.26
CA GLN A 1003 11.32 12.85 -1.44
C GLN A 1003 10.00 13.02 -2.21
N GLY A 1004 9.68 14.25 -2.63
CA GLY A 1004 8.56 14.58 -3.53
C GLY A 1004 8.38 16.09 -3.72
N PRO A 1005 7.16 16.59 -3.95
CA PRO A 1005 6.91 18.03 -4.04
C PRO A 1005 7.47 18.76 -2.82
N TRP A 1006 8.26 19.82 -3.05
CA TRP A 1006 8.96 20.60 -2.02
C TRP A 1006 9.93 19.81 -1.12
N MET A 1007 10.18 18.52 -1.38
CA MET A 1007 11.13 17.66 -0.67
C MET A 1007 12.18 17.14 -1.67
N PRO A 1008 13.32 17.84 -1.85
CA PRO A 1008 14.25 17.61 -2.96
C PRO A 1008 14.88 16.21 -2.99
N ALA A 1009 15.22 15.68 -1.81
CA ALA A 1009 15.57 14.29 -1.54
C ALA A 1009 14.80 13.81 -0.29
N GLY A 1010 14.99 12.55 0.13
CA GLY A 1010 14.61 12.17 1.50
C GLY A 1010 15.52 12.87 2.50
N LYS A 1011 15.15 12.96 3.78
CA LYS A 1011 15.98 13.63 4.79
C LYS A 1011 15.69 13.19 6.21
N ILE A 1012 16.65 13.41 7.11
CA ILE A 1012 16.49 13.27 8.56
C ILE A 1012 16.66 14.66 9.18
N SER A 1013 15.64 15.20 9.84
CA SER A 1013 15.62 16.55 10.39
C SER A 1013 15.60 16.55 11.92
N LEU A 1014 16.26 17.53 12.54
CA LEU A 1014 16.15 17.79 13.98
C LEU A 1014 14.89 18.61 14.25
N ILE A 1015 14.04 18.15 15.16
CA ILE A 1015 12.80 18.84 15.53
C ILE A 1015 13.14 19.91 16.57
N ARG A 1016 12.88 21.19 16.24
CA ARG A 1016 12.87 22.30 17.20
C ARG A 1016 11.45 22.88 17.30
N PRO A 1017 11.04 23.43 18.46
CA PRO A 1017 9.75 24.11 18.56
C PRO A 1017 9.66 25.29 17.59
N GLY A 1018 8.62 25.32 16.75
CA GLY A 1018 8.42 26.33 15.71
C GLY A 1018 9.05 26.02 14.35
N SER A 1019 9.80 24.91 14.22
CA SER A 1019 10.46 24.53 12.95
C SER A 1019 9.47 24.36 11.81
N PHE A 1020 9.80 24.96 10.66
CA PHE A 1020 9.19 24.63 9.37
C PHE A 1020 10.12 23.70 8.59
N LEU A 1021 9.67 22.48 8.30
CA LEU A 1021 10.47 21.40 7.74
C LEU A 1021 10.38 21.31 6.21
N GLY A 1022 9.76 22.28 5.53
CA GLY A 1022 9.95 22.53 4.09
C GLY A 1022 8.85 22.06 3.14
N ASN A 1023 7.90 21.21 3.54
CA ASN A 1023 6.77 20.89 2.67
C ASN A 1023 5.73 22.02 2.68
N MET A 1024 5.36 22.53 1.50
CA MET A 1024 4.40 23.62 1.36
C MET A 1024 2.93 23.13 1.35
N PRO A 1025 1.95 24.01 1.63
CA PRO A 1025 0.53 23.67 1.67
C PRO A 1025 -0.03 23.07 0.37
N ILE A 1026 -0.93 22.10 0.49
CA ILE A 1026 -1.66 21.50 -0.65
C ILE A 1026 -3.13 21.94 -0.77
N ASN A 1027 -3.67 22.62 0.23
CA ASN A 1027 -5.06 23.07 0.25
C ASN A 1027 -5.18 24.43 0.95
N LYS A 1028 -6.36 25.07 0.79
CA LYS A 1028 -6.62 26.41 1.32
C LYS A 1028 -6.54 26.49 2.85
N GLU A 1029 -7.00 25.46 3.57
CA GLU A 1029 -6.95 25.41 5.04
C GLU A 1029 -5.49 25.40 5.53
N GLN A 1030 -4.62 24.61 4.89
CA GLN A 1030 -3.19 24.55 5.17
C GLN A 1030 -2.46 25.85 4.82
N ASP A 1031 -2.83 26.53 3.73
CA ASP A 1031 -2.27 27.83 3.33
C ASP A 1031 -2.60 28.89 4.40
N GLU A 1032 -3.87 29.02 4.76
CA GLU A 1032 -4.33 29.91 5.83
C GLU A 1032 -3.66 29.61 7.18
N TRP A 1033 -3.55 28.32 7.55
CA TRP A 1033 -2.90 27.88 8.79
C TRP A 1033 -1.40 28.21 8.83
N LEU A 1034 -0.70 28.07 7.70
CA LEU A 1034 0.74 28.32 7.59
C LEU A 1034 1.04 29.82 7.58
N ARG A 1035 0.28 30.62 6.81
CA ARG A 1035 0.39 32.08 6.81
C ARG A 1035 0.18 32.67 8.19
N ALA A 1036 -0.80 32.17 8.96
CA ALA A 1036 -1.06 32.63 10.31
C ALA A 1036 0.14 32.45 11.27
N ARG A 1037 1.08 31.55 10.95
CA ARG A 1037 2.34 31.33 11.71
C ARG A 1037 3.55 32.04 11.13
N HIS A 1038 3.47 32.51 9.88
CA HIS A 1038 4.54 33.18 9.14
C HIS A 1038 4.17 34.62 8.76
N GLY A 1039 3.55 35.35 9.71
CA GLY A 1039 3.29 36.79 9.57
C GLY A 1039 2.27 37.21 8.50
N GLY A 1040 1.49 36.26 7.96
CA GLY A 1040 0.56 36.46 6.84
C GLY A 1040 1.10 36.01 5.48
N GLU A 1041 2.40 35.71 5.39
CA GLU A 1041 3.07 35.26 4.18
C GLU A 1041 3.41 33.77 4.25
N LEU A 1042 3.76 33.17 3.10
CA LEU A 1042 4.26 31.80 3.05
C LEU A 1042 5.78 31.81 3.22
N PRO A 1043 6.37 30.82 3.92
CA PRO A 1043 7.81 30.77 4.13
C PRO A 1043 8.58 30.62 2.81
N THR A 1044 9.69 31.34 2.70
CA THR A 1044 10.60 31.34 1.54
C THR A 1044 11.88 30.52 1.76
N THR A 1045 11.98 29.85 2.92
CA THR A 1045 13.06 28.97 3.34
C THR A 1045 12.52 27.98 4.38
N PHE A 1046 13.32 27.01 4.81
CA PHE A 1046 12.95 25.98 5.80
C PHE A 1046 14.15 25.60 6.68
N ASP A 1047 13.89 24.93 7.80
CA ASP A 1047 14.93 24.48 8.71
C ASP A 1047 15.72 23.31 8.11
N GLU A 1048 17.03 23.50 8.01
CA GLU A 1048 17.94 22.52 7.41
C GLU A 1048 17.93 21.15 8.13
N PRO A 1049 17.98 20.02 7.40
CA PRO A 1049 18.03 18.70 7.99
C PRO A 1049 19.40 18.40 8.60
N ILE A 1050 19.49 17.37 9.44
CA ILE A 1050 20.79 16.83 9.88
C ILE A 1050 21.55 16.26 8.68
N VAL A 1051 20.84 15.53 7.81
CA VAL A 1051 21.41 14.89 6.63
C VAL A 1051 20.32 14.63 5.58
N TRP A 1052 20.66 14.80 4.30
CA TRP A 1052 19.85 14.38 3.17
C TRP A 1052 20.09 12.89 2.84
N THR A 1053 19.07 12.21 2.31
CA THR A 1053 19.11 10.80 1.91
C THR A 1053 18.76 10.69 0.41
N PRO A 1054 19.76 10.63 -0.49
CA PRO A 1054 19.54 10.45 -1.93
C PRO A 1054 18.87 9.11 -2.23
N GLN A 1055 18.09 8.99 -3.31
CA GLN A 1055 17.35 7.76 -3.64
C GLN A 1055 18.27 6.55 -3.94
N GLU A 1056 19.49 6.84 -4.37
CA GLU A 1056 20.55 5.86 -4.59
C GLU A 1056 20.88 5.15 -3.27
N LEU A 1057 21.00 5.92 -2.17
CA LEU A 1057 21.22 5.45 -0.80
C LEU A 1057 19.93 4.88 -0.17
N ASP A 1058 18.88 5.69 -0.08
CA ASP A 1058 17.58 5.32 0.47
C ASP A 1058 16.42 5.92 -0.33
N ASN A 1059 15.60 5.06 -0.92
CA ASN A 1059 14.42 5.47 -1.68
C ASN A 1059 13.17 5.68 -0.79
N SER A 1060 13.17 5.18 0.45
CA SER A 1060 12.14 5.55 1.43
C SER A 1060 12.61 5.35 2.86
N CYS A 1061 12.70 6.47 3.60
CA CYS A 1061 13.16 6.52 4.98
C CYS A 1061 12.23 5.74 5.94
N GLY A 1062 12.81 5.15 6.99
CA GLY A 1062 12.12 4.51 8.12
C GLY A 1062 12.20 5.34 9.41
N GLY A 1063 12.55 4.72 10.53
CA GLY A 1063 12.65 5.38 11.86
C GLY A 1063 14.10 5.60 12.30
N GLN A 1064 14.29 6.15 13.51
CA GLN A 1064 15.62 6.27 14.11
C GLN A 1064 15.63 5.84 15.59
N VAL A 1065 16.79 5.43 16.09
CA VAL A 1065 16.98 5.11 17.52
C VAL A 1065 18.41 5.46 17.97
N TRP A 1066 18.55 5.96 19.20
CA TRP A 1066 19.86 6.05 19.86
C TRP A 1066 20.13 4.74 20.62
N VAL A 1067 21.27 4.11 20.36
CA VAL A 1067 21.70 2.87 21.02
C VAL A 1067 22.88 3.21 21.94
N ASP A 1068 22.65 3.18 23.25
CA ASP A 1068 23.63 3.53 24.30
C ASP A 1068 24.04 2.33 25.17
N ASP A 1069 23.46 1.15 24.93
CA ASP A 1069 23.76 -0.04 25.72
C ASP A 1069 25.11 -0.63 25.31
N ALA A 1070 26.05 -0.70 26.24
CA ALA A 1070 27.40 -1.22 25.98
C ALA A 1070 27.42 -2.69 25.53
N ARG A 1071 26.35 -3.46 25.80
CA ARG A 1071 26.19 -4.85 25.30
C ARG A 1071 26.00 -4.92 23.79
N PHE A 1072 25.70 -3.80 23.14
CA PHE A 1072 25.67 -3.69 21.68
C PHE A 1072 27.07 -3.53 21.05
N GLY A 1073 28.14 -3.44 21.86
CA GLY A 1073 29.51 -3.48 21.35
C GLY A 1073 29.98 -2.18 20.67
N PRO A 1074 30.92 -2.24 19.71
CA PRO A 1074 31.64 -1.08 19.17
C PRO A 1074 30.80 0.02 18.47
N LEU A 1075 29.53 -0.24 18.18
CA LEU A 1075 28.62 0.75 17.58
C LEU A 1075 27.62 1.35 18.59
N SER A 1076 27.78 1.04 19.88
CA SER A 1076 27.08 1.72 20.97
C SER A 1076 27.51 3.20 21.09
N GLY A 1077 26.65 4.02 21.70
CA GLY A 1077 26.79 5.48 21.78
C GLY A 1077 26.47 6.21 20.47
N ARG A 1078 25.56 5.66 19.64
CA ARG A 1078 25.26 6.18 18.29
C ARG A 1078 23.79 6.17 17.93
N MET A 1079 23.45 7.00 16.94
CA MET A 1079 22.14 6.99 16.28
C MET A 1079 22.14 6.05 15.07
N PHE A 1080 21.06 5.27 14.95
CA PHE A 1080 20.78 4.40 13.81
C PHE A 1080 19.54 4.91 13.08
N HIS A 1081 19.56 4.85 11.75
CA HIS A 1081 18.40 5.06 10.89
C HIS A 1081 18.03 3.76 10.18
N SER A 1082 16.74 3.46 10.02
CA SER A 1082 16.28 2.37 9.16
C SER A 1082 15.76 2.88 7.81
N SER A 1083 15.96 2.10 6.75
CA SER A 1083 15.30 2.29 5.45
C SER A 1083 14.06 1.40 5.37
N PHE A 1084 12.92 2.01 5.06
CA PHE A 1084 11.74 1.27 4.62
C PHE A 1084 11.94 0.76 3.19
N GLY A 1085 12.55 1.55 2.29
CA GLY A 1085 12.64 1.23 0.87
C GLY A 1085 13.61 0.09 0.53
N LYS A 1086 14.77 0.04 1.19
CA LYS A 1086 15.84 -0.94 0.98
C LYS A 1086 15.83 -2.08 2.00
N GLY A 1087 15.24 -1.86 3.18
CA GLY A 1087 15.34 -2.82 4.29
C GLY A 1087 16.76 -2.89 4.87
N TRP A 1088 17.42 -1.74 4.97
CA TRP A 1088 18.78 -1.58 5.50
C TRP A 1088 18.75 -0.73 6.77
N LEU A 1089 19.84 -0.78 7.55
CA LEU A 1089 20.13 0.21 8.57
C LEU A 1089 21.36 1.04 8.20
N TYR A 1090 21.42 2.26 8.70
CA TYR A 1090 22.57 3.14 8.63
C TYR A 1090 22.99 3.55 10.04
N THR A 1091 24.30 3.63 10.28
CA THR A 1091 24.84 4.38 11.42
C THR A 1091 24.94 5.86 11.04
N MET A 1092 24.72 6.74 12.01
CA MET A 1092 24.87 8.19 11.85
C MET A 1092 26.07 8.72 12.64
N SER A 1093 26.95 9.45 11.96
CA SER A 1093 27.95 10.31 12.60
C SER A 1093 27.37 11.72 12.69
N LEU A 1094 27.18 12.25 13.90
CA LEU A 1094 26.59 13.57 14.14
C LEU A 1094 27.68 14.59 14.52
N GLN A 1095 27.55 15.81 14.02
CA GLN A 1095 28.40 16.94 14.37
C GLN A 1095 27.56 18.20 14.57
N GLU A 1096 27.79 18.91 15.66
CA GLU A 1096 27.17 20.21 15.94
C GLU A 1096 28.22 21.32 15.75
N VAL A 1097 27.97 22.25 14.83
CA VAL A 1097 28.86 23.38 14.51
C VAL A 1097 28.06 24.67 14.71
N ASN A 1098 28.47 25.51 15.65
CA ASN A 1098 27.80 26.77 16.02
C ASN A 1098 26.25 26.67 16.23
N GLY A 1099 25.76 25.52 16.70
CA GLY A 1099 24.33 25.25 16.95
C GLY A 1099 23.55 24.69 15.76
N LEU A 1100 24.18 24.60 14.58
CA LEU A 1100 23.67 23.81 13.45
C LEU A 1100 24.14 22.36 13.60
N MET A 1101 23.21 21.42 13.39
CA MET A 1101 23.49 19.99 13.43
C MET A 1101 23.61 19.50 11.99
N GLN A 1102 24.71 18.81 11.69
CA GLN A 1102 24.96 18.16 10.41
C GLN A 1102 25.46 16.73 10.66
N GLY A 1103 25.49 15.88 9.63
CA GLY A 1103 25.90 14.50 9.83
C GLY A 1103 26.17 13.70 8.58
N ALA A 1104 26.62 12.47 8.82
CA ALA A 1104 26.93 11.46 7.82
C ALA A 1104 26.18 10.17 8.06
N LEU A 1105 25.76 9.49 6.99
CA LEU A 1105 25.17 8.15 6.99
C LEU A 1105 26.17 7.13 6.45
N VAL A 1106 26.30 5.99 7.13
CA VAL A 1106 27.13 4.85 6.71
C VAL A 1106 26.31 3.57 6.83
N THR A 1107 26.14 2.85 5.71
CA THR A 1107 25.20 1.72 5.56
C THR A 1107 25.72 0.44 6.21
N LEU A 1108 24.96 -0.17 7.12
CA LEU A 1108 25.30 -1.48 7.68
C LEU A 1108 25.17 -2.59 6.63
N PRO A 1109 25.97 -3.67 6.70
CA PRO A 1109 25.96 -4.74 5.70
C PRO A 1109 24.69 -5.60 5.66
N HIS A 1110 23.84 -5.54 6.68
CA HIS A 1110 22.73 -6.46 6.91
C HIS A 1110 21.47 -6.09 6.11
N GLN A 1111 20.99 -7.03 5.29
CA GLN A 1111 19.71 -6.96 4.59
C GLN A 1111 18.60 -7.58 5.45
N TRP A 1112 17.52 -6.83 5.67
CA TRP A 1112 16.35 -7.26 6.44
C TRP A 1112 15.29 -7.90 5.54
N ASP A 1113 14.45 -8.75 6.15
CA ASP A 1113 13.44 -9.58 5.46
C ASP A 1113 12.27 -8.75 4.88
N ALA A 1114 12.08 -7.51 5.34
CA ALA A 1114 11.07 -6.57 4.86
C ALA A 1114 11.54 -5.11 5.05
N GLY A 1115 10.76 -4.13 4.58
CA GLY A 1115 11.08 -2.71 4.74
C GLY A 1115 11.01 -2.26 6.19
N VAL A 1116 12.10 -1.74 6.75
CA VAL A 1116 12.22 -1.51 8.20
C VAL A 1116 11.76 -0.11 8.58
N MET A 1117 10.72 -0.02 9.41
CA MET A 1117 10.08 1.25 9.79
C MET A 1117 10.37 1.67 11.23
N ARG A 1118 10.48 0.73 12.16
CA ARG A 1118 10.68 1.05 13.59
C ARG A 1118 11.84 0.26 14.17
N LEU A 1119 12.58 0.92 15.04
CA LEU A 1119 13.73 0.40 15.75
C LEU A 1119 13.57 0.62 17.26
N ARG A 1120 13.96 -0.36 18.08
CA ARG A 1120 14.01 -0.26 19.54
C ARG A 1120 15.16 -1.12 20.08
N VAL A 1121 15.74 -0.70 21.20
CA VAL A 1121 16.69 -1.54 21.97
C VAL A 1121 15.90 -2.34 22.99
N ASN A 1122 16.15 -3.64 23.07
CA ASN A 1122 15.52 -4.48 24.10
C ASN A 1122 16.27 -4.28 25.44
N PRO A 1123 15.61 -3.84 26.52
CA PRO A 1123 16.28 -3.62 27.82
C PRO A 1123 16.86 -4.91 28.41
N ALA A 1124 16.31 -6.08 28.08
CA ALA A 1124 16.74 -7.36 28.63
C ALA A 1124 18.11 -7.82 28.10
N ASP A 1125 18.40 -7.69 26.80
CA ASP A 1125 19.65 -8.16 26.18
C ASP A 1125 20.56 -7.03 25.62
N GLY A 1126 20.07 -5.80 25.57
CA GLY A 1126 20.80 -4.62 25.09
C GLY A 1126 20.99 -4.58 23.57
N GLN A 1127 20.32 -5.45 22.81
CA GLN A 1127 20.47 -5.56 21.37
C GLN A 1127 19.44 -4.73 20.61
N LEU A 1128 19.74 -4.45 19.33
CA LEU A 1128 18.90 -3.63 18.46
C LEU A 1128 17.88 -4.50 17.72
N TYR A 1129 16.59 -4.18 17.84
CA TYR A 1129 15.52 -4.85 17.14
C TYR A 1129 14.82 -3.90 16.16
N GLY A 1130 14.33 -4.47 15.07
CA GLY A 1130 13.58 -3.74 14.06
C GLY A 1130 12.36 -4.49 13.54
N THR A 1131 11.38 -3.74 13.05
CA THR A 1131 10.19 -4.28 12.40
C THR A 1131 9.72 -3.38 11.26
N GLY A 1132 8.96 -3.96 10.34
CA GLY A 1132 8.22 -3.26 9.31
C GLY A 1132 7.57 -4.24 8.34
N LEU A 1133 7.35 -3.83 7.09
CA LEU A 1133 6.51 -4.54 6.12
C LEU A 1133 6.96 -4.31 4.67
N SER A 1134 6.38 -5.03 3.72
CA SER A 1134 6.55 -4.79 2.28
C SER A 1134 5.20 -4.54 1.58
N GLY A 1135 5.21 -3.93 0.39
CA GLY A 1135 4.01 -3.69 -0.43
C GLY A 1135 3.90 -2.30 -1.09
N TRP A 1136 4.65 -1.29 -0.63
CA TRP A 1136 4.67 0.04 -1.26
C TRP A 1136 5.93 0.29 -2.10
N GLN A 1137 7.03 0.68 -1.45
CA GLN A 1137 8.35 0.91 -2.04
C GLN A 1137 9.45 0.10 -1.35
N GLY A 1138 9.06 -0.87 -0.50
CA GLY A 1138 9.97 -1.71 0.28
C GLY A 1138 10.81 -2.67 -0.57
N PRO A 1139 11.63 -3.51 0.09
CA PRO A 1139 12.60 -4.36 -0.57
C PRO A 1139 11.97 -5.23 -1.64
N ARG A 1140 12.69 -5.42 -2.74
CA ARG A 1140 12.31 -6.40 -3.75
C ARG A 1140 12.29 -7.79 -3.11
N ASP A 1141 11.23 -8.53 -3.37
CA ASP A 1141 10.96 -9.85 -2.80
C ASP A 1141 10.86 -9.87 -1.25
N GLY A 1142 10.71 -8.70 -0.62
CA GLY A 1142 10.53 -8.56 0.84
C GLY A 1142 9.20 -9.16 1.33
N LEU A 1143 9.25 -9.76 2.52
CA LEU A 1143 8.10 -10.35 3.18
C LEU A 1143 7.04 -9.31 3.57
N ASP A 1144 5.80 -9.74 3.73
CA ASP A 1144 4.69 -8.90 4.19
C ASP A 1144 4.97 -8.24 5.56
N GLY A 1145 5.81 -8.84 6.40
CA GLY A 1145 6.26 -8.31 7.69
C GLY A 1145 7.64 -8.84 8.11
N CYS A 1146 8.31 -8.19 9.05
CA CYS A 1146 9.53 -8.71 9.67
C CYS A 1146 9.65 -8.34 11.16
N LEU A 1147 10.32 -9.19 11.95
CA LEU A 1147 10.81 -8.88 13.28
C LEU A 1147 12.20 -9.52 13.42
N GLN A 1148 13.25 -8.71 13.50
CA GLN A 1148 14.63 -9.22 13.54
C GLN A 1148 15.45 -8.48 14.58
N ARG A 1149 16.45 -9.18 15.15
CA ARG A 1149 17.42 -8.66 16.11
C ARG A 1149 18.78 -8.56 15.43
N LEU A 1150 19.33 -7.36 15.32
CA LEU A 1150 20.74 -7.16 15.08
C LEU A 1150 21.47 -7.32 16.43
N ARG A 1151 22.32 -8.34 16.54
CA ARG A 1151 23.00 -8.75 17.78
C ARG A 1151 24.51 -8.71 17.60
N TYR A 1152 25.22 -8.06 18.53
CA TYR A 1152 26.67 -8.11 18.58
C TYR A 1152 27.14 -9.54 18.92
N THR A 1153 28.13 -10.06 18.18
CA THR A 1153 28.60 -11.45 18.33
C THR A 1153 29.80 -11.58 19.27
N GLY A 1154 30.50 -10.47 19.53
CA GLY A 1154 31.81 -10.47 20.21
C GLY A 1154 33.01 -10.42 19.25
N ASP A 1155 32.79 -10.53 17.93
CA ASP A 1155 33.89 -10.44 16.96
C ASP A 1155 34.30 -8.98 16.69
N THR A 1156 35.42 -8.81 15.97
CA THR A 1156 35.88 -7.50 15.50
C THR A 1156 34.92 -6.87 14.50
N VAL A 1157 34.71 -5.56 14.61
CA VAL A 1157 33.89 -4.75 13.71
C VAL A 1157 34.82 -3.83 12.92
N GLN A 1158 34.77 -3.88 11.59
CA GLN A 1158 35.39 -2.92 10.68
C GLN A 1158 34.33 -1.91 10.23
N ALA A 1159 34.35 -0.70 10.78
CA ALA A 1159 33.41 0.36 10.47
C ALA A 1159 34.04 1.74 10.65
N ILE A 1160 33.45 2.74 9.99
CA ILE A 1160 33.66 4.15 10.32
C ILE A 1160 33.07 4.41 11.71
N ASP A 1161 33.89 4.94 12.62
CA ASP A 1161 33.43 5.40 13.93
C ASP A 1161 32.67 6.71 13.80
N ARG A 1162 33.32 7.68 13.15
CA ARG A 1162 32.88 9.07 13.11
C ARG A 1162 33.59 9.81 11.97
N ILE A 1163 32.86 10.72 11.34
CA ILE A 1163 33.40 11.69 10.38
C ILE A 1163 33.08 13.08 10.91
N GLN A 1164 34.06 13.97 10.92
CA GLN A 1164 33.92 15.36 11.34
C GLN A 1164 34.46 16.28 10.24
N VAL A 1165 33.65 17.27 9.86
CA VAL A 1165 34.09 18.39 9.02
C VAL A 1165 35.02 19.27 9.84
N VAL A 1166 36.13 19.66 9.23
CA VAL A 1166 37.23 20.42 9.83
C VAL A 1166 37.70 21.48 8.82
N PRO A 1167 38.46 22.51 9.25
CA PRO A 1167 38.63 23.73 8.44
C PRO A 1167 39.23 23.58 7.03
N ASP A 1168 39.94 22.49 6.74
CA ASP A 1168 40.56 22.19 5.44
C ASP A 1168 40.16 20.81 4.85
N GLY A 1169 39.10 20.18 5.37
CA GLY A 1169 38.68 18.86 4.91
C GLY A 1169 37.88 18.05 5.93
N LEU A 1170 38.25 16.77 6.12
CA LEU A 1170 37.55 15.81 7.00
C LEU A 1170 38.51 15.11 7.96
N GLU A 1171 38.08 14.86 9.20
CA GLU A 1171 38.67 13.83 10.08
C GLU A 1171 37.77 12.60 10.13
N VAL A 1172 38.34 11.43 9.84
CA VAL A 1172 37.67 10.14 9.87
C VAL A 1172 38.30 9.28 10.97
N THR A 1173 37.49 8.86 11.94
CA THR A 1173 37.87 7.86 12.95
C THR A 1173 37.30 6.50 12.53
N LEU A 1174 38.07 5.43 12.71
CA LEU A 1174 37.72 4.06 12.39
C LEU A 1174 37.71 3.19 13.65
N THR A 1175 37.00 2.07 13.60
CA THR A 1175 36.91 1.10 14.72
C THR A 1175 38.09 0.11 14.77
N PHE A 1176 38.95 0.11 13.74
CA PHE A 1176 40.05 -0.83 13.53
C PHE A 1176 41.35 -0.11 13.12
N ASP A 1177 42.49 -0.79 13.24
CA ASP A 1177 43.82 -0.24 12.92
C ASP A 1177 44.09 -0.33 11.41
N VAL A 1178 44.46 0.78 10.78
CA VAL A 1178 44.73 0.89 9.33
C VAL A 1178 46.19 0.57 9.01
N ALA A 1179 46.43 -0.18 7.93
CA ALA A 1179 47.79 -0.39 7.41
C ALA A 1179 48.37 0.93 6.86
N PRO A 1180 49.57 1.39 7.30
CA PRO A 1180 50.17 2.64 6.85
C PRO A 1180 50.26 2.78 5.32
N ASP A 1181 50.67 1.70 4.63
CA ASP A 1181 50.82 1.69 3.18
C ASP A 1181 49.48 1.92 2.44
N SER A 1182 48.35 1.55 3.06
CA SER A 1182 47.01 1.75 2.50
C SER A 1182 46.63 3.22 2.35
N VAL A 1183 47.17 4.09 3.20
CA VAL A 1183 46.93 5.54 3.17
C VAL A 1183 47.66 6.20 2.00
N SER A 1184 48.72 5.57 1.49
CA SER A 1184 49.54 6.09 0.39
C SER A 1184 49.08 5.68 -1.02
N GLN A 1185 48.01 4.89 -1.14
CA GLN A 1185 47.57 4.36 -2.44
C GLN A 1185 46.82 5.42 -3.28
N PRO A 1186 47.22 5.65 -4.55
CA PRO A 1186 46.46 6.49 -5.47
C PRO A 1186 45.02 5.96 -5.62
N ASN A 1187 44.04 6.85 -5.48
CA ASN A 1187 42.60 6.56 -5.55
C ASN A 1187 42.07 5.64 -4.42
N GLY A 1188 42.78 5.49 -3.29
CA GLY A 1188 42.27 4.79 -2.10
C GLY A 1188 41.12 5.52 -1.38
N VAL A 1189 40.94 6.81 -1.65
CA VAL A 1189 39.79 7.62 -1.20
C VAL A 1189 39.39 8.53 -2.37
N SER A 1190 38.10 8.76 -2.55
CA SER A 1190 37.56 9.75 -3.48
C SER A 1190 36.30 10.40 -2.92
N ALA A 1191 36.00 11.63 -3.32
CA ALA A 1191 34.78 12.30 -2.91
C ALA A 1191 34.22 13.21 -4.01
N GLU A 1192 32.92 13.47 -3.93
CA GLU A 1192 32.20 14.40 -4.79
C GLU A 1192 31.07 15.07 -4.01
N MET A 1193 30.62 16.26 -4.46
CA MET A 1193 29.57 17.03 -3.79
C MET A 1193 28.56 17.63 -4.77
N TRP A 1194 27.34 17.86 -4.29
CA TRP A 1194 26.24 18.48 -5.04
C TRP A 1194 25.21 19.14 -4.12
N ASN A 1195 24.39 20.00 -4.71
CA ASN A 1195 23.22 20.63 -4.09
C ASN A 1195 21.92 20.20 -4.77
N TYR A 1196 20.80 20.47 -4.09
CA TYR A 1196 19.45 20.27 -4.59
C TYR A 1196 18.71 21.60 -4.77
N GLN A 1197 17.56 21.56 -5.46
CA GLN A 1197 16.68 22.72 -5.62
C GLN A 1197 15.36 22.49 -4.89
N TRP A 1198 15.05 23.36 -3.91
CA TRP A 1198 13.76 23.39 -3.23
C TRP A 1198 12.67 24.01 -4.12
N ALA A 1199 11.77 23.17 -4.63
CA ALA A 1199 10.76 23.56 -5.59
C ALA A 1199 9.50 22.66 -5.53
N SER A 1200 8.40 23.12 -6.10
CA SER A 1200 7.11 22.39 -6.14
C SER A 1200 7.10 21.12 -7.00
N ARG A 1201 8.11 20.93 -7.87
CA ARG A 1201 8.27 19.69 -8.66
C ARG A 1201 8.57 18.51 -7.73
N TYR A 1202 8.34 17.28 -8.20
CA TYR A 1202 8.66 16.09 -7.43
C TYR A 1202 10.18 15.89 -7.35
N GLY A 1203 10.76 16.05 -6.16
CA GLY A 1203 12.20 15.90 -5.93
C GLY A 1203 13.05 16.96 -6.64
N SER A 1204 14.34 16.70 -6.77
CA SER A 1204 15.27 17.54 -7.52
C SER A 1204 16.26 16.69 -8.30
N ASP A 1205 16.72 17.24 -9.43
CA ASP A 1205 18.01 16.83 -10.00
C ASP A 1205 19.16 17.19 -9.03
N GLN A 1206 20.35 16.62 -9.24
CA GLN A 1206 21.57 16.95 -8.51
C GLN A 1206 22.34 18.03 -9.28
N TYR A 1207 22.77 19.10 -8.59
CA TYR A 1207 23.40 20.27 -9.20
C TYR A 1207 24.80 20.53 -8.63
N SER A 1208 25.70 21.08 -9.45
CA SER A 1208 27.04 21.47 -9.01
C SER A 1208 26.94 22.56 -7.93
N VAL A 1209 27.71 22.40 -6.85
CA VAL A 1209 27.88 23.40 -5.78
C VAL A 1209 28.62 24.61 -6.33
N LYS A 1210 29.62 24.37 -7.19
CA LYS A 1210 30.45 25.39 -7.83
C LYS A 1210 29.70 26.14 -8.95
N ASN A 1211 28.81 25.46 -9.68
CA ASN A 1211 28.03 26.00 -10.80
C ASN A 1211 26.52 25.62 -10.68
N PRO A 1212 25.71 26.32 -9.86
CA PRO A 1212 24.35 25.90 -9.50
C PRO A 1212 23.31 25.73 -10.62
N GLU A 1213 23.60 26.15 -11.85
CA GLU A 1213 22.74 25.92 -13.02
C GLU A 1213 23.05 24.58 -13.73
N GLU A 1214 24.20 23.96 -13.44
CA GLU A 1214 24.67 22.74 -14.11
C GLU A 1214 24.32 21.47 -13.33
N ARG A 1215 23.91 20.42 -14.05
CA ARG A 1215 23.44 19.14 -13.48
C ARG A 1215 24.55 18.08 -13.47
N HIS A 1216 25.49 18.21 -12.55
CA HIS A 1216 26.56 17.23 -12.32
C HIS A 1216 27.08 17.31 -10.88
N HIS A 1217 27.89 16.34 -10.45
CA HIS A 1217 28.57 16.37 -9.15
C HIS A 1217 29.96 17.00 -9.29
N ASP A 1218 30.34 17.87 -8.35
CA ASP A 1218 31.69 18.41 -8.28
C ASP A 1218 32.62 17.36 -7.66
N VAL A 1219 33.49 16.76 -8.46
CA VAL A 1219 34.56 15.88 -7.95
C VAL A 1219 35.53 16.72 -7.10
N LEU A 1220 35.80 16.25 -5.88
CA LEU A 1220 36.66 16.92 -4.91
C LEU A 1220 38.10 16.43 -5.02
N HIS A 1221 39.04 17.37 -5.06
CA HIS A 1221 40.47 17.05 -4.99
C HIS A 1221 40.88 16.76 -3.55
N ILE A 1222 41.25 15.51 -3.28
CA ILE A 1222 41.92 15.12 -2.04
C ILE A 1222 43.42 15.34 -2.25
N GLU A 1223 43.97 16.37 -1.62
CA GLU A 1223 45.39 16.74 -1.72
C GLU A 1223 46.27 15.74 -0.96
N GLU A 1224 45.84 15.35 0.25
CA GLU A 1224 46.62 14.47 1.13
C GLU A 1224 45.71 13.66 2.06
N VAL A 1225 46.07 12.40 2.31
CA VAL A 1225 45.48 11.56 3.35
C VAL A 1225 46.56 11.35 4.42
N LYS A 1226 46.37 11.94 5.61
CA LYS A 1226 47.32 11.84 6.74
C LYS A 1226 46.82 10.85 7.76
N MET A 1227 47.69 9.92 8.18
CA MET A 1227 47.44 9.12 9.38
C MET A 1227 47.78 9.95 10.62
N LEU A 1228 46.77 10.31 11.42
CA LEU A 1228 46.95 11.02 12.70
C LEU A 1228 47.34 10.05 13.82
N ASP A 1229 46.75 8.86 13.80
CA ASP A 1229 47.17 7.66 14.53
C ASP A 1229 46.62 6.42 13.80
N GLN A 1230 46.80 5.22 14.37
CA GLN A 1230 46.40 3.95 13.76
C GLN A 1230 44.91 3.87 13.36
N ARG A 1231 44.01 4.71 13.93
CA ARG A 1231 42.56 4.69 13.64
C ARG A 1231 42.01 6.01 13.12
N ARG A 1232 42.77 7.10 13.19
CA ARG A 1232 42.32 8.43 12.77
C ARG A 1232 43.07 8.91 11.54
N LEU A 1233 42.31 9.29 10.52
CA LEU A 1233 42.79 9.84 9.26
C LEU A 1233 42.31 11.29 9.10
N ARG A 1234 43.15 12.17 8.57
CA ARG A 1234 42.81 13.52 8.11
C ARG A 1234 42.86 13.55 6.59
N LEU A 1235 41.73 13.82 5.95
CA LEU A 1235 41.61 14.07 4.52
C LEU A 1235 41.74 15.58 4.31
N VAL A 1236 42.77 16.03 3.60
CA VAL A 1236 42.93 17.44 3.20
C VAL A 1236 42.21 17.61 1.87
N ILE A 1237 41.18 18.46 1.85
CA ILE A 1237 40.28 18.69 0.72
C ILE A 1237 40.12 20.21 0.54
N PRO A 1238 41.06 20.90 -0.14
CA PRO A 1238 41.05 22.36 -0.27
C PRO A 1238 39.80 22.92 -0.96
N ASP A 1239 39.16 22.10 -1.80
CA ASP A 1239 37.95 22.42 -2.55
C ASP A 1239 36.65 22.24 -1.76
N LEU A 1240 36.72 21.77 -0.50
CA LEU A 1240 35.54 21.46 0.30
C LEU A 1240 34.69 22.72 0.55
N SER A 1241 33.39 22.61 0.33
CA SER A 1241 32.42 23.70 0.43
C SER A 1241 31.18 23.26 1.22
N VAL A 1242 30.36 24.23 1.64
CA VAL A 1242 29.01 23.97 2.17
C VAL A 1242 28.16 23.36 1.06
N CYS A 1243 27.52 22.23 1.34
CA CYS A 1243 26.72 21.47 0.38
C CYS A 1243 25.62 20.65 1.05
N ASP A 1244 24.49 20.47 0.35
CA ASP A 1244 23.44 19.53 0.75
C ASP A 1244 23.99 18.11 0.86
N GLN A 1245 24.85 17.71 -0.08
CA GLN A 1245 25.35 16.34 -0.13
C GLN A 1245 26.79 16.26 -0.61
N MET A 1246 27.58 15.49 0.13
CA MET A 1246 28.88 14.97 -0.25
C MET A 1246 28.82 13.44 -0.17
N GLN A 1247 29.34 12.75 -1.18
CA GLN A 1247 29.65 11.32 -1.13
C GLN A 1247 31.15 11.16 -0.89
N LEU A 1248 31.50 10.26 0.03
CA LEU A 1248 32.87 9.85 0.33
C LEU A 1248 32.99 8.35 0.13
N ASP A 1249 33.82 7.93 -0.82
CA ASP A 1249 34.19 6.54 -1.07
C ASP A 1249 35.55 6.25 -0.42
N MET A 1250 35.61 5.20 0.39
CA MET A 1250 36.85 4.76 1.05
C MET A 1250 37.19 3.32 0.67
N MET A 1251 38.46 3.08 0.34
CA MET A 1251 39.05 1.77 0.09
C MET A 1251 40.37 1.66 0.84
N LEU A 1252 40.31 1.05 2.03
CA LEU A 1252 41.45 0.92 2.95
C LEU A 1252 41.74 -0.55 3.26
N ARG A 1253 42.95 -0.83 3.77
CA ARG A 1253 43.31 -2.11 4.37
C ARG A 1253 43.55 -1.96 5.86
N ASP A 1254 43.08 -2.92 6.64
CA ASP A 1254 43.46 -3.04 8.05
C ASP A 1254 44.90 -3.55 8.22
N ALA A 1255 45.37 -3.60 9.46
CA ALA A 1255 46.72 -4.07 9.81
C ALA A 1255 47.03 -5.52 9.36
N ASP A 1256 46.00 -6.36 9.16
CA ASP A 1256 46.12 -7.74 8.65
C ASP A 1256 46.01 -7.81 7.10
N GLY A 1257 45.83 -6.67 6.43
CA GLY A 1257 45.74 -6.54 4.97
C GLY A 1257 44.35 -6.76 4.38
N GLN A 1258 43.32 -6.99 5.21
CA GLN A 1258 41.94 -7.19 4.76
C GLN A 1258 41.35 -5.89 4.22
N LEU A 1259 40.69 -5.98 3.07
CA LEU A 1259 40.06 -4.83 2.42
C LEU A 1259 38.78 -4.41 3.15
N PHE A 1260 38.77 -3.15 3.58
CA PHE A 1260 37.62 -2.37 4.01
C PHE A 1260 37.20 -1.45 2.86
N THR A 1261 35.95 -1.55 2.42
CA THR A 1261 35.37 -0.62 1.44
C THR A 1261 34.00 -0.19 1.93
N GLU A 1262 33.77 1.12 1.98
CA GLU A 1262 32.50 1.68 2.45
C GLU A 1262 32.24 3.04 1.80
N GLN A 1263 30.97 3.41 1.73
CA GLN A 1263 30.51 4.72 1.27
C GLN A 1263 29.86 5.48 2.42
N ALA A 1264 30.18 6.77 2.55
CA ALA A 1264 29.55 7.68 3.49
C ALA A 1264 28.87 8.83 2.74
N PHE A 1265 27.65 9.17 3.15
CA PHE A 1265 26.88 10.28 2.60
C PHE A 1265 26.72 11.36 3.66
N LEU A 1266 27.29 12.53 3.44
CA LEU A 1266 27.37 13.64 4.39
C LEU A 1266 26.59 14.86 3.91
N THR A 1267 25.99 15.60 4.82
CA THR A 1267 25.52 16.97 4.59
C THR A 1267 26.42 17.95 5.34
N ILE A 1268 26.76 19.08 4.73
CA ILE A 1268 27.72 20.06 5.28
C ILE A 1268 27.08 21.44 5.25
N HIS A 1269 26.41 21.80 6.34
CA HIS A 1269 25.81 23.13 6.53
C HIS A 1269 26.84 24.18 6.92
N GLN A 1270 27.88 23.76 7.65
CA GLN A 1270 28.96 24.64 8.07
C GLN A 1270 30.31 23.90 8.13
N ILE A 1271 31.34 24.60 7.68
CA ILE A 1271 32.75 24.23 7.93
C ILE A 1271 33.21 25.02 9.17
N PRO A 1272 33.78 24.38 10.21
CA PRO A 1272 34.31 25.08 11.37
C PRO A 1272 35.41 26.08 10.99
N SER A 1273 35.53 27.17 11.74
CA SER A 1273 36.72 28.03 11.70
C SER A 1273 37.93 27.34 12.34
N ASN A 1274 39.13 27.74 11.93
CA ASN A 1274 40.38 27.46 12.67
C ASN A 1274 40.36 28.06 14.09
#